data_AF-A0A8H5H9Y3-F1
#
_entry.id   AF-A0A8H5H9Y3-F1
#
_cell.length_a   1.000
_cell.length_b   1.000
_cell.length_c   1.000
_cell.angle_alpha   90.00
_cell.angle_beta   90.00
_cell.angle_gamma   90.00
#
_symmetry.space_group_name_H-M   'P 1'
#
loop_
_entity.id
_entity.type
_entity.pdbx_description
1 polymer ?
#
loop_
_entity_poly.entity_id
_entity_poly.type
_entity_poly.pdbx_seq_one_letter_code
_entity_poly.pdbx_strand_id
1 'polypeptide(L)'
;MSIIGPSRALRAGNFLRASSRSTRTPKFVVARGLATATGALKRTPLYDFNVENGAKMVPFAGYSMPLSFGDVGQVASHNHVRNSAGLFDVSHMVQSNFRGPTACEFMEWLTPSTLSTLQPYHSTLSLLLNEHGGIIDDMIITKHFSEAFYVVTNAGCRDRDLPWIQGKLAEWNSSEKGKAGPVEMELLEGWGLLALQGPEAASYLQTMTSFDLQQLTFGTSAYVPVEGFNLHVARGGYTGEDGFEISIPPSQTVEVAKLLTKTPVQLTGLGARDSLRLEAGMCLYGNELSEEISPIEAGLAWVIPKDRRETGGFIGAEGVLKVLKDGPSKRRVGLIVEGAPARQGAKIFAPSGKELIGNITSGIPSPTLGKNIAMGYVQSGWHKKGTEVEVDVRNKLRKAILTPMPVAVPTRAMTYYHVTNKFARKFQNRVLAVKCPRRAERALPLHPVSMSRTQSARNLTRLISTKPLQQNGVRLGLLGPTLRAGTFGRARFAPVELVRYYAQPPGGGNGAGGKGSFPSFSFGPQHQKGEALKEYSVDLTEMAREGKLDPIIGRDEEIRRTIQILSRRTKSNPVLIGPPGVGKTAILEGLASRIVSKEVPESLQDKRVVSIDLAAIMAGSGVRGQFEEKFKALIRDIEDEAGNVICFIDEVHSLFNLGKAEGSIDAGQMIKPALARGLQLVGATTPDEYRKTIGKDAALERRFQPVQIDEPTVESTISILRGLKSRYEVHHGVEISDGALVTAAVYSARYISDRFLPDKAIDLVDEAASALRLAQESKPDELEALNREIVTLEIELESLKNETDVFSVERKAKLEADLAIKKEEAEQLTSLWQAERARLDRIKDLKKRLEDAKHQLEVAQRQGEYELASRLRFSTIPELERQLPTEGEPGLEDVESPLSMLHDRVTSNDISRVVAKATGIPVQNLLKGERDKLVHMEDTLRKRVVGQDHVVTAISDAVRISRAGLQAPNRPVASFLFMGPTGVGKTELCKALAAFLFNDEQRGLININMSEYHDRHTISRLIGAAPGYVGFEEGGQLTEAVRRKPYAVVLLDELEKAHKDVAMILLQILDEGSITDSQGRKVDFKNTIICLTSNLGSDILAHASACDGNGVITSEAKDEVLERVSEHFPPELLNRLDSMLVFNKLSRESILEVVSLRLKDVAERLKNRRIVLDVDADAQNWLAEQGYSQVYGARAIARVVRTDVLFPMAQKLLRGTIRDGDVVKIRVSEDRMTLNIEDNHSPDPSALTSETALTEHGLPIETP
;
A
#
# COMPACT_ATOMS: atom_id res chain seq x y z
N MET A 1 -42.76 -53.19 61.91
CA MET A 1 -43.79 -52.42 62.65
C MET A 1 -43.41 -50.94 62.54
N SER A 2 -44.26 -50.00 62.12
CA SER A 2 -45.64 -50.13 61.59
C SER A 2 -46.11 -48.84 60.90
N ILE A 3 -46.90 -48.97 59.81
CA ILE A 3 -48.21 -48.30 59.58
C ILE A 3 -48.28 -46.74 59.52
N ILE A 4 -48.60 -46.24 58.32
CA ILE A 4 -49.37 -45.00 57.97
C ILE A 4 -48.73 -43.61 58.29
N GLY A 5 -49.10 -42.59 57.49
CA GLY A 5 -48.69 -41.17 57.63
C GLY A 5 -49.61 -40.35 58.57
N PRO A 6 -49.78 -39.01 58.40
CA PRO A 6 -49.88 -38.32 57.10
C PRO A 6 -49.15 -36.95 56.95
N SER A 7 -49.21 -36.42 55.73
CA SER A 7 -49.30 -35.01 55.31
C SER A 7 -48.74 -33.87 56.20
N ARG A 8 -47.63 -33.26 55.75
CA ARG A 8 -47.57 -31.81 55.49
C ARG A 8 -46.45 -31.47 54.49
N ALA A 9 -46.56 -30.31 53.83
CA ALA A 9 -45.69 -29.94 52.71
C ALA A 9 -44.79 -28.74 53.04
N LEU A 10 -43.54 -28.80 52.58
CA LEU A 10 -42.90 -27.78 51.72
C LEU A 10 -41.55 -28.29 51.22
N ARG A 11 -41.07 -27.77 50.07
CA ARG A 11 -39.86 -28.24 49.38
C ARG A 11 -38.61 -27.43 49.78
N ALA A 12 -37.51 -28.12 50.05
CA ALA A 12 -36.14 -27.62 49.88
C ALA A 12 -35.15 -28.80 49.75
N GLY A 13 -34.00 -28.59 49.10
CA GLY A 13 -32.83 -29.46 49.17
C GLY A 13 -32.69 -30.57 48.11
N ASN A 14 -31.54 -30.58 47.43
CA ASN A 14 -31.07 -31.69 46.59
C ASN A 14 -30.40 -32.77 47.46
N PHE A 15 -30.42 -34.05 47.07
CA PHE A 15 -29.26 -34.75 46.47
C PHE A 15 -29.44 -36.29 46.27
N LEU A 16 -28.87 -36.78 45.16
CA LEU A 16 -28.34 -38.13 44.90
C LEU A 16 -29.12 -39.42 45.27
N ARG A 17 -29.64 -40.10 44.23
CA ARG A 17 -29.53 -41.56 43.93
C ARG A 17 -30.21 -41.82 42.55
N ALA A 18 -29.92 -42.84 41.75
CA ALA A 18 -28.84 -43.83 41.74
C ALA A 18 -28.59 -44.30 40.28
N SER A 19 -27.59 -45.15 40.04
CA SER A 19 -27.28 -45.71 38.73
C SER A 19 -28.13 -46.93 38.33
N SER A 20 -28.43 -47.07 37.04
CA SER A 20 -28.52 -48.38 36.39
C SER A 20 -28.13 -48.28 34.89
N ARG A 21 -27.83 -49.43 34.28
CA ARG A 21 -27.04 -49.56 33.04
C ARG A 21 -27.82 -49.22 31.76
N SER A 22 -27.10 -48.70 30.76
CA SER A 22 -27.35 -49.00 29.34
C SER A 22 -26.04 -49.29 28.60
N THR A 23 -26.13 -49.90 27.43
CA THR A 23 -25.05 -50.59 26.70
C THR A 23 -24.06 -49.66 25.98
N ARG A 24 -22.86 -50.19 25.70
CA ARG A 24 -21.83 -49.52 24.89
C ARG A 24 -22.26 -49.42 23.42
N THR A 25 -22.26 -48.21 22.86
CA THR A 25 -22.17 -47.97 21.41
C THR A 25 -20.70 -47.79 20.98
N PRO A 26 -20.34 -48.09 19.71
CA PRO A 26 -18.96 -47.99 19.24
C PRO A 26 -18.52 -46.54 19.03
N LYS A 27 -17.22 -46.27 19.25
CA LYS A 27 -16.61 -44.96 18.93
C LYS A 27 -16.49 -44.80 17.42
N PHE A 28 -17.25 -43.88 16.84
CA PHE A 28 -16.94 -43.37 15.50
C PHE A 28 -15.64 -42.56 15.53
N VAL A 29 -14.64 -43.01 14.78
CA VAL A 29 -13.48 -42.19 14.43
C VAL A 29 -13.86 -41.43 13.17
N VAL A 30 -14.02 -40.11 13.28
CA VAL A 30 -14.28 -39.24 12.12
C VAL A 30 -13.00 -39.10 11.31
N ALA A 31 -12.79 -40.03 10.39
CA ALA A 31 -11.90 -39.84 9.26
C ALA A 31 -12.47 -38.77 8.31
N ARG A 32 -11.60 -38.19 7.47
CA ARG A 32 -11.86 -37.19 6.43
C ARG A 32 -13.34 -37.04 6.01
N GLY A 33 -13.87 -35.83 6.14
CA GLY A 33 -15.09 -35.36 5.46
C GLY A 33 -14.88 -35.19 3.94
N LEU A 34 -14.39 -36.23 3.25
CA LEU A 34 -14.68 -36.41 1.83
C LEU A 34 -16.02 -37.14 1.78
N ALA A 35 -17.05 -36.49 1.24
CA ALA A 35 -18.31 -37.16 0.97
C ALA A 35 -18.06 -38.31 -0.01
N THR A 36 -18.24 -39.56 0.44
CA THR A 36 -18.20 -40.75 -0.42
C THR A 36 -19.50 -40.86 -1.20
N ALA A 37 -19.80 -39.86 -2.02
CA ALA A 37 -20.78 -39.99 -3.08
C ALA A 37 -20.23 -41.01 -4.11
N THR A 38 -20.97 -42.08 -4.36
CA THR A 38 -20.56 -43.18 -5.25
C THR A 38 -20.74 -42.87 -6.75
N GLY A 39 -20.80 -41.57 -7.10
CA GLY A 39 -20.89 -41.08 -8.48
C GLY A 39 -19.54 -40.69 -9.06
N ALA A 40 -19.48 -40.53 -10.38
CA ALA A 40 -18.32 -39.93 -11.04
C ALA A 40 -18.21 -38.44 -10.69
N LEU A 41 -16.98 -37.94 -10.48
CA LEU A 41 -16.74 -36.52 -10.24
C LEU A 41 -17.12 -35.68 -11.46
N LYS A 42 -17.80 -34.57 -11.21
CA LYS A 42 -18.16 -33.58 -12.23
C LYS A 42 -16.89 -32.93 -12.82
N ARG A 43 -16.94 -32.52 -14.07
CA ARG A 43 -15.85 -31.80 -14.77
C ARG A 43 -16.23 -30.33 -14.95
N THR A 44 -15.26 -29.42 -14.88
CA THR A 44 -15.42 -28.03 -15.31
C THR A 44 -15.25 -27.92 -16.83
N PRO A 45 -15.69 -26.82 -17.49
CA PRO A 45 -15.42 -26.57 -18.91
C PRO A 45 -13.92 -26.50 -19.25
N LEU A 46 -13.06 -26.26 -18.25
CA LEU A 46 -11.60 -26.26 -18.38
C LEU A 46 -10.94 -27.58 -17.97
N TYR A 47 -11.69 -28.64 -17.65
CA TYR A 47 -11.10 -29.89 -17.14
C TYR A 47 -9.99 -30.43 -18.07
N ASP A 48 -10.29 -30.60 -19.35
CA ASP A 48 -9.33 -31.18 -20.29
C ASP A 48 -8.19 -30.19 -20.63
N PHE A 49 -8.48 -28.87 -20.74
CA PHE A 49 -7.47 -27.81 -20.86
C PHE A 49 -6.49 -27.78 -19.67
N ASN A 50 -7.00 -27.95 -18.44
CA ASN A 50 -6.19 -28.00 -17.23
C ASN A 50 -5.28 -29.24 -17.28
N VAL A 51 -5.80 -30.41 -17.67
CA VAL A 51 -5.02 -31.65 -17.81
C VAL A 51 -3.95 -31.53 -18.90
N GLU A 52 -4.25 -30.92 -20.05
CA GLU A 52 -3.28 -30.60 -21.11
C GLU A 52 -2.13 -29.72 -20.59
N ASN A 53 -2.43 -28.76 -19.73
CA ASN A 53 -1.44 -27.90 -19.06
C ASN A 53 -0.82 -28.53 -17.79
N GLY A 54 -0.88 -29.86 -17.66
CA GLY A 54 -0.20 -30.60 -16.60
C GLY A 54 -0.83 -30.44 -15.21
N ALA A 55 -2.13 -30.17 -15.12
CA ALA A 55 -2.81 -30.05 -13.83
C ALA A 55 -2.88 -31.37 -13.05
N LYS A 56 -2.49 -31.32 -11.78
CA LYS A 56 -2.70 -32.40 -10.82
C LYS A 56 -4.13 -32.35 -10.29
N MET A 57 -5.04 -33.06 -10.95
CA MET A 57 -6.46 -33.05 -10.61
C MET A 57 -6.77 -33.80 -9.30
N VAL A 58 -7.68 -33.26 -8.48
CA VAL A 58 -8.13 -33.83 -7.20
C VAL A 58 -9.64 -33.69 -7.00
N PRO A 59 -10.28 -34.55 -6.18
CA PRO A 59 -11.68 -34.36 -5.78
C PRO A 59 -11.84 -33.11 -4.90
N PHE A 60 -12.72 -32.19 -5.30
CA PHE A 60 -13.09 -31.01 -4.52
C PHE A 60 -14.53 -30.60 -4.85
N ALA A 61 -15.39 -30.40 -3.83
CA ALA A 61 -16.79 -29.99 -4.00
C ALA A 61 -17.63 -30.86 -4.98
N GLY A 62 -17.33 -32.15 -5.10
CA GLY A 62 -17.97 -33.05 -6.07
C GLY A 62 -17.45 -32.94 -7.52
N TYR A 63 -16.54 -32.01 -7.78
CA TYR A 63 -15.82 -31.85 -9.05
C TYR A 63 -14.41 -32.44 -8.97
N SER A 64 -13.79 -32.61 -10.15
CA SER A 64 -12.35 -32.89 -10.29
C SER A 64 -11.64 -31.59 -10.69
N MET A 65 -10.83 -31.04 -9.78
CA MET A 65 -10.29 -29.67 -9.85
C MET A 65 -8.75 -29.65 -9.78
N PRO A 66 -8.07 -28.64 -10.36
CA PRO A 66 -6.60 -28.55 -10.33
C PRO A 66 -6.07 -28.20 -8.92
N LEU A 67 -5.19 -29.05 -8.36
CA LEU A 67 -4.47 -28.76 -7.10
C LEU A 67 -3.24 -27.88 -7.33
N SER A 68 -2.53 -28.11 -8.43
CA SER A 68 -1.30 -27.44 -8.90
C SER A 68 -1.09 -27.76 -10.39
N PHE A 69 -0.25 -26.98 -11.08
CA PHE A 69 0.05 -27.17 -12.50
C PHE A 69 1.55 -27.46 -12.71
N GLY A 70 1.86 -28.54 -13.42
CA GLY A 70 3.24 -29.01 -13.64
C GLY A 70 3.99 -29.30 -12.32
N ASP A 71 5.33 -29.18 -12.38
CA ASP A 71 6.21 -29.27 -11.21
C ASP A 71 6.28 -27.97 -10.39
N VAL A 72 5.51 -26.93 -10.78
CA VAL A 72 5.50 -25.65 -10.05
C VAL A 72 4.79 -25.84 -8.71
N GLY A 73 5.59 -25.99 -7.66
CA GLY A 73 5.10 -26.27 -6.31
C GLY A 73 4.18 -25.19 -5.76
N GLN A 74 3.27 -25.57 -4.85
CA GLN A 74 2.24 -24.69 -4.28
C GLN A 74 2.79 -23.36 -3.69
N VAL A 75 4.03 -23.39 -3.17
CA VAL A 75 4.76 -22.22 -2.67
C VAL A 75 5.14 -21.25 -3.81
N ALA A 76 5.61 -21.77 -4.94
CA ALA A 76 5.98 -20.94 -6.10
C ALA A 76 4.74 -20.27 -6.71
N SER A 77 3.66 -21.01 -6.93
CA SER A 77 2.41 -20.40 -7.45
C SER A 77 1.76 -19.43 -6.44
N HIS A 78 1.87 -19.67 -5.13
CA HIS A 78 1.45 -18.69 -4.12
C HIS A 78 2.24 -17.38 -4.27
N ASN A 79 3.57 -17.48 -4.35
CA ASN A 79 4.44 -16.31 -4.48
C ASN A 79 4.23 -15.58 -5.83
N HIS A 80 3.94 -16.30 -6.91
CA HIS A 80 3.58 -15.71 -8.20
C HIS A 80 2.28 -14.90 -8.12
N VAL A 81 1.26 -15.40 -7.40
CA VAL A 81 0.02 -14.64 -7.16
C VAL A 81 0.24 -13.44 -6.24
N ARG A 82 1.14 -13.51 -5.25
CA ARG A 82 1.50 -12.36 -4.40
C ARG A 82 2.25 -11.25 -5.16
N ASN A 83 3.04 -11.62 -6.18
CA ASN A 83 3.99 -10.72 -6.84
C ASN A 83 3.58 -10.30 -8.27
N SER A 84 2.61 -10.98 -8.88
CA SER A 84 2.22 -10.80 -10.28
C SER A 84 0.70 -11.07 -10.42
N ALA A 85 0.29 -12.11 -11.15
CA ALA A 85 -1.09 -12.61 -11.15
C ALA A 85 -1.16 -14.10 -11.50
N GLY A 86 -2.16 -14.80 -10.96
CA GLY A 86 -2.49 -16.17 -11.31
C GLY A 86 -3.97 -16.35 -11.64
N LEU A 87 -4.25 -17.32 -12.49
CA LEU A 87 -5.59 -17.66 -12.99
C LEU A 87 -6.07 -18.97 -12.38
N PHE A 88 -7.22 -18.92 -11.72
CA PHE A 88 -7.85 -20.07 -11.07
C PHE A 88 -9.12 -20.47 -11.82
N ASP A 89 -9.24 -21.74 -12.20
CA ASP A 89 -10.52 -22.33 -12.59
C ASP A 89 -11.41 -22.44 -11.34
N VAL A 90 -12.48 -21.64 -11.29
CA VAL A 90 -13.49 -21.67 -10.24
C VAL A 90 -14.88 -22.03 -10.81
N SER A 91 -14.95 -22.56 -12.03
CA SER A 91 -16.18 -22.91 -12.77
C SER A 91 -17.06 -23.97 -12.08
N HIS A 92 -16.55 -24.63 -11.04
CA HIS A 92 -17.36 -25.47 -10.15
C HIS A 92 -18.45 -24.71 -9.36
N MET A 93 -18.31 -23.39 -9.20
CA MET A 93 -19.23 -22.53 -8.45
C MET A 93 -20.58 -22.38 -9.14
N VAL A 94 -21.62 -22.16 -8.34
CA VAL A 94 -23.01 -22.15 -8.80
C VAL A 94 -23.38 -20.73 -9.23
N GLN A 95 -23.34 -20.50 -10.54
CA GLN A 95 -23.77 -19.25 -11.17
C GLN A 95 -25.27 -19.29 -11.49
N SER A 96 -26.02 -18.27 -11.08
CA SER A 96 -27.47 -18.20 -11.34
C SER A 96 -27.99 -16.76 -11.40
N ASN A 97 -28.98 -16.50 -12.25
CA ASN A 97 -29.70 -15.23 -12.30
C ASN A 97 -31.06 -15.37 -11.61
N PHE A 98 -31.44 -14.41 -10.77
CA PHE A 98 -32.77 -14.24 -10.20
C PHE A 98 -33.43 -13.02 -10.83
N ARG A 99 -34.69 -13.15 -11.28
CA ARG A 99 -35.42 -12.07 -11.96
C ARG A 99 -36.90 -12.01 -11.54
N GLY A 100 -37.47 -10.81 -11.54
CA GLY A 100 -38.92 -10.60 -11.40
C GLY A 100 -39.30 -9.58 -10.32
N PRO A 101 -40.57 -9.13 -10.25
CA PRO A 101 -40.96 -7.94 -9.48
C PRO A 101 -40.68 -8.01 -7.99
N THR A 102 -40.75 -9.21 -7.38
CA THR A 102 -40.40 -9.40 -5.96
C THR A 102 -39.00 -9.96 -5.73
N ALA A 103 -38.13 -10.03 -6.75
CA ALA A 103 -36.80 -10.64 -6.64
C ALA A 103 -35.90 -9.95 -5.61
N CYS A 104 -36.02 -8.63 -5.44
CA CYS A 104 -35.29 -7.91 -4.40
C CYS A 104 -35.76 -8.32 -2.99
N GLU A 105 -37.08 -8.39 -2.75
CA GLU A 105 -37.62 -8.82 -1.47
C GLU A 105 -37.29 -10.29 -1.17
N PHE A 106 -37.38 -11.17 -2.18
CA PHE A 106 -37.01 -12.58 -2.05
C PHE A 106 -35.54 -12.75 -1.64
N MET A 107 -34.62 -12.02 -2.27
CA MET A 107 -33.19 -12.10 -1.95
C MET A 107 -32.83 -11.44 -0.60
N GLU A 108 -33.58 -10.42 -0.18
CA GLU A 108 -33.49 -9.83 1.18
C GLU A 108 -34.13 -10.72 2.27
N TRP A 109 -35.03 -11.64 1.91
CA TRP A 109 -35.61 -12.65 2.81
C TRP A 109 -34.75 -13.93 2.89
N LEU A 110 -34.27 -14.41 1.75
CA LEU A 110 -33.41 -15.59 1.64
C LEU A 110 -32.05 -15.39 2.31
N THR A 111 -31.56 -14.15 2.38
CA THR A 111 -30.20 -13.82 2.86
C THR A 111 -30.20 -12.60 3.79
N PRO A 112 -29.21 -12.45 4.70
CA PRO A 112 -29.18 -11.37 5.69
C PRO A 112 -28.74 -10.00 5.14
N SER A 113 -28.58 -9.85 3.82
CA SER A 113 -28.14 -8.61 3.16
C SER A 113 -29.31 -7.66 2.88
N THR A 114 -29.02 -6.36 2.81
CA THR A 114 -29.94 -5.32 2.29
C THR A 114 -29.51 -4.99 0.87
N LEU A 115 -30.39 -5.25 -0.09
CA LEU A 115 -30.14 -5.27 -1.54
C LEU A 115 -30.99 -4.22 -2.29
N SER A 116 -32.06 -3.75 -1.67
CA SER A 116 -32.86 -2.59 -2.08
C SER A 116 -31.98 -1.37 -2.34
N THR A 117 -31.12 -1.03 -1.38
CA THR A 117 -30.16 0.10 -1.46
C THR A 117 -28.91 -0.19 -2.29
N LEU A 118 -28.63 -1.45 -2.62
CA LEU A 118 -27.49 -1.81 -3.47
C LEU A 118 -27.70 -1.21 -4.87
N GLN A 119 -26.64 -0.65 -5.45
CA GLN A 119 -26.71 0.03 -6.75
C GLN A 119 -26.61 -0.98 -7.91
N PRO A 120 -27.09 -0.63 -9.12
CA PRO A 120 -26.82 -1.39 -10.34
C PRO A 120 -25.33 -1.72 -10.49
N TYR A 121 -25.06 -2.92 -10.97
CA TYR A 121 -23.74 -3.54 -11.15
C TYR A 121 -22.84 -3.67 -9.91
N HIS A 122 -23.33 -3.34 -8.70
CA HIS A 122 -22.59 -3.52 -7.46
C HIS A 122 -22.85 -4.90 -6.83
N SER A 123 -21.84 -5.40 -6.12
CA SER A 123 -21.80 -6.74 -5.53
C SER A 123 -21.63 -6.69 -4.01
N THR A 124 -22.27 -7.62 -3.29
CA THR A 124 -22.05 -7.83 -1.84
C THR A 124 -21.82 -9.30 -1.53
N LEU A 125 -20.96 -9.57 -0.54
CA LEU A 125 -20.89 -10.90 0.08
C LEU A 125 -22.12 -11.07 1.00
N SER A 126 -22.82 -12.18 0.86
CA SER A 126 -23.94 -12.59 1.70
C SER A 126 -23.77 -14.05 2.14
N LEU A 127 -24.70 -14.54 2.96
CA LEU A 127 -24.71 -15.91 3.47
C LEU A 127 -26.07 -16.56 3.23
N LEU A 128 -26.06 -17.82 2.83
CA LEU A 128 -27.23 -18.69 2.89
C LEU A 128 -27.34 -19.23 4.32
N LEU A 129 -28.49 -19.09 4.96
CA LEU A 129 -28.71 -19.51 6.36
C LEU A 129 -29.80 -20.57 6.46
N ASN A 130 -29.67 -21.46 7.45
CA ASN A 130 -30.74 -22.35 7.86
C ASN A 130 -31.71 -21.63 8.80
N GLU A 131 -32.86 -22.23 9.07
CA GLU A 131 -33.94 -21.65 9.90
C GLU A 131 -33.52 -21.42 11.37
N HIS A 132 -32.36 -21.92 11.79
CA HIS A 132 -31.78 -21.72 13.12
C HIS A 132 -30.65 -20.66 13.14
N GLY A 133 -30.36 -20.01 12.01
CA GLY A 133 -29.34 -18.97 11.90
C GLY A 133 -27.90 -19.48 11.78
N GLY A 134 -27.72 -20.78 11.49
CA GLY A 134 -26.44 -21.38 11.12
C GLY A 134 -26.16 -21.23 9.62
N ILE A 135 -24.88 -21.25 9.24
CA ILE A 135 -24.44 -20.97 7.87
C ILE A 135 -24.55 -22.23 7.00
N ILE A 136 -25.37 -22.17 5.95
CA ILE A 136 -25.43 -23.19 4.90
C ILE A 136 -24.21 -23.02 3.98
N ASP A 137 -24.04 -21.86 3.34
CA ASP A 137 -22.86 -21.55 2.50
C ASP A 137 -22.67 -20.01 2.32
N ASP A 138 -21.56 -19.58 1.71
CA ASP A 138 -21.30 -18.20 1.29
C ASP A 138 -21.63 -17.93 -0.20
N MET A 139 -22.07 -16.70 -0.49
CA MET A 139 -22.44 -16.29 -1.86
C MET A 139 -22.09 -14.82 -2.14
N ILE A 140 -21.80 -14.50 -3.39
CA ILE A 140 -21.69 -13.13 -3.89
C ILE A 140 -22.97 -12.80 -4.65
N ILE A 141 -23.67 -11.73 -4.24
CA ILE A 141 -24.89 -11.23 -4.87
C ILE A 141 -24.53 -9.94 -5.60
N THR A 142 -24.69 -9.93 -6.93
CA THR A 142 -24.51 -8.75 -7.78
C THR A 142 -25.87 -8.31 -8.31
N LYS A 143 -26.25 -7.05 -8.08
CA LYS A 143 -27.46 -6.48 -8.67
C LYS A 143 -27.14 -6.05 -10.09
N HIS A 144 -27.89 -6.49 -11.10
CA HIS A 144 -27.76 -5.95 -12.46
C HIS A 144 -28.66 -4.72 -12.59
N PHE A 145 -29.96 -4.89 -12.35
CA PHE A 145 -30.97 -3.82 -12.38
C PHE A 145 -31.94 -3.97 -11.19
N SER A 146 -32.97 -3.14 -11.08
CA SER A 146 -33.91 -3.10 -9.94
C SER A 146 -34.44 -4.48 -9.51
N GLU A 147 -34.78 -5.31 -10.49
CA GLU A 147 -35.46 -6.60 -10.35
C GLU A 147 -34.63 -7.79 -10.87
N ALA A 148 -33.31 -7.62 -11.03
CA ALA A 148 -32.44 -8.64 -11.60
C ALA A 148 -31.11 -8.75 -10.84
N PHE A 149 -30.77 -9.97 -10.38
CA PHE A 149 -29.57 -10.28 -9.61
C PHE A 149 -28.81 -11.45 -10.24
N TYR A 150 -27.50 -11.31 -10.40
CA TYR A 150 -26.57 -12.41 -10.69
C TYR A 150 -25.92 -12.86 -9.37
N VAL A 151 -25.99 -14.15 -9.09
CA VAL A 151 -25.54 -14.75 -7.82
C VAL A 151 -24.55 -15.86 -8.10
N VAL A 152 -23.40 -15.79 -7.44
CA VAL A 152 -22.40 -16.85 -7.37
C VAL A 152 -22.43 -17.46 -5.98
N THR A 153 -23.05 -18.63 -5.84
CA THR A 153 -22.98 -19.44 -4.62
C THR A 153 -21.79 -20.39 -4.71
N ASN A 154 -21.16 -20.67 -3.56
CA ASN A 154 -20.01 -21.56 -3.51
C ASN A 154 -20.31 -22.95 -4.11
N ALA A 155 -19.27 -23.62 -4.60
CA ALA A 155 -19.40 -24.94 -5.21
C ALA A 155 -19.69 -26.04 -4.18
N GLY A 156 -19.27 -25.80 -2.93
CA GLY A 156 -19.05 -26.81 -1.88
C GLY A 156 -20.21 -27.77 -1.67
N CYS A 157 -21.43 -27.26 -1.78
CA CYS A 157 -22.65 -28.00 -1.53
C CYS A 157 -23.74 -27.82 -2.61
N ARG A 158 -23.38 -27.59 -3.89
CA ARG A 158 -24.35 -27.45 -5.04
C ARG A 158 -25.56 -28.38 -4.96
N ASP A 159 -25.34 -29.67 -4.67
CA ASP A 159 -26.36 -30.72 -4.65
C ASP A 159 -27.25 -30.71 -3.37
N ARG A 160 -26.96 -29.84 -2.39
CA ARG A 160 -27.78 -29.48 -1.21
C ARG A 160 -28.40 -28.09 -1.38
N ASP A 161 -27.60 -27.14 -1.85
CA ASP A 161 -27.95 -25.71 -1.84
C ASP A 161 -28.94 -25.34 -2.93
N LEU A 162 -28.81 -25.92 -4.13
CA LEU A 162 -29.80 -25.71 -5.20
C LEU A 162 -31.19 -26.22 -4.78
N PRO A 163 -31.36 -27.46 -4.26
CA PRO A 163 -32.63 -27.89 -3.70
C PRO A 163 -33.18 -27.00 -2.57
N TRP A 164 -32.33 -26.48 -1.68
CA TRP A 164 -32.76 -25.57 -0.62
C TRP A 164 -33.27 -24.23 -1.16
N ILE A 165 -32.50 -23.59 -2.05
CA ILE A 165 -32.87 -22.33 -2.69
C ILE A 165 -34.13 -22.51 -3.54
N GLN A 166 -34.24 -23.57 -4.33
CA GLN A 166 -35.42 -23.88 -5.14
C GLN A 166 -36.66 -24.17 -4.27
N GLY A 167 -36.49 -24.85 -3.13
CA GLY A 167 -37.56 -25.04 -2.15
C GLY A 167 -38.06 -23.72 -1.58
N LYS A 168 -37.17 -22.82 -1.16
CA LYS A 168 -37.54 -21.50 -0.65
C LYS A 168 -38.07 -20.55 -1.73
N LEU A 169 -37.65 -20.70 -2.97
CA LEU A 169 -38.23 -20.00 -4.13
C LEU A 169 -39.68 -20.46 -4.40
N ALA A 170 -39.94 -21.77 -4.33
CA ALA A 170 -41.30 -22.32 -4.45
C ALA A 170 -42.21 -21.91 -3.28
N GLU A 171 -41.67 -21.85 -2.05
CA GLU A 171 -42.34 -21.31 -0.87
C GLU A 171 -42.71 -19.83 -1.07
N TRP A 172 -41.76 -19.00 -1.53
CA TRP A 172 -41.98 -17.59 -1.82
C TRP A 172 -43.03 -17.37 -2.91
N ASN A 173 -42.89 -18.02 -4.07
CA ASN A 173 -43.84 -17.92 -5.19
C ASN A 173 -45.24 -18.49 -4.86
N SER A 174 -45.37 -19.28 -3.78
CA SER A 174 -46.66 -19.75 -3.25
C SER A 174 -47.33 -18.77 -2.28
N SER A 175 -46.58 -17.79 -1.74
CA SER A 175 -47.12 -16.74 -0.86
C SER A 175 -47.99 -15.72 -1.61
N GLU A 176 -48.75 -14.89 -0.89
CA GLU A 176 -49.53 -13.81 -1.51
C GLU A 176 -48.66 -12.80 -2.25
N LYS A 177 -47.48 -12.46 -1.69
CA LYS A 177 -46.50 -11.57 -2.34
C LYS A 177 -45.93 -12.19 -3.62
N GLY A 178 -45.45 -13.43 -3.55
CA GLY A 178 -44.88 -14.11 -4.72
C GLY A 178 -45.90 -14.37 -5.84
N LYS A 179 -47.18 -14.56 -5.50
CA LYS A 179 -48.27 -14.64 -6.49
C LYS A 179 -48.55 -13.31 -7.21
N ALA A 180 -48.30 -12.18 -6.55
CA ALA A 180 -48.47 -10.84 -7.15
C ALA A 180 -47.31 -10.45 -8.09
N GLY A 181 -46.14 -11.10 -7.96
CA GLY A 181 -44.97 -10.84 -8.81
C GLY A 181 -43.92 -11.92 -8.62
N PRO A 182 -44.01 -13.06 -9.34
CA PRO A 182 -43.16 -14.23 -9.10
C PRO A 182 -41.68 -13.96 -9.41
N VAL A 183 -40.83 -14.76 -8.77
CA VAL A 183 -39.38 -14.74 -8.98
C VAL A 183 -38.95 -15.97 -9.75
N GLU A 184 -38.23 -15.77 -10.85
CA GLU A 184 -37.62 -16.82 -11.65
C GLU A 184 -36.15 -17.00 -11.29
N MET A 185 -35.63 -18.24 -11.38
CA MET A 185 -34.23 -18.57 -11.17
C MET A 185 -33.69 -19.32 -12.41
N GLU A 186 -32.78 -18.68 -13.12
CA GLU A 186 -32.04 -19.22 -14.26
C GLU A 186 -30.69 -19.76 -13.76
N LEU A 187 -30.42 -21.06 -13.98
CA LEU A 187 -29.15 -21.69 -13.63
C LEU A 187 -28.20 -21.64 -14.84
N LEU A 188 -27.05 -20.98 -14.69
CA LEU A 188 -26.05 -20.86 -15.76
C LEU A 188 -25.17 -22.12 -15.81
N GLU A 189 -25.79 -23.24 -16.17
CA GLU A 189 -25.12 -24.55 -16.20
C GLU A 189 -24.09 -24.66 -17.33
N GLY A 190 -22.92 -25.24 -17.02
CA GLY A 190 -21.81 -25.37 -17.95
C GLY A 190 -21.02 -24.08 -18.23
N TRP A 191 -21.38 -22.93 -17.64
CA TRP A 191 -20.63 -21.68 -17.79
C TRP A 191 -19.27 -21.77 -17.08
N GLY A 192 -18.27 -21.12 -17.67
CA GLY A 192 -16.98 -20.87 -17.04
C GLY A 192 -17.09 -19.81 -15.94
N LEU A 193 -16.26 -19.95 -14.91
CA LEU A 193 -15.94 -18.87 -13.98
C LEU A 193 -14.44 -18.91 -13.70
N LEU A 194 -13.76 -17.81 -14.00
CA LEU A 194 -12.32 -17.65 -13.79
C LEU A 194 -12.06 -16.59 -12.73
N ALA A 195 -11.19 -16.89 -11.76
CA ALA A 195 -10.67 -15.87 -10.86
C ALA A 195 -9.23 -15.53 -11.26
N LEU A 196 -9.04 -14.33 -11.82
CA LEU A 196 -7.73 -13.73 -12.09
C LEU A 196 -7.33 -12.90 -10.87
N GLN A 197 -6.21 -13.22 -10.20
CA GLN A 197 -5.91 -12.73 -8.86
C GLN A 197 -4.42 -12.38 -8.69
N GLY A 198 -4.12 -11.27 -8.02
CA GLY A 198 -2.77 -10.74 -7.77
C GLY A 198 -2.65 -9.25 -8.14
N PRO A 199 -1.61 -8.55 -7.67
CA PRO A 199 -1.47 -7.10 -7.89
C PRO A 199 -1.47 -6.67 -9.36
N GLU A 200 -0.96 -7.50 -10.27
CA GLU A 200 -0.91 -7.20 -11.71
C GLU A 200 -2.13 -7.70 -12.50
N ALA A 201 -3.15 -8.26 -11.82
CA ALA A 201 -4.36 -8.77 -12.46
C ALA A 201 -5.09 -7.73 -13.32
N ALA A 202 -5.13 -6.47 -12.85
CA ALA A 202 -5.71 -5.36 -13.61
C ALA A 202 -4.85 -4.98 -14.81
N SER A 203 -3.52 -4.92 -14.63
CA SER A 203 -2.55 -4.61 -15.68
C SER A 203 -2.68 -5.58 -16.86
N TYR A 204 -2.65 -6.89 -16.59
CA TYR A 204 -2.73 -7.90 -17.65
C TYR A 204 -4.12 -7.98 -18.30
N LEU A 205 -5.22 -7.84 -17.56
CA LEU A 205 -6.56 -7.84 -18.15
C LEU A 205 -6.79 -6.58 -19.01
N GLN A 206 -6.21 -5.43 -18.62
CA GLN A 206 -6.34 -4.17 -19.37
C GLN A 206 -5.73 -4.28 -20.78
N THR A 207 -4.67 -5.09 -20.96
CA THR A 207 -4.08 -5.30 -22.30
C THR A 207 -5.02 -5.98 -23.31
N MET A 208 -6.12 -6.58 -22.84
CA MET A 208 -7.07 -7.34 -23.66
C MET A 208 -8.42 -6.63 -23.83
N THR A 209 -8.60 -5.42 -23.29
CA THR A 209 -9.86 -4.68 -23.37
C THR A 209 -9.68 -3.19 -23.54
N SER A 210 -10.55 -2.57 -24.34
CA SER A 210 -10.67 -1.11 -24.45
C SER A 210 -11.49 -0.47 -23.32
N PHE A 211 -12.08 -1.28 -22.43
CA PHE A 211 -12.78 -0.80 -21.24
C PHE A 211 -11.77 -0.42 -20.15
N ASP A 212 -11.88 0.78 -19.58
CA ASP A 212 -11.02 1.23 -18.48
C ASP A 212 -11.36 0.51 -17.16
N LEU A 213 -10.54 -0.47 -16.79
CA LEU A 213 -10.71 -1.28 -15.58
C LEU A 213 -10.46 -0.51 -14.29
N GLN A 214 -9.99 0.74 -14.33
CA GLN A 214 -9.91 1.60 -13.14
C GLN A 214 -11.30 2.04 -12.67
N GLN A 215 -12.29 2.09 -13.58
CA GLN A 215 -13.69 2.40 -13.27
C GLN A 215 -14.37 1.27 -12.48
N LEU A 216 -13.91 0.03 -12.65
CA LEU A 216 -14.27 -1.08 -11.77
C LEU A 216 -13.55 -0.93 -10.42
N THR A 217 -14.25 -0.34 -9.45
CA THR A 217 -13.84 -0.37 -8.05
C THR A 217 -14.16 -1.72 -7.40
N PHE A 218 -13.51 -2.05 -6.28
CA PHE A 218 -13.72 -3.33 -5.59
C PHE A 218 -15.18 -3.52 -5.16
N GLY A 219 -15.81 -4.63 -5.55
CA GLY A 219 -17.24 -4.87 -5.33
C GLY A 219 -18.16 -4.26 -6.40
N THR A 220 -17.62 -3.92 -7.58
CA THR A 220 -18.39 -3.53 -8.77
C THR A 220 -18.09 -4.44 -9.95
N SER A 221 -18.99 -4.45 -10.93
CA SER A 221 -18.88 -5.27 -12.13
C SER A 221 -19.28 -4.50 -13.39
N ALA A 222 -18.96 -5.05 -14.56
CA ALA A 222 -19.47 -4.59 -15.85
C ALA A 222 -19.56 -5.75 -16.83
N TYR A 223 -20.22 -5.52 -17.97
CA TYR A 223 -19.98 -6.31 -19.17
C TYR A 223 -18.83 -5.64 -19.94
N VAL A 224 -17.75 -6.41 -20.14
CA VAL A 224 -16.46 -5.93 -20.62
C VAL A 224 -16.08 -6.66 -21.92
N PRO A 225 -15.76 -5.94 -23.02
CA PRO A 225 -15.28 -6.55 -24.25
C PRO A 225 -13.80 -6.94 -24.11
N VAL A 226 -13.53 -8.22 -23.90
CA VAL A 226 -12.18 -8.80 -23.82
C VAL A 226 -11.88 -9.53 -25.15
N GLU A 227 -11.00 -8.97 -25.98
CA GLU A 227 -10.62 -9.54 -27.30
C GLU A 227 -11.82 -9.98 -28.17
N GLY A 228 -12.89 -9.18 -28.16
CA GLY A 228 -14.15 -9.44 -28.89
C GLY A 228 -15.19 -10.25 -28.12
N PHE A 229 -14.87 -10.84 -26.98
CA PHE A 229 -15.82 -11.52 -26.10
C PHE A 229 -16.42 -10.54 -25.09
N ASN A 230 -17.75 -10.39 -25.07
CA ASN A 230 -18.42 -9.57 -24.06
C ASN A 230 -18.68 -10.39 -22.79
N LEU A 231 -17.84 -10.22 -21.77
CA LEU A 231 -17.81 -11.05 -20.56
C LEU A 231 -18.33 -10.26 -19.35
N HIS A 232 -19.01 -10.92 -18.40
CA HIS A 232 -19.32 -10.29 -17.12
C HIS A 232 -18.08 -10.37 -16.22
N VAL A 233 -17.54 -9.21 -15.87
CA VAL A 233 -16.30 -9.04 -15.10
C VAL A 233 -16.61 -8.30 -13.82
N ALA A 234 -16.39 -8.93 -12.67
CA ALA A 234 -16.56 -8.34 -11.34
C ALA A 234 -15.20 -8.18 -10.65
N ARG A 235 -14.89 -7.01 -10.10
CA ARG A 235 -13.64 -6.80 -9.34
C ARG A 235 -13.80 -7.28 -7.90
N GLY A 236 -13.00 -8.25 -7.50
CA GLY A 236 -13.14 -8.99 -6.26
C GLY A 236 -11.84 -9.68 -5.81
N GLY A 237 -11.88 -10.26 -4.61
CA GLY A 237 -10.69 -10.82 -3.95
C GLY A 237 -10.88 -12.27 -3.53
N TYR A 238 -11.15 -13.15 -4.48
CA TYR A 238 -11.32 -14.59 -4.30
C TYR A 238 -10.22 -15.27 -3.45
N THR A 239 -8.96 -14.87 -3.63
CA THR A 239 -7.82 -15.39 -2.85
C THR A 239 -7.44 -14.54 -1.64
N GLY A 240 -7.98 -13.32 -1.56
CA GLY A 240 -7.53 -12.27 -0.63
C GLY A 240 -6.45 -11.35 -1.20
N GLU A 241 -6.15 -11.42 -2.50
CA GLU A 241 -5.50 -10.33 -3.26
C GLU A 241 -6.56 -9.46 -3.98
N ASP A 242 -6.12 -8.46 -4.75
CA ASP A 242 -6.96 -7.82 -5.77
C ASP A 242 -7.17 -8.74 -6.98
N GLY A 243 -8.14 -8.41 -7.82
CA GLY A 243 -8.33 -9.02 -9.13
C GLY A 243 -9.79 -9.09 -9.56
N PHE A 244 -10.10 -10.05 -10.43
CA PHE A 244 -11.37 -10.13 -11.13
C PHE A 244 -11.91 -11.56 -11.15
N GLU A 245 -13.22 -11.68 -10.97
CA GLU A 245 -14.02 -12.87 -11.22
C GLU A 245 -14.75 -12.66 -12.57
N ILE A 246 -14.50 -13.56 -13.53
CA ILE A 246 -14.90 -13.42 -14.93
C ILE A 246 -15.82 -14.58 -15.30
N SER A 247 -17.10 -14.28 -15.56
CA SER A 247 -18.12 -15.23 -16.00
C SER A 247 -18.11 -15.34 -17.53
N ILE A 248 -18.07 -16.57 -18.04
CA ILE A 248 -17.79 -16.84 -19.45
C ILE A 248 -18.77 -17.90 -20.00
N PRO A 249 -19.39 -17.68 -21.17
CA PRO A 249 -20.20 -18.69 -21.84
C PRO A 249 -19.46 -20.03 -22.05
N PRO A 250 -20.16 -21.18 -22.02
CA PRO A 250 -19.53 -22.51 -22.10
C PRO A 250 -18.60 -22.67 -23.32
N SER A 251 -19.02 -22.18 -24.48
CA SER A 251 -18.29 -22.25 -25.75
C SER A 251 -17.03 -21.40 -25.81
N GLN A 252 -16.92 -20.36 -24.99
CA GLN A 252 -15.83 -19.37 -25.03
C GLN A 252 -14.79 -19.61 -23.92
N THR A 253 -15.13 -20.41 -22.90
CA THR A 253 -14.34 -20.54 -21.66
C THR A 253 -12.89 -20.98 -21.90
N VAL A 254 -12.66 -21.96 -22.78
CA VAL A 254 -11.30 -22.45 -23.12
C VAL A 254 -10.50 -21.41 -23.91
N GLU A 255 -11.15 -20.59 -24.74
CA GLU A 255 -10.48 -19.58 -25.56
C GLU A 255 -10.07 -18.36 -24.71
N VAL A 256 -10.97 -17.87 -23.85
CA VAL A 256 -10.67 -16.80 -22.89
C VAL A 256 -9.57 -17.23 -21.91
N ALA A 257 -9.59 -18.47 -21.42
CA ALA A 257 -8.50 -18.99 -20.58
C ALA A 257 -7.15 -18.98 -21.33
N LYS A 258 -7.12 -19.42 -22.60
CA LYS A 258 -5.94 -19.39 -23.47
C LYS A 258 -5.47 -17.96 -23.79
N LEU A 259 -6.38 -16.99 -23.88
CA LEU A 259 -6.05 -15.57 -24.07
C LEU A 259 -5.34 -15.02 -22.83
N LEU A 260 -5.93 -15.20 -21.65
CA LEU A 260 -5.36 -14.75 -20.37
C LEU A 260 -3.94 -15.30 -20.17
N THR A 261 -3.70 -16.58 -20.46
CA THR A 261 -2.36 -17.21 -20.34
C THR A 261 -1.36 -16.85 -21.46
N LYS A 262 -1.66 -15.88 -22.35
CA LYS A 262 -0.64 -15.25 -23.22
C LYS A 262 0.18 -14.17 -22.50
N THR A 263 -0.32 -13.65 -21.38
CA THR A 263 0.39 -12.71 -20.49
C THR A 263 1.17 -13.47 -19.41
N PRO A 264 1.97 -12.80 -18.54
CA PRO A 264 2.66 -13.44 -17.40
C PRO A 264 1.75 -14.03 -16.29
N VAL A 265 0.47 -14.26 -16.58
CA VAL A 265 -0.52 -14.88 -15.70
C VAL A 265 -0.30 -16.39 -15.60
N GLN A 266 -0.05 -16.90 -14.39
CA GLN A 266 0.18 -18.33 -14.18
C GLN A 266 -1.13 -19.11 -13.88
N LEU A 267 -1.39 -20.21 -14.59
CA LEU A 267 -2.40 -21.19 -14.19
C LEU A 267 -2.13 -21.72 -12.77
N THR A 268 -3.10 -21.53 -11.87
CA THR A 268 -2.91 -21.73 -10.44
C THR A 268 -4.02 -22.58 -9.82
N GLY A 269 -3.62 -23.54 -8.98
CA GLY A 269 -4.52 -24.54 -8.39
C GLY A 269 -4.86 -24.30 -6.91
N LEU A 270 -5.76 -25.15 -6.39
CA LEU A 270 -6.35 -25.07 -5.05
C LEU A 270 -5.32 -24.96 -3.91
N GLY A 271 -4.11 -25.53 -4.05
CA GLY A 271 -3.08 -25.47 -3.01
C GLY A 271 -2.52 -24.06 -2.75
N ALA A 272 -2.43 -23.22 -3.78
CA ALA A 272 -2.07 -21.82 -3.64
C ALA A 272 -3.27 -21.00 -3.11
N ARG A 273 -4.49 -21.28 -3.63
CA ARG A 273 -5.75 -20.66 -3.17
C ARG A 273 -5.94 -20.79 -1.67
N ASP A 274 -5.75 -21.98 -1.11
CA ASP A 274 -5.95 -22.22 0.33
C ASP A 274 -4.91 -21.49 1.20
N SER A 275 -3.65 -21.38 0.74
CA SER A 275 -2.60 -20.66 1.47
C SER A 275 -2.79 -19.14 1.42
N LEU A 276 -3.21 -18.59 0.28
CA LEU A 276 -3.57 -17.17 0.15
C LEU A 276 -4.77 -16.81 1.04
N ARG A 277 -5.88 -17.56 0.94
CA ARG A 277 -7.10 -17.32 1.73
C ARG A 277 -6.88 -17.47 3.24
N LEU A 278 -6.09 -18.46 3.67
CA LEU A 278 -5.80 -18.65 5.10
C LEU A 278 -4.91 -17.52 5.67
N GLU A 279 -3.95 -17.03 4.89
CA GLU A 279 -3.16 -15.85 5.25
C GLU A 279 -4.02 -14.59 5.33
N ALA A 280 -4.97 -14.41 4.40
CA ALA A 280 -5.97 -13.34 4.45
C ALA A 280 -7.03 -13.52 5.56
N GLY A 281 -7.07 -14.68 6.25
CA GLY A 281 -8.08 -14.98 7.26
C GLY A 281 -9.51 -15.13 6.70
N MET A 282 -9.64 -15.40 5.40
CA MET A 282 -10.93 -15.68 4.76
C MET A 282 -11.41 -17.08 5.14
N CYS A 283 -12.72 -17.26 5.30
CA CYS A 283 -13.29 -18.57 5.57
C CYS A 283 -13.04 -19.55 4.40
N LEU A 284 -12.76 -20.81 4.71
CA LEU A 284 -12.81 -21.91 3.77
C LEU A 284 -14.08 -22.72 4.04
N TYR A 285 -14.84 -23.00 2.98
CA TYR A 285 -16.07 -23.79 3.09
C TYR A 285 -15.78 -25.20 3.60
N GLY A 286 -16.68 -25.76 4.40
CA GLY A 286 -16.53 -27.06 5.07
C GLY A 286 -15.49 -27.09 6.21
N ASN A 287 -14.78 -25.98 6.46
CA ASN A 287 -13.82 -25.83 7.55
C ASN A 287 -14.29 -24.78 8.57
N GLU A 288 -14.45 -23.52 8.13
CA GLU A 288 -14.83 -22.40 9.00
C GLU A 288 -16.33 -22.11 8.99
N LEU A 289 -17.06 -22.55 7.96
CA LEU A 289 -18.51 -22.40 7.81
C LEU A 289 -19.18 -23.77 7.99
N SER A 290 -20.25 -23.81 8.79
CA SER A 290 -21.13 -24.98 8.94
C SER A 290 -22.48 -24.59 9.54
N GLU A 291 -23.45 -25.49 9.41
CA GLU A 291 -24.85 -25.28 9.82
C GLU A 291 -25.06 -25.16 11.34
N GLU A 292 -24.02 -25.49 12.14
CA GLU A 292 -23.98 -25.32 13.61
C GLU A 292 -23.12 -24.11 14.04
N ILE A 293 -22.73 -23.23 13.11
CA ILE A 293 -21.96 -22.00 13.34
C ILE A 293 -22.77 -20.81 12.85
N SER A 294 -23.02 -19.83 13.73
CA SER A 294 -23.67 -18.58 13.32
C SER A 294 -22.69 -17.57 12.69
N PRO A 295 -23.17 -16.60 11.88
CA PRO A 295 -22.35 -15.49 11.37
C PRO A 295 -21.60 -14.72 12.45
N ILE A 296 -22.14 -14.64 13.67
CA ILE A 296 -21.54 -13.93 14.80
C ILE A 296 -20.32 -14.69 15.35
N GLU A 297 -20.41 -16.01 15.45
CA GLU A 297 -19.32 -16.88 15.91
C GLU A 297 -18.20 -16.97 14.86
N ALA A 298 -18.56 -17.02 13.57
CA ALA A 298 -17.62 -16.99 12.44
C ALA A 298 -16.89 -15.65 12.25
N GLY A 299 -17.27 -14.60 12.99
CA GLY A 299 -16.74 -13.24 12.81
C GLY A 299 -17.22 -12.56 11.52
N LEU A 300 -18.27 -13.09 10.90
CA LEU A 300 -18.91 -12.57 9.68
C LEU A 300 -20.09 -11.65 9.96
N ALA A 301 -20.33 -11.25 11.22
CA ALA A 301 -21.40 -10.32 11.60
C ALA A 301 -21.47 -9.02 10.77
N TRP A 302 -20.38 -8.64 10.09
CA TRP A 302 -20.31 -7.49 9.20
C TRP A 302 -21.09 -7.65 7.88
N VAL A 303 -21.39 -8.87 7.42
CA VAL A 303 -22.24 -9.12 6.22
C VAL A 303 -23.72 -8.81 6.47
N ILE A 304 -24.09 -8.64 7.74
CA ILE A 304 -25.45 -8.30 8.17
C ILE A 304 -25.49 -6.79 8.39
N PRO A 305 -26.27 -6.00 7.61
CA PRO A 305 -26.44 -4.56 7.84
C PRO A 305 -27.04 -4.28 9.23
N LYS A 306 -26.89 -3.04 9.73
CA LYS A 306 -27.26 -2.71 11.12
C LYS A 306 -28.76 -2.81 11.35
N ASP A 307 -29.52 -2.26 10.43
CA ASP A 307 -30.96 -2.42 10.24
C ASP A 307 -31.38 -3.88 10.38
N ARG A 308 -30.80 -4.81 9.60
CA ARG A 308 -31.11 -6.25 9.69
C ARG A 308 -30.72 -6.89 11.03
N ARG A 309 -29.79 -6.32 11.80
CA ARG A 309 -29.46 -6.75 13.18
C ARG A 309 -30.44 -6.25 14.25
N GLU A 310 -31.42 -5.44 13.87
CA GLU A 310 -32.46 -4.91 14.75
C GLU A 310 -33.84 -5.39 14.29
N THR A 311 -34.10 -5.43 12.98
CA THR A 311 -35.38 -5.85 12.38
C THR A 311 -35.45 -7.33 12.00
N GLY A 312 -34.32 -7.98 11.71
CA GLY A 312 -34.30 -9.34 11.17
C GLY A 312 -34.92 -9.42 9.77
N GLY A 313 -36.02 -10.17 9.64
CA GLY A 313 -36.75 -10.33 8.37
C GLY A 313 -36.08 -11.22 7.33
N PHE A 314 -35.10 -12.05 7.72
CA PHE A 314 -34.44 -13.04 6.86
C PHE A 314 -34.50 -14.44 7.49
N ILE A 315 -34.30 -15.50 6.67
CA ILE A 315 -34.29 -16.89 7.14
C ILE A 315 -33.21 -17.09 8.21
N GLY A 316 -33.60 -17.63 9.37
CA GLY A 316 -32.70 -17.84 10.51
C GLY A 316 -32.44 -16.61 11.39
N ALA A 317 -33.08 -15.46 11.13
CA ALA A 317 -32.84 -14.22 11.86
C ALA A 317 -32.97 -14.38 13.39
N GLU A 318 -33.97 -15.09 13.91
CA GLU A 318 -34.15 -15.27 15.37
C GLU A 318 -32.89 -15.85 16.03
N GLY A 319 -32.31 -16.92 15.44
CA GLY A 319 -31.09 -17.55 15.96
C GLY A 319 -29.88 -16.61 15.90
N VAL A 320 -29.71 -15.87 14.80
CA VAL A 320 -28.60 -14.91 14.65
C VAL A 320 -28.73 -13.75 15.64
N LEU A 321 -29.94 -13.17 15.77
CA LEU A 321 -30.22 -12.06 16.68
C LEU A 321 -30.06 -12.48 18.15
N LYS A 322 -30.43 -13.72 18.49
CA LYS A 322 -30.17 -14.30 19.81
C LYS A 322 -28.67 -14.39 20.11
N VAL A 323 -27.85 -14.91 19.19
CA VAL A 323 -26.39 -14.98 19.40
C VAL A 323 -25.73 -13.58 19.40
N LEU A 324 -26.29 -12.61 18.68
CA LEU A 324 -25.87 -11.21 18.74
C LEU A 324 -26.11 -10.60 20.14
N LYS A 325 -27.27 -10.91 20.75
CA LYS A 325 -27.72 -10.41 22.06
C LYS A 325 -27.04 -11.11 23.24
N ASP A 326 -27.09 -12.45 23.27
CA ASP A 326 -26.58 -13.28 24.36
C ASP A 326 -25.04 -13.38 24.31
N GLY A 327 -24.46 -13.15 23.13
CA GLY A 327 -23.03 -13.23 22.84
C GLY A 327 -22.61 -14.61 22.30
N PRO A 328 -21.63 -14.66 21.37
CA PRO A 328 -21.17 -15.92 20.78
C PRO A 328 -20.46 -16.84 21.78
N SER A 329 -20.87 -18.11 21.79
CA SER A 329 -20.37 -19.16 22.70
C SER A 329 -18.91 -19.54 22.41
N LYS A 330 -18.58 -19.56 21.11
CA LYS A 330 -17.28 -19.82 20.50
C LYS A 330 -16.98 -18.69 19.51
N ARG A 331 -15.72 -18.38 19.25
CA ARG A 331 -15.32 -17.40 18.21
C ARG A 331 -14.23 -17.97 17.33
N ARG A 332 -14.30 -17.68 16.03
CA ARG A 332 -13.21 -17.96 15.07
C ARG A 332 -11.99 -17.11 15.39
N VAL A 333 -10.82 -17.75 15.39
CA VAL A 333 -9.51 -17.12 15.66
C VAL A 333 -8.46 -17.66 14.69
N GLY A 334 -7.48 -16.81 14.36
CA GLY A 334 -6.23 -17.25 13.73
C GLY A 334 -5.21 -17.67 14.79
N LEU A 335 -4.38 -18.66 14.47
CA LEU A 335 -3.28 -19.12 15.31
C LEU A 335 -1.97 -19.23 14.51
N ILE A 336 -0.86 -18.88 15.13
CA ILE A 336 0.49 -19.29 14.69
C ILE A 336 0.90 -20.49 15.56
N VAL A 337 1.31 -21.61 14.95
CA VAL A 337 1.55 -22.90 15.64
C VAL A 337 3.02 -23.33 15.54
N GLU A 338 3.62 -23.70 16.67
CA GLU A 338 5.02 -24.14 16.71
C GLU A 338 5.26 -25.55 16.13
N GLY A 339 6.37 -25.69 15.40
CA GLY A 339 6.88 -26.97 14.92
C GLY A 339 6.24 -27.43 13.62
N ALA A 340 5.14 -28.19 13.70
CA ALA A 340 4.45 -28.75 12.53
C ALA A 340 3.06 -28.12 12.38
N PRO A 341 2.50 -28.02 11.16
CA PRO A 341 1.19 -27.41 10.96
C PRO A 341 0.10 -28.26 11.62
N ALA A 342 -0.65 -27.63 12.51
CA ALA A 342 -1.92 -28.18 12.99
C ALA A 342 -2.86 -28.39 11.80
N ARG A 343 -3.67 -29.44 11.85
CA ARG A 343 -4.63 -29.79 10.80
C ARG A 343 -6.05 -29.78 11.38
N GLN A 344 -7.04 -29.72 10.50
CA GLN A 344 -8.46 -29.81 10.84
C GLN A 344 -8.74 -30.92 11.86
N GLY A 345 -9.53 -30.61 12.88
CA GLY A 345 -9.88 -31.52 13.97
C GLY A 345 -8.89 -31.56 15.15
N ALA A 346 -7.68 -31.01 15.01
CA ALA A 346 -6.71 -30.87 16.09
C ALA A 346 -7.30 -30.06 17.26
N LYS A 347 -6.98 -30.47 18.50
CA LYS A 347 -7.56 -29.91 19.72
C LYS A 347 -6.76 -28.72 20.23
N ILE A 348 -7.46 -27.68 20.70
CA ILE A 348 -6.88 -26.48 21.32
C ILE A 348 -7.17 -26.54 22.82
N PHE A 349 -6.13 -26.41 23.62
CA PHE A 349 -6.14 -26.48 25.07
C PHE A 349 -5.64 -25.18 25.71
N ALA A 350 -6.09 -24.92 26.93
CA ALA A 350 -5.50 -23.90 27.78
C ALA A 350 -4.01 -24.21 28.07
N PRO A 351 -3.16 -23.20 28.38
CA PRO A 351 -1.79 -23.41 28.83
C PRO A 351 -1.67 -24.44 29.96
N SER A 352 -0.63 -25.27 29.92
CA SER A 352 -0.43 -26.50 30.69
C SER A 352 -1.30 -27.71 30.31
N GLY A 353 -2.07 -27.64 29.22
CA GLY A 353 -2.72 -28.80 28.58
C GLY A 353 -3.90 -29.42 29.32
N LYS A 354 -4.44 -28.75 30.35
CA LYS A 354 -5.42 -29.33 31.29
C LYS A 354 -6.88 -29.24 30.86
N GLU A 355 -7.22 -28.27 30.01
CA GLU A 355 -8.60 -27.92 29.67
C GLU A 355 -8.75 -27.78 28.16
N LEU A 356 -9.77 -28.41 27.57
CA LEU A 356 -10.09 -28.33 26.15
C LEU A 356 -10.93 -27.08 25.87
N ILE A 357 -10.35 -26.10 25.18
CA ILE A 357 -10.96 -24.78 24.93
C ILE A 357 -11.39 -24.56 23.48
N GLY A 358 -11.01 -25.43 22.53
CA GLY A 358 -11.31 -25.24 21.12
C GLY A 358 -10.87 -26.35 20.17
N ASN A 359 -11.07 -26.11 18.87
CA ASN A 359 -10.68 -27.01 17.78
C ASN A 359 -10.14 -26.21 16.58
N ILE A 360 -9.12 -26.74 15.91
CA ILE A 360 -8.58 -26.24 14.64
C ILE A 360 -9.51 -26.66 13.49
N THR A 361 -9.84 -25.73 12.61
CA THR A 361 -10.69 -25.93 11.43
C THR A 361 -9.87 -26.08 10.16
N SER A 362 -8.81 -25.30 9.99
CA SER A 362 -7.87 -25.38 8.86
C SER A 362 -6.45 -25.03 9.28
N GLY A 363 -5.44 -25.48 8.55
CA GLY A 363 -4.04 -25.18 8.88
C GLY A 363 -2.99 -25.78 7.93
N ILE A 364 -2.00 -24.96 7.59
CA ILE A 364 -0.95 -25.16 6.58
C ILE A 364 0.26 -24.25 6.89
N PRO A 365 1.44 -24.52 6.31
CA PRO A 365 2.51 -23.52 6.21
C PRO A 365 2.04 -22.28 5.43
N SER A 366 2.41 -21.11 5.91
CA SER A 366 2.31 -19.81 5.23
C SER A 366 3.61 -19.56 4.46
N PRO A 367 3.58 -19.46 3.12
CA PRO A 367 4.72 -19.01 2.33
C PRO A 367 5.20 -17.61 2.74
N THR A 368 4.28 -16.66 2.88
CA THR A 368 4.60 -15.24 3.15
C THR A 368 5.27 -15.01 4.51
N LEU A 369 4.94 -15.81 5.53
CA LEU A 369 5.42 -15.61 6.91
C LEU A 369 6.50 -16.60 7.36
N GLY A 370 6.79 -17.63 6.56
CA GLY A 370 7.70 -18.72 6.95
C GLY A 370 7.25 -19.51 8.20
N LYS A 371 5.94 -19.53 8.49
CA LYS A 371 5.35 -20.06 9.74
C LYS A 371 4.19 -20.99 9.46
N ASN A 372 3.90 -21.91 10.39
CA ASN A 372 2.63 -22.63 10.32
C ASN A 372 1.50 -21.75 10.86
N ILE A 373 0.45 -21.57 10.06
CA ILE A 373 -0.76 -20.85 10.44
C ILE A 373 -1.96 -21.78 10.44
N ALA A 374 -2.96 -21.43 11.24
CA ALA A 374 -4.21 -22.17 11.35
C ALA A 374 -5.37 -21.23 11.67
N MET A 375 -6.59 -21.66 11.33
CA MET A 375 -7.81 -21.13 11.92
C MET A 375 -8.45 -22.16 12.83
N GLY A 376 -9.24 -21.70 13.79
CA GLY A 376 -10.03 -22.56 14.65
C GLY A 376 -11.09 -21.79 15.43
N TYR A 377 -11.93 -22.54 16.16
CA TYR A 377 -12.89 -21.98 17.10
C TYR A 377 -12.43 -22.24 18.53
N VAL A 378 -12.38 -21.18 19.34
CA VAL A 378 -12.17 -21.26 20.80
C VAL A 378 -13.37 -20.71 21.56
N GLN A 379 -13.60 -21.18 22.77
CA GLN A 379 -14.65 -20.69 23.67
C GLN A 379 -14.53 -19.17 23.93
N SER A 380 -15.65 -18.53 24.24
CA SER A 380 -15.66 -17.12 24.63
C SER A 380 -14.77 -16.87 25.85
N GLY A 381 -14.11 -15.71 25.89
CA GLY A 381 -13.03 -15.39 26.83
C GLY A 381 -11.62 -15.69 26.30
N TRP A 382 -11.40 -16.83 25.64
CA TRP A 382 -10.06 -17.25 25.16
C TRP A 382 -9.59 -16.57 23.87
N HIS A 383 -10.49 -15.92 23.14
CA HIS A 383 -10.29 -15.43 21.76
C HIS A 383 -9.45 -14.14 21.60
N LYS A 384 -8.66 -13.72 22.60
CA LYS A 384 -7.90 -12.45 22.55
C LYS A 384 -6.58 -12.61 21.79
N LYS A 385 -6.18 -11.60 21.00
CA LYS A 385 -4.83 -11.55 20.38
C LYS A 385 -3.76 -11.69 21.47
N GLY A 386 -2.76 -12.53 21.21
CA GLY A 386 -1.63 -12.73 22.10
C GLY A 386 -1.90 -13.68 23.27
N THR A 387 -3.10 -14.25 23.37
CA THR A 387 -3.33 -15.39 24.26
C THR A 387 -2.52 -16.59 23.77
N GLU A 388 -1.69 -17.14 24.65
CA GLU A 388 -1.00 -18.42 24.45
C GLU A 388 -1.98 -19.58 24.69
N VAL A 389 -1.88 -20.61 23.86
CA VAL A 389 -2.66 -21.85 23.95
C VAL A 389 -1.78 -23.04 23.55
N GLU A 390 -2.24 -24.26 23.81
CA GLU A 390 -1.57 -25.49 23.37
C GLU A 390 -2.44 -26.23 22.34
N VAL A 391 -1.84 -26.66 21.23
CA VAL A 391 -2.54 -27.38 20.14
C VAL A 391 -1.96 -28.79 20.02
N ASP A 392 -2.81 -29.80 19.97
CA ASP A 392 -2.35 -31.18 19.69
C ASP A 392 -1.97 -31.35 18.21
N VAL A 393 -0.67 -31.44 17.96
CA VAL A 393 -0.10 -31.69 16.64
C VAL A 393 0.58 -33.06 16.63
N ARG A 394 -0.19 -34.08 16.21
CA ARG A 394 0.23 -35.49 16.11
C ARG A 394 0.52 -36.14 17.48
N ASN A 395 -0.45 -36.12 18.37
CA ASN A 395 -0.38 -36.63 19.75
C ASN A 395 0.71 -35.93 20.58
N LYS A 396 0.94 -34.64 20.34
CA LYS A 396 1.94 -33.80 21.01
C LYS A 396 1.43 -32.37 21.10
N LEU A 397 1.24 -31.88 22.33
CA LEU A 397 0.90 -30.49 22.59
C LEU A 397 2.05 -29.58 22.11
N ARG A 398 1.71 -28.58 21.31
CA ARG A 398 2.59 -27.53 20.78
C ARG A 398 2.05 -26.18 21.21
N LYS A 399 2.92 -25.24 21.57
CA LYS A 399 2.47 -23.86 21.82
C LYS A 399 1.93 -23.28 20.52
N ALA A 400 0.87 -22.49 20.65
CA ALA A 400 0.37 -21.62 19.61
C ALA A 400 -0.03 -20.27 20.23
N ILE A 401 0.00 -19.22 19.42
CA ILE A 401 -0.36 -17.88 19.84
C ILE A 401 -1.49 -17.38 18.96
N LEU A 402 -2.56 -16.86 19.57
CA LEU A 402 -3.68 -16.26 18.84
C LEU A 402 -3.22 -14.98 18.14
N THR A 403 -3.36 -14.97 16.82
CA THR A 403 -3.02 -13.87 15.92
C THR A 403 -4.28 -13.11 15.49
N PRO A 404 -4.20 -11.82 15.11
CA PRO A 404 -5.24 -11.21 14.29
C PRO A 404 -5.48 -12.02 13.00
N MET A 405 -6.64 -11.75 12.40
CA MET A 405 -6.95 -12.05 11.00
C MET A 405 -7.14 -10.70 10.29
N PRO A 406 -6.53 -10.44 9.12
CA PRO A 406 -5.61 -11.32 8.39
C PRO A 406 -4.32 -11.63 9.16
N VAL A 407 -3.68 -12.75 8.83
CA VAL A 407 -2.45 -13.25 9.46
C VAL A 407 -1.22 -12.74 8.72
N ALA A 408 -1.31 -12.58 7.39
CA ALA A 408 -0.37 -11.82 6.56
C ALA A 408 -1.15 -10.74 5.77
N VAL A 409 -0.55 -9.58 5.53
CA VAL A 409 -1.19 -8.49 4.79
C VAL A 409 -0.89 -8.63 3.29
N PRO A 410 -1.90 -8.59 2.39
CA PRO A 410 -1.70 -8.63 0.94
C PRO A 410 -0.83 -7.50 0.39
N THR A 411 -0.23 -7.71 -0.79
CA THR A 411 0.83 -6.85 -1.31
C THR A 411 0.35 -5.46 -1.74
N ARG A 412 -0.89 -5.35 -2.28
CA ARG A 412 -1.50 -4.06 -2.62
C ARG A 412 -3.01 -3.90 -2.35
N ALA A 413 -3.78 -4.97 -2.12
CA ALA A 413 -5.20 -4.83 -1.75
C ALA A 413 -5.64 -5.82 -0.65
N MET A 414 -6.17 -5.29 0.45
CA MET A 414 -7.62 -5.02 0.46
C MET A 414 -8.00 -4.19 1.70
N THR A 415 -8.57 -3.00 1.50
CA THR A 415 -9.15 -2.25 2.63
C THR A 415 -10.53 -2.83 3.03
N TYR A 416 -11.28 -3.40 2.09
CA TYR A 416 -12.72 -3.57 2.23
C TYR A 416 -13.19 -4.73 3.15
N TYR A 417 -12.42 -5.80 3.31
CA TYR A 417 -12.64 -6.79 4.39
C TYR A 417 -12.52 -6.18 5.82
N HIS A 418 -12.15 -4.89 5.93
CA HIS A 418 -12.10 -4.12 7.18
C HIS A 418 -12.89 -2.79 7.16
N VAL A 419 -13.36 -2.28 6.01
CA VAL A 419 -14.01 -0.94 5.92
C VAL A 419 -15.39 -0.88 6.59
N THR A 420 -16.18 -1.95 6.57
CA THR A 420 -17.48 -2.00 7.27
C THR A 420 -17.34 -2.14 8.79
N ASN A 421 -16.12 -2.38 9.31
CA ASN A 421 -15.87 -2.60 10.72
C ASN A 421 -15.15 -1.40 11.35
N LYS A 422 -15.93 -0.49 11.98
CA LYS A 422 -15.52 0.86 12.45
C LYS A 422 -14.50 0.88 13.62
N PHE A 423 -13.75 -0.21 13.81
CA PHE A 423 -12.71 -0.42 14.82
C PHE A 423 -11.35 -0.84 14.23
N ALA A 424 -11.26 -1.16 12.94
CA ALA A 424 -10.10 -1.85 12.34
C ALA A 424 -8.92 -0.95 11.93
N ARG A 425 -9.00 0.38 12.07
CA ARG A 425 -7.97 1.34 11.63
C ARG A 425 -6.67 1.36 12.49
N LYS A 426 -6.40 0.29 13.26
CA LYS A 426 -5.34 0.22 14.29
C LYS A 426 -4.46 -1.03 14.20
N PHE A 427 -4.46 -1.76 13.08
CA PHE A 427 -3.91 -3.13 13.01
C PHE A 427 -2.80 -3.43 11.98
N GLN A 428 -2.35 -2.45 11.20
CA GLN A 428 -1.26 -2.65 10.23
C GLN A 428 0.17 -2.52 10.85
N ASN A 429 0.26 -2.10 12.12
CA ASN A 429 1.53 -2.03 12.88
C ASN A 429 1.45 -2.93 14.14
N ARG A 430 2.08 -4.12 14.11
CA ARG A 430 2.70 -4.89 15.25
C ARG A 430 2.68 -6.43 15.07
N VAL A 431 3.66 -6.91 14.29
CA VAL A 431 4.52 -8.10 14.50
C VAL A 431 5.84 -7.72 13.79
N LEU A 432 7.03 -7.60 14.39
CA LEU A 432 7.70 -8.22 15.54
C LEU A 432 7.98 -7.16 16.66
N ALA A 433 8.49 -7.47 17.87
CA ALA A 433 9.08 -8.70 18.42
C ALA A 433 8.67 -8.94 19.90
N VAL A 434 9.11 -10.06 20.50
CA VAL A 434 8.71 -10.54 21.83
C VAL A 434 9.86 -10.38 22.87
N LYS A 435 9.51 -10.20 24.16
CA LYS A 435 10.43 -10.06 25.32
C LYS A 435 10.97 -11.44 25.75
N CYS A 436 12.12 -11.60 26.42
CA CYS A 436 12.41 -11.42 27.87
C CYS A 436 13.60 -12.38 28.24
N PRO A 437 14.10 -12.55 29.49
CA PRO A 437 13.99 -11.71 30.71
C PRO A 437 15.35 -11.45 31.46
N ARG A 438 15.25 -10.53 32.43
CA ARG A 438 16.12 -10.19 33.59
C ARG A 438 17.18 -11.19 34.11
N ARG A 439 18.31 -10.64 34.60
CA ARG A 439 18.86 -10.90 35.95
C ARG A 439 19.60 -9.67 36.53
N ALA A 440 19.77 -9.62 37.86
CA ALA A 440 20.53 -8.59 38.60
C ALA A 440 22.07 -8.87 38.51
N GLU A 441 23.00 -8.06 39.04
CA GLU A 441 23.04 -7.31 40.31
C GLU A 441 24.25 -6.32 40.36
N ARG A 442 24.33 -5.44 41.39
CA ARG A 442 25.51 -4.67 41.91
C ARG A 442 26.06 -3.42 41.16
N ALA A 443 25.53 -2.26 41.57
CA ALA A 443 26.21 -1.07 42.13
C ALA A 443 27.71 -0.73 41.86
N LEU A 444 27.93 0.52 41.37
CA LEU A 444 28.82 1.61 41.91
C LEU A 444 30.37 1.42 42.00
N PRO A 445 31.17 2.53 42.04
CA PRO A 445 31.14 3.78 41.23
C PRO A 445 32.57 4.25 40.77
N LEU A 446 32.71 5.55 40.42
CA LEU A 446 33.94 6.41 40.35
C LEU A 446 34.65 6.65 38.98
N HIS A 447 34.24 7.75 38.32
CA HIS A 447 35.05 8.97 38.04
C HIS A 447 36.35 8.95 37.16
N PRO A 448 36.86 10.12 36.67
CA PRO A 448 37.42 10.23 35.32
C PRO A 448 38.86 10.78 35.25
N VAL A 449 39.41 10.86 34.03
CA VAL A 449 40.44 11.82 33.50
C VAL A 449 40.80 11.36 32.07
N SER A 450 41.34 12.13 31.12
CA SER A 450 41.14 13.48 30.58
C SER A 450 42.17 13.64 29.42
N MET A 451 41.83 14.35 28.35
CA MET A 451 42.74 15.06 27.41
C MET A 451 44.03 14.43 26.80
N SER A 452 43.98 14.26 25.47
CA SER A 452 44.82 14.99 24.46
C SER A 452 46.02 14.36 23.72
N ARG A 453 46.02 14.64 22.39
CA ARG A 453 47.11 14.97 21.44
C ARG A 453 48.50 14.29 21.51
N THR A 454 48.90 13.67 20.39
CA THR A 454 50.04 14.05 19.49
C THR A 454 50.02 13.10 18.27
N GLN A 455 50.13 13.51 17.00
CA GLN A 455 51.29 14.04 16.24
C GLN A 455 52.56 13.17 16.25
N SER A 456 52.89 12.57 15.09
CA SER A 456 54.16 12.80 14.38
C SER A 456 54.15 12.13 12.99
N ALA A 457 54.98 12.62 12.06
CA ALA A 457 55.27 12.02 10.76
C ALA A 457 56.78 11.80 10.60
N ARG A 458 57.23 10.96 9.65
CA ARG A 458 58.56 11.08 9.01
C ARG A 458 58.72 10.20 7.76
N ASN A 459 59.66 10.60 6.91
CA ASN A 459 59.96 10.04 5.59
C ASN A 459 61.08 8.98 5.64
N LEU A 460 61.25 8.18 4.56
CA LEU A 460 62.51 7.77 3.89
C LEU A 460 62.20 6.74 2.76
N THR A 461 63.05 6.41 1.76
CA THR A 461 63.68 7.20 0.67
C THR A 461 64.40 6.25 -0.33
N ARG A 462 64.02 6.23 -1.63
CA ARG A 462 64.78 5.66 -2.80
C ARG A 462 65.06 4.12 -2.77
N LEU A 463 65.69 3.41 -3.75
CA LEU A 463 66.48 3.73 -4.98
C LEU A 463 66.51 2.50 -5.96
N ILE A 464 67.07 2.68 -7.19
CA ILE A 464 67.53 1.64 -8.20
C ILE A 464 66.42 1.03 -9.13
N SER A 465 66.65 0.58 -10.39
CA SER A 465 67.29 1.15 -11.62
C SER A 465 67.47 0.07 -12.74
N THR A 466 67.29 0.42 -14.04
CA THR A 466 67.85 -0.21 -15.30
C THR A 466 67.52 -1.71 -15.64
N LYS A 467 67.46 -2.23 -16.89
CA LYS A 467 67.44 -1.73 -18.32
C LYS A 467 66.88 -2.85 -19.28
N PRO A 468 66.62 -2.61 -20.60
CA PRO A 468 65.87 -3.52 -21.52
C PRO A 468 66.64 -4.09 -22.76
N LEU A 469 65.98 -4.94 -23.58
CA LEU A 469 66.22 -5.36 -25.01
C LEU A 469 64.87 -5.86 -25.62
N GLN A 470 64.41 -5.56 -26.86
CA GLN A 470 64.70 -6.09 -28.23
C GLN A 470 64.35 -7.60 -28.47
N GLN A 471 63.87 -8.11 -29.64
CA GLN A 471 63.69 -7.57 -31.03
C GLN A 471 62.70 -8.41 -31.94
N ASN A 472 62.06 -7.75 -32.94
CA ASN A 472 61.57 -8.10 -34.32
C ASN A 472 61.23 -9.53 -34.88
N GLY A 473 60.22 -9.59 -35.80
CA GLY A 473 60.12 -10.48 -37.01
C GLY A 473 58.92 -11.47 -37.07
N VAL A 474 57.87 -11.45 -37.92
CA VAL A 474 57.56 -11.14 -39.36
C VAL A 474 57.58 -12.35 -40.34
N ARG A 475 56.41 -12.77 -40.91
CA ARG A 475 56.16 -13.06 -42.37
C ARG A 475 54.76 -13.64 -42.76
N LEU A 476 54.31 -13.26 -43.98
CA LEU A 476 53.38 -13.78 -45.04
C LEU A 476 52.53 -15.07 -44.84
N GLY A 477 51.40 -15.32 -45.56
CA GLY A 477 50.61 -14.52 -46.54
C GLY A 477 49.94 -15.33 -47.71
N LEU A 478 48.95 -14.75 -48.44
CA LEU A 478 48.44 -15.09 -49.82
C LEU A 478 47.75 -16.48 -50.06
N LEU A 479 46.72 -16.75 -50.90
CA LEU A 479 45.89 -16.09 -51.97
C LEU A 479 44.35 -16.34 -51.71
N GLY A 480 43.32 -16.31 -52.59
CA GLY A 480 43.12 -16.17 -54.06
C GLY A 480 41.62 -16.14 -54.54
N PRO A 481 41.28 -16.01 -55.86
CA PRO A 481 39.96 -15.49 -56.32
C PRO A 481 39.21 -16.19 -57.51
N THR A 482 38.06 -15.61 -57.94
CA THR A 482 37.26 -15.78 -59.23
C THR A 482 36.20 -16.91 -59.31
N LEU A 483 35.07 -16.86 -60.08
CA LEU A 483 34.37 -15.80 -60.88
C LEU A 483 32.84 -16.09 -61.12
N ARG A 484 32.12 -15.08 -61.68
CA ARG A 484 30.65 -14.87 -61.91
C ARG A 484 29.75 -15.99 -62.49
N ALA A 485 28.52 -16.10 -61.93
CA ALA A 485 27.19 -16.26 -62.58
C ALA A 485 26.05 -16.04 -61.51
N GLY A 486 24.74 -15.85 -61.78
CA GLY A 486 23.98 -15.50 -63.01
C GLY A 486 22.43 -15.41 -62.81
N THR A 487 21.80 -14.32 -63.26
CA THR A 487 20.34 -14.05 -63.57
C THR A 487 19.16 -14.66 -62.78
N PHE A 488 18.31 -13.75 -62.24
CA PHE A 488 16.83 -13.77 -62.09
C PHE A 488 16.03 -15.00 -61.57
N GLY A 489 15.39 -14.82 -60.40
CA GLY A 489 13.92 -14.59 -60.39
C GLY A 489 12.96 -15.63 -59.77
N ARG A 490 12.26 -15.22 -58.70
CA ARG A 490 10.98 -15.74 -58.13
C ARG A 490 10.92 -17.15 -57.47
N ALA A 491 10.72 -17.11 -56.15
CA ALA A 491 9.53 -17.59 -55.41
C ALA A 491 9.62 -18.82 -54.47
N ARG A 492 8.87 -18.68 -53.35
CA ARG A 492 8.41 -19.70 -52.36
C ARG A 492 9.46 -20.35 -51.44
N PHE A 493 9.21 -20.25 -50.13
CA PHE A 493 9.86 -21.03 -49.07
C PHE A 493 8.85 -21.98 -48.42
N ALA A 494 9.11 -23.29 -48.50
CA ALA A 494 8.48 -24.40 -47.77
C ALA A 494 9.41 -25.65 -47.95
N PRO A 495 9.26 -26.77 -47.21
CA PRO A 495 10.17 -27.05 -46.10
C PRO A 495 10.94 -28.39 -46.21
N VAL A 496 12.00 -28.52 -45.42
CA VAL A 496 12.78 -29.75 -45.12
C VAL A 496 13.27 -29.57 -43.68
N GLU A 497 12.89 -30.33 -42.63
CA GLU A 497 12.71 -31.78 -42.40
C GLU A 497 14.04 -32.54 -42.15
N LEU A 498 14.16 -33.22 -41.00
CA LEU A 498 15.29 -34.10 -40.70
C LEU A 498 14.92 -35.24 -39.72
N VAL A 499 14.17 -36.21 -40.27
CA VAL A 499 14.23 -37.68 -40.04
C VAL A 499 14.58 -38.21 -38.64
N ARG A 500 13.64 -38.99 -38.05
CA ARG A 500 13.89 -39.95 -36.97
C ARG A 500 14.36 -41.30 -37.52
N TYR A 501 15.07 -42.10 -36.70
CA TYR A 501 15.19 -43.55 -36.89
C TYR A 501 14.56 -44.34 -35.73
N TYR A 502 14.09 -45.56 -36.03
CA TYR A 502 13.35 -46.45 -35.14
C TYR A 502 14.23 -47.51 -34.46
N ALA A 503 13.75 -48.05 -33.34
CA ALA A 503 14.02 -49.43 -32.90
C ALA A 503 12.71 -50.04 -32.33
N GLN A 504 12.51 -51.36 -32.51
CA GLN A 504 11.35 -52.11 -32.02
C GLN A 504 11.78 -53.30 -31.13
N PRO A 505 10.90 -53.78 -30.21
CA PRO A 505 10.99 -55.10 -29.58
C PRO A 505 10.37 -56.20 -30.51
N PRO A 506 10.22 -57.51 -30.16
CA PRO A 506 10.46 -58.19 -28.86
C PRO A 506 11.17 -59.58 -28.92
N GLY A 507 11.36 -60.20 -27.74
CA GLY A 507 11.58 -61.65 -27.54
C GLY A 507 13.05 -62.12 -27.47
N GLY A 508 13.42 -63.20 -26.77
CA GLY A 508 12.67 -64.03 -25.79
C GLY A 508 13.27 -65.45 -25.62
N GLY A 509 13.49 -65.93 -24.38
CA GLY A 509 13.84 -67.34 -24.13
C GLY A 509 14.67 -67.69 -22.88
N ASN A 510 14.05 -68.37 -21.92
CA ASN A 510 14.56 -69.34 -20.93
C ASN A 510 15.97 -69.23 -20.29
N GLY A 511 15.98 -69.12 -18.96
CA GLY A 511 17.07 -69.51 -18.06
C GLY A 511 16.57 -69.58 -16.61
N ALA A 512 16.82 -70.67 -15.87
CA ALA A 512 16.20 -70.93 -14.56
C ALA A 512 17.19 -70.91 -13.39
N GLY A 513 16.77 -70.53 -12.17
CA GLY A 513 17.64 -70.68 -10.99
C GLY A 513 17.28 -69.92 -9.70
N GLY A 514 16.20 -70.36 -9.03
CA GLY A 514 15.95 -70.39 -7.57
C GLY A 514 16.71 -69.54 -6.52
N LYS A 515 15.92 -69.17 -5.48
CA LYS A 515 16.29 -68.67 -4.13
C LYS A 515 16.70 -67.19 -4.07
N GLY A 516 16.27 -66.52 -3.00
CA GLY A 516 16.52 -65.10 -2.76
C GLY A 516 17.20 -64.83 -1.42
N SER A 517 17.59 -63.56 -1.23
CA SER A 517 18.00 -62.98 0.04
C SER A 517 17.70 -61.47 0.02
N PHE A 518 17.44 -60.86 1.17
CA PHE A 518 17.40 -59.39 1.28
C PHE A 518 18.82 -58.83 1.32
N PRO A 519 19.05 -57.69 0.65
CA PRO A 519 19.89 -56.66 1.24
C PRO A 519 19.23 -55.27 1.26
N SER A 520 19.72 -54.44 2.17
CA SER A 520 19.30 -53.06 2.40
C SER A 520 19.49 -52.17 1.16
N PHE A 521 18.51 -51.30 0.88
CA PHE A 521 18.70 -50.13 0.03
C PHE A 521 18.91 -48.89 0.91
N SER A 522 20.09 -48.29 0.79
CA SER A 522 20.43 -46.98 1.36
C SER A 522 21.05 -46.13 0.26
N PHE A 523 20.29 -45.16 -0.27
CA PHE A 523 20.81 -44.08 -1.09
C PHE A 523 19.96 -42.81 -0.90
N GLY A 524 20.58 -41.77 -0.35
CA GLY A 524 20.23 -40.39 -0.69
C GLY A 524 21.08 -39.93 -1.90
N PRO A 525 20.73 -38.83 -2.56
CA PRO A 525 21.52 -38.30 -3.68
C PRO A 525 22.91 -37.86 -3.22
N GLN A 526 23.93 -38.15 -4.02
CA GLN A 526 25.26 -37.55 -3.85
C GLN A 526 25.28 -36.19 -4.53
N HIS A 527 25.54 -35.14 -3.75
CA HIS A 527 25.73 -33.77 -4.22
C HIS A 527 27.03 -33.65 -5.04
N GLN A 528 27.02 -32.88 -6.12
CA GLN A 528 28.21 -32.67 -6.95
C GLN A 528 29.07 -31.51 -6.43
N LYS A 529 30.39 -31.60 -6.60
CA LYS A 529 31.33 -30.57 -6.10
C LYS A 529 31.13 -29.25 -6.84
N GLY A 530 30.96 -28.15 -6.09
CA GLY A 530 30.73 -26.80 -6.62
C GLY A 530 29.27 -26.49 -6.94
N GLU A 531 28.35 -27.45 -6.76
CA GLU A 531 26.93 -27.31 -7.10
C GLU A 531 26.21 -26.33 -6.16
N ALA A 532 26.44 -26.40 -4.84
CA ALA A 532 25.82 -25.47 -3.88
C ALA A 532 26.40 -24.05 -3.99
N LEU A 533 27.70 -23.90 -4.26
CA LEU A 533 28.26 -22.57 -4.51
C LEU A 533 27.63 -21.94 -5.75
N LYS A 534 27.36 -22.70 -6.82
CA LYS A 534 26.70 -22.18 -8.02
C LYS A 534 25.19 -21.94 -7.83
N GLU A 535 24.50 -22.74 -7.02
CA GLU A 535 23.05 -22.57 -6.76
C GLU A 535 22.76 -21.36 -5.86
N TYR A 536 23.59 -21.10 -4.85
CA TYR A 536 23.32 -20.12 -3.79
C TYR A 536 24.15 -18.83 -3.86
N SER A 537 24.69 -18.48 -5.03
CA SER A 537 25.50 -17.26 -5.16
C SER A 537 25.52 -16.63 -6.56
N VAL A 538 25.92 -15.36 -6.60
CA VAL A 538 26.12 -14.56 -7.83
C VAL A 538 27.59 -14.12 -7.91
N ASP A 539 28.23 -14.38 -9.06
CA ASP A 539 29.63 -14.03 -9.29
C ASP A 539 29.77 -12.59 -9.81
N LEU A 540 30.10 -11.65 -8.91
CA LEU A 540 30.29 -10.25 -9.24
C LEU A 540 31.52 -10.04 -10.14
N THR A 541 32.52 -10.92 -10.08
CA THR A 541 33.67 -10.86 -11.00
C THR A 541 33.34 -11.35 -12.41
N GLU A 542 32.35 -12.20 -12.60
CA GLU A 542 31.80 -12.54 -13.91
C GLU A 542 31.02 -11.36 -14.49
N MET A 543 30.09 -10.78 -13.71
CA MET A 543 29.35 -9.57 -14.09
C MET A 543 30.28 -8.37 -14.43
N ALA A 544 31.41 -8.22 -13.73
CA ALA A 544 32.43 -7.21 -14.02
C ALA A 544 33.21 -7.46 -15.33
N ARG A 545 33.41 -8.73 -15.72
CA ARG A 545 33.99 -9.09 -17.03
C ARG A 545 33.00 -8.77 -18.16
N GLU A 546 31.73 -9.08 -17.96
CA GLU A 546 30.64 -8.82 -18.89
C GLU A 546 30.18 -7.35 -18.95
N GLY A 547 30.76 -6.45 -18.15
CA GLY A 547 30.37 -5.03 -18.12
C GLY A 547 28.95 -4.77 -17.61
N LYS A 548 28.37 -5.69 -16.82
CA LYS A 548 27.01 -5.60 -16.26
C LYS A 548 26.91 -4.87 -14.92
N LEU A 549 28.04 -4.58 -14.26
CA LEU A 549 28.06 -3.79 -13.03
C LEU A 549 28.05 -2.29 -13.34
N ASP A 550 27.46 -1.49 -12.45
CA ASP A 550 27.44 -0.03 -12.60
C ASP A 550 28.78 0.62 -12.25
N PRO A 551 29.09 1.79 -12.87
CA PRO A 551 30.28 2.56 -12.53
C PRO A 551 30.18 3.10 -11.09
N ILE A 552 31.28 3.01 -10.34
CA ILE A 552 31.31 3.35 -8.91
C ILE A 552 32.17 4.58 -8.68
N ILE A 553 31.54 5.60 -8.09
CA ILE A 553 32.09 6.95 -7.96
C ILE A 553 32.26 7.28 -6.48
N GLY A 554 33.44 7.79 -6.09
CA GLY A 554 33.67 8.37 -4.78
C GLY A 554 33.76 7.39 -3.59
N ARG A 555 33.91 6.08 -3.83
CA ARG A 555 34.11 5.04 -2.79
C ARG A 555 35.53 4.42 -2.80
N ASP A 556 36.50 5.16 -3.34
CA ASP A 556 37.87 4.68 -3.57
C ASP A 556 38.62 4.28 -2.29
N GLU A 557 38.39 5.01 -1.18
CA GLU A 557 39.04 4.74 0.09
C GLU A 557 38.47 3.48 0.75
N GLU A 558 37.16 3.29 0.71
CA GLU A 558 36.46 2.14 1.28
C GLU A 558 36.78 0.85 0.51
N ILE A 559 36.88 0.91 -0.82
CA ILE A 559 37.36 -0.20 -1.65
C ILE A 559 38.84 -0.48 -1.32
N ARG A 560 39.70 0.55 -1.26
CA ARG A 560 41.13 0.40 -0.91
C ARG A 560 41.32 -0.16 0.50
N ARG A 561 40.47 0.21 1.45
CA ARG A 561 40.44 -0.29 2.83
C ARG A 561 39.96 -1.73 2.90
N THR A 562 38.95 -2.09 2.11
CA THR A 562 38.47 -3.47 1.94
C THR A 562 39.59 -4.37 1.40
N ILE A 563 40.28 -3.95 0.34
CA ILE A 563 41.49 -4.60 -0.21
C ILE A 563 42.56 -4.75 0.87
N GLN A 564 42.91 -3.67 1.56
CA GLN A 564 43.94 -3.66 2.61
C GLN A 564 43.62 -4.66 3.74
N ILE A 565 42.33 -4.85 4.06
CA ILE A 565 41.89 -5.80 5.08
C ILE A 565 41.98 -7.24 4.60
N LEU A 566 41.50 -7.52 3.38
CA LEU A 566 41.54 -8.85 2.77
C LEU A 566 42.98 -9.41 2.66
N SER A 567 43.98 -8.55 2.43
CA SER A 567 45.40 -8.93 2.39
C SER A 567 46.08 -9.11 3.77
N ARG A 568 45.37 -9.00 4.91
CA ARG A 568 45.99 -9.16 6.25
C ARG A 568 46.15 -10.64 6.64
N ARG A 569 47.18 -10.94 7.43
CA ARG A 569 47.36 -12.26 8.08
C ARG A 569 46.39 -12.54 9.24
N THR A 570 45.84 -11.50 9.86
CA THR A 570 44.87 -11.60 10.97
C THR A 570 43.87 -10.43 10.90
N LYS A 571 42.65 -10.65 11.41
CA LYS A 571 41.48 -9.77 11.16
C LYS A 571 41.34 -9.42 9.66
N SER A 572 41.32 -10.45 8.82
CA SER A 572 41.35 -10.41 7.36
C SER A 572 39.98 -10.20 6.69
N ASN A 573 38.91 -10.21 7.48
CA ASN A 573 37.54 -10.17 6.98
C ASN A 573 36.92 -8.79 7.25
N PRO A 574 36.71 -7.93 6.24
CA PRO A 574 36.13 -6.62 6.46
C PRO A 574 34.62 -6.71 6.74
N VAL A 575 34.10 -5.79 7.55
CA VAL A 575 32.66 -5.59 7.73
C VAL A 575 32.34 -4.14 7.42
N LEU A 576 31.54 -3.93 6.38
CA LEU A 576 31.02 -2.63 5.96
C LEU A 576 29.85 -2.27 6.89
N ILE A 577 30.02 -1.20 7.66
CA ILE A 577 29.08 -0.75 8.68
C ILE A 577 28.58 0.62 8.28
N GLY A 578 27.27 0.73 8.03
CA GLY A 578 26.63 2.00 7.69
C GLY A 578 25.11 1.86 7.59
N PRO A 579 24.36 2.97 7.48
CA PRO A 579 22.92 2.95 7.26
C PRO A 579 22.52 2.13 6.01
N PRO A 580 21.24 1.74 5.86
CA PRO A 580 20.73 1.28 4.56
C PRO A 580 20.89 2.38 3.50
N GLY A 581 20.94 2.02 2.22
CA GLY A 581 21.01 2.96 1.10
C GLY A 581 22.38 3.57 0.78
N VAL A 582 23.34 3.63 1.71
CA VAL A 582 24.64 4.36 1.50
C VAL A 582 25.63 3.74 0.49
N GLY A 583 25.24 2.71 -0.26
CA GLY A 583 26.09 2.05 -1.27
C GLY A 583 27.08 1.03 -0.71
N LYS A 584 26.68 0.20 0.27
CA LYS A 584 27.54 -0.87 0.81
C LYS A 584 27.88 -1.94 -0.24
N THR A 585 26.93 -2.34 -1.07
CA THR A 585 27.10 -3.35 -2.14
C THR A 585 28.03 -2.86 -3.26
N ALA A 586 27.91 -1.58 -3.63
CA ALA A 586 28.79 -0.91 -4.62
C ALA A 586 30.29 -1.01 -4.29
N ILE A 587 30.67 -1.13 -3.01
CA ILE A 587 32.07 -1.33 -2.61
C ILE A 587 32.58 -2.73 -2.99
N LEU A 588 31.71 -3.74 -3.05
CA LEU A 588 32.06 -5.11 -3.49
C LEU A 588 32.08 -5.23 -5.01
N GLU A 589 31.16 -4.57 -5.69
CA GLU A 589 31.14 -4.43 -7.15
C GLU A 589 32.42 -3.71 -7.63
N GLY A 590 32.90 -2.72 -6.85
CA GLY A 590 34.17 -2.03 -7.10
C GLY A 590 35.40 -2.88 -6.78
N LEU A 591 35.34 -3.71 -5.74
CA LEU A 591 36.36 -4.74 -5.49
C LEU A 591 36.44 -5.73 -6.66
N ALA A 592 35.31 -6.24 -7.14
CA ALA A 592 35.25 -7.16 -8.28
C ALA A 592 35.81 -6.52 -9.55
N SER A 593 35.40 -5.28 -9.85
CA SER A 593 35.87 -4.51 -11.00
C SER A 593 37.38 -4.24 -10.96
N ARG A 594 37.95 -3.92 -9.79
CA ARG A 594 39.40 -3.77 -9.61
C ARG A 594 40.15 -5.10 -9.74
N ILE A 595 39.61 -6.22 -9.28
CA ILE A 595 40.23 -7.55 -9.47
C ILE A 595 40.29 -7.90 -10.96
N VAL A 596 39.19 -7.71 -11.69
CA VAL A 596 39.13 -7.92 -13.16
C VAL A 596 40.09 -6.99 -13.91
N SER A 597 40.26 -5.76 -13.44
CA SER A 597 41.20 -4.77 -14.01
C SER A 597 42.66 -4.94 -13.52
N LYS A 598 42.93 -5.94 -12.66
CA LYS A 598 44.21 -6.22 -11.99
C LYS A 598 44.77 -5.06 -11.15
N GLU A 599 43.91 -4.14 -10.71
CA GLU A 599 44.21 -3.04 -9.79
C GLU A 599 44.26 -3.47 -8.31
N VAL A 600 44.72 -4.69 -8.05
CA VAL A 600 44.79 -5.29 -6.72
C VAL A 600 46.16 -5.95 -6.49
N PRO A 601 46.62 -6.06 -5.22
CA PRO A 601 47.82 -6.82 -4.90
C PRO A 601 47.75 -8.26 -5.42
N GLU A 602 48.89 -8.84 -5.78
CA GLU A 602 49.00 -10.22 -6.31
C GLU A 602 48.24 -11.26 -5.45
N SER A 603 48.18 -11.07 -4.13
CA SER A 603 47.46 -11.93 -3.19
C SER A 603 45.92 -11.93 -3.34
N LEU A 604 45.36 -11.06 -4.18
CA LEU A 604 43.94 -10.95 -4.53
C LEU A 604 43.70 -10.94 -6.06
N GLN A 605 44.75 -11.05 -6.89
CA GLN A 605 44.59 -11.14 -8.34
C GLN A 605 43.94 -12.46 -8.73
N ASP A 606 43.19 -12.42 -9.85
CA ASP A 606 42.46 -13.55 -10.46
C ASP A 606 41.45 -14.28 -9.52
N LYS A 607 41.22 -13.77 -8.30
CA LYS A 607 40.19 -14.26 -7.37
C LYS A 607 38.78 -13.94 -7.85
N ARG A 608 37.81 -14.71 -7.35
CA ARG A 608 36.38 -14.52 -7.60
C ARG A 608 35.72 -13.77 -6.45
N VAL A 609 34.88 -12.77 -6.73
CA VAL A 609 34.02 -12.11 -5.71
C VAL A 609 32.60 -12.62 -5.88
N VAL A 610 32.06 -13.23 -4.84
CA VAL A 610 30.87 -14.06 -4.92
C VAL A 610 29.87 -13.68 -3.83
N SER A 611 28.72 -13.14 -4.22
CA SER A 611 27.65 -12.72 -3.31
C SER A 611 26.76 -13.90 -2.94
N ILE A 612 26.66 -14.23 -1.65
CA ILE A 612 25.89 -15.38 -1.15
C ILE A 612 24.45 -14.97 -0.85
N ASP A 613 23.48 -15.65 -1.47
CA ASP A 613 22.06 -15.45 -1.17
C ASP A 613 21.62 -16.35 -0.01
N LEU A 614 21.53 -15.77 1.19
CA LEU A 614 21.02 -16.46 2.37
C LEU A 614 19.53 -16.82 2.27
N ALA A 615 18.73 -16.06 1.52
CA ALA A 615 17.31 -16.34 1.32
C ALA A 615 17.11 -17.55 0.39
N ALA A 616 17.91 -17.70 -0.66
CA ALA A 616 17.91 -18.91 -1.52
C ALA A 616 18.32 -20.18 -0.75
N ILE A 617 19.26 -20.09 0.21
CA ILE A 617 19.63 -21.23 1.07
C ILE A 617 18.48 -21.60 2.02
N MET A 618 17.76 -20.59 2.54
CA MET A 618 16.56 -20.78 3.36
C MET A 618 15.34 -21.25 2.54
N ALA A 619 15.33 -21.01 1.23
CA ALA A 619 14.28 -21.49 0.33
C ALA A 619 14.32 -23.02 0.22
N GLY A 620 13.14 -23.64 0.33
CA GLY A 620 12.97 -25.09 0.24
C GLY A 620 13.45 -25.89 1.46
N SER A 621 14.15 -25.31 2.44
CA SER A 621 14.70 -26.02 3.61
C SER A 621 13.66 -26.35 4.70
N GLY A 622 12.49 -26.85 4.29
CA GLY A 622 11.34 -27.12 5.17
C GLY A 622 11.49 -28.33 6.09
N VAL A 623 12.51 -29.18 5.90
CA VAL A 623 12.81 -30.31 6.78
C VAL A 623 13.96 -29.93 7.73
N ARG A 624 13.76 -30.21 9.03
CA ARG A 624 14.75 -29.95 10.09
C ARG A 624 16.09 -30.63 9.76
N GLY A 625 17.10 -29.82 9.43
CA GLY A 625 18.43 -30.27 9.03
C GLY A 625 18.84 -29.85 7.61
N GLN A 626 17.90 -29.63 6.69
CA GLN A 626 18.21 -29.29 5.29
C GLN A 626 18.97 -27.97 5.14
N PHE A 627 18.63 -26.94 5.91
CA PHE A 627 19.39 -25.68 5.91
C PHE A 627 20.85 -25.92 6.33
N GLU A 628 21.07 -26.74 7.37
CA GLU A 628 22.42 -27.06 7.80
C GLU A 628 23.17 -27.89 6.76
N GLU A 629 22.49 -28.77 6.02
CA GLU A 629 23.06 -29.61 4.97
C GLU A 629 23.46 -28.76 3.76
N LYS A 630 22.56 -27.92 3.25
CA LYS A 630 22.85 -26.90 2.22
C LYS A 630 24.00 -25.98 2.63
N PHE A 631 23.98 -25.46 3.86
CA PHE A 631 25.03 -24.54 4.34
C PHE A 631 26.37 -25.26 4.59
N LYS A 632 26.38 -26.53 5.02
CA LYS A 632 27.59 -27.37 5.10
C LYS A 632 28.13 -27.68 3.70
N ALA A 633 27.27 -27.89 2.70
CA ALA A 633 27.67 -28.09 1.31
C ALA A 633 28.31 -26.81 0.74
N LEU A 634 27.64 -25.66 0.86
CA LEU A 634 28.17 -24.36 0.45
C LEU A 634 29.53 -24.04 1.09
N ILE A 635 29.66 -24.20 2.41
CA ILE A 635 30.94 -23.98 3.11
C ILE A 635 32.02 -24.96 2.64
N ARG A 636 31.67 -26.21 2.30
CA ARG A 636 32.61 -27.17 1.70
C ARG A 636 33.07 -26.73 0.32
N ASP A 637 32.14 -26.34 -0.57
CA ASP A 637 32.48 -25.86 -1.92
C ASP A 637 33.43 -24.65 -1.86
N ILE A 638 33.21 -23.72 -0.93
CA ILE A 638 34.08 -22.55 -0.72
C ILE A 638 35.45 -22.95 -0.13
N GLU A 639 35.51 -23.96 0.75
CA GLU A 639 36.79 -24.50 1.25
C GLU A 639 37.55 -25.29 0.16
N ASP A 640 36.81 -25.97 -0.73
CA ASP A 640 37.32 -26.74 -1.87
C ASP A 640 37.83 -25.86 -3.04
N GLU A 641 37.39 -24.60 -3.11
CA GLU A 641 37.97 -23.52 -3.94
C GLU A 641 39.32 -23.00 -3.40
N ALA A 642 39.86 -23.61 -2.33
CA ALA A 642 41.20 -23.37 -1.78
C ALA A 642 41.55 -21.91 -1.45
N GLY A 643 40.53 -21.06 -1.23
CA GLY A 643 40.69 -19.63 -0.98
C GLY A 643 40.76 -18.74 -2.22
N ASN A 644 40.43 -19.24 -3.41
CA ASN A 644 40.29 -18.42 -4.63
C ASN A 644 39.03 -17.54 -4.64
N VAL A 645 38.07 -17.83 -3.76
CA VAL A 645 36.79 -17.11 -3.62
C VAL A 645 36.82 -16.15 -2.42
N ILE A 646 36.31 -14.94 -2.63
CA ILE A 646 35.99 -13.96 -1.61
C ILE A 646 34.46 -13.89 -1.51
N CYS A 647 33.89 -14.36 -0.40
CA CYS A 647 32.44 -14.35 -0.19
C CYS A 647 31.98 -12.96 0.27
N PHE A 648 30.88 -12.46 -0.30
CA PHE A 648 30.12 -11.34 0.25
C PHE A 648 28.80 -11.85 0.87
N ILE A 649 28.44 -11.30 2.03
CA ILE A 649 27.14 -11.49 2.67
C ILE A 649 26.60 -10.12 3.07
N ASP A 650 25.55 -9.64 2.41
CA ASP A 650 24.75 -8.53 2.94
C ASP A 650 23.87 -9.02 4.09
N GLU A 651 23.51 -8.10 4.98
CA GLU A 651 22.88 -8.39 6.26
C GLU A 651 23.57 -9.52 7.06
N VAL A 652 24.90 -9.52 7.11
CA VAL A 652 25.71 -10.59 7.76
C VAL A 652 25.32 -10.87 9.23
N HIS A 653 24.62 -9.92 9.87
CA HIS A 653 24.05 -10.07 11.21
C HIS A 653 22.91 -11.10 11.28
N SER A 654 22.13 -11.28 10.20
CA SER A 654 21.04 -12.26 10.10
C SER A 654 21.56 -13.70 10.24
N LEU A 655 22.75 -13.99 9.71
CA LEU A 655 23.46 -15.26 9.89
C LEU A 655 23.77 -15.58 11.36
N PHE A 656 23.98 -14.56 12.20
CA PHE A 656 24.23 -14.71 13.64
C PHE A 656 22.95 -14.61 14.51
N ASN A 657 21.78 -14.47 13.89
CA ASN A 657 20.47 -14.48 14.54
C ASN A 657 19.63 -15.71 14.15
N LEU A 658 19.88 -16.31 12.99
CA LEU A 658 19.41 -17.64 12.60
C LEU A 658 19.79 -18.69 13.65
N GLY A 659 18.78 -19.35 14.22
CA GLY A 659 18.94 -20.50 15.11
C GLY A 659 18.56 -20.29 16.59
N LYS A 660 18.23 -19.07 17.03
CA LYS A 660 17.94 -18.75 18.45
C LYS A 660 16.58 -19.24 19.00
N ALA A 661 15.85 -20.07 18.25
CA ALA A 661 14.68 -20.81 18.76
C ALA A 661 15.12 -22.13 19.43
N GLU A 662 14.30 -22.67 20.35
CA GLU A 662 14.66 -23.84 21.16
C GLU A 662 14.93 -25.11 20.31
N GLY A 663 16.22 -25.38 20.04
CA GLY A 663 16.70 -26.60 19.40
C GLY A 663 17.06 -26.50 17.91
N SER A 664 17.23 -25.30 17.36
CA SER A 664 17.94 -25.09 16.09
C SER A 664 19.43 -24.80 16.32
N ILE A 665 20.31 -25.17 15.38
CA ILE A 665 21.73 -24.84 15.44
C ILE A 665 21.97 -23.41 14.93
N ASP A 666 22.84 -22.68 15.61
CA ASP A 666 23.32 -21.34 15.26
C ASP A 666 24.29 -21.42 14.06
N ALA A 667 23.93 -20.79 12.93
CA ALA A 667 24.80 -20.75 11.75
C ALA A 667 26.13 -20.00 12.03
N GLY A 668 26.14 -19.12 13.02
CA GLY A 668 27.33 -18.52 13.61
C GLY A 668 28.31 -19.50 14.24
N GLN A 669 27.85 -20.65 14.76
CA GLN A 669 28.75 -21.75 15.18
C GLN A 669 29.36 -22.45 13.97
N MET A 670 28.60 -22.58 12.87
CA MET A 670 29.00 -23.33 11.69
C MET A 670 30.06 -22.59 10.86
N ILE A 671 30.00 -21.25 10.81
CA ILE A 671 30.97 -20.44 10.06
C ILE A 671 32.26 -20.15 10.83
N LYS A 672 32.26 -20.20 12.17
CA LYS A 672 33.45 -19.97 13.03
C LYS A 672 34.66 -20.87 12.68
N PRO A 673 34.50 -22.19 12.43
CA PRO A 673 35.58 -23.04 11.95
C PRO A 673 36.15 -22.61 10.60
N ALA A 674 35.33 -22.23 9.62
CA ALA A 674 35.79 -21.79 8.31
C ALA A 674 36.57 -20.45 8.40
N LEU A 675 36.05 -19.49 9.18
CA LEU A 675 36.76 -18.24 9.52
C LEU A 675 38.05 -18.47 10.33
N ALA A 676 38.24 -19.64 10.94
CA ALA A 676 39.49 -20.04 11.58
C ALA A 676 40.45 -20.78 10.63
N ARG A 677 39.95 -21.44 9.58
CA ARG A 677 40.74 -22.11 8.54
C ARG A 677 41.21 -21.20 7.41
N GLY A 678 40.60 -20.03 7.23
CA GLY A 678 41.06 -19.00 6.29
C GLY A 678 40.01 -18.45 5.33
N LEU A 679 38.72 -18.78 5.51
CA LEU A 679 37.62 -18.21 4.73
C LEU A 679 37.70 -16.68 4.67
N GLN A 680 37.87 -16.14 3.45
CA GLN A 680 37.79 -14.71 3.17
C GLN A 680 36.34 -14.29 2.97
N LEU A 681 35.84 -13.43 3.87
CA LEU A 681 34.45 -13.00 3.89
C LEU A 681 34.36 -11.49 4.12
N VAL A 682 33.58 -10.82 3.28
CA VAL A 682 33.14 -9.44 3.46
C VAL A 682 31.69 -9.45 3.92
N GLY A 683 31.39 -8.81 5.05
CA GLY A 683 30.02 -8.66 5.54
C GLY A 683 29.53 -7.23 5.38
N ALA A 684 28.24 -7.02 5.11
CA ALA A 684 27.60 -5.71 5.26
C ALA A 684 26.51 -5.74 6.35
N THR A 685 26.39 -4.65 7.12
CA THR A 685 25.43 -4.53 8.23
C THR A 685 25.22 -3.06 8.67
N THR A 686 24.32 -2.84 9.63
CA THR A 686 24.10 -1.55 10.29
C THR A 686 24.97 -1.40 11.56
N PRO A 687 25.23 -0.17 12.04
CA PRO A 687 25.98 0.05 13.28
C PRO A 687 25.38 -0.67 14.49
N ASP A 688 24.06 -0.71 14.61
CA ASP A 688 23.38 -1.34 15.73
C ASP A 688 23.37 -2.86 15.66
N GLU A 689 23.18 -3.46 14.50
CA GLU A 689 23.27 -4.92 14.38
C GLU A 689 24.70 -5.42 14.52
N TYR A 690 25.71 -4.64 14.10
CA TYR A 690 27.10 -4.91 14.44
C TYR A 690 27.32 -4.93 15.96
N ARG A 691 26.84 -3.90 16.69
CA ARG A 691 26.91 -3.83 18.17
C ARG A 691 26.13 -4.94 18.87
N LYS A 692 25.07 -5.48 18.27
CA LYS A 692 24.25 -6.57 18.84
C LYS A 692 24.81 -7.96 18.58
N THR A 693 25.49 -8.17 17.44
CA THR A 693 25.98 -9.47 16.98
C THR A 693 27.51 -9.58 17.06
N ILE A 694 28.23 -9.22 15.99
CA ILE A 694 29.69 -9.40 15.85
C ILE A 694 30.47 -8.73 16.99
N GLY A 695 30.09 -7.50 17.36
CA GLY A 695 30.75 -6.72 18.41
C GLY A 695 30.54 -7.21 19.84
N LYS A 696 29.77 -8.29 20.05
CA LYS A 696 29.64 -8.97 21.36
C LYS A 696 30.33 -10.33 21.42
N ASP A 697 30.68 -10.91 20.27
CA ASP A 697 31.30 -12.22 20.20
C ASP A 697 32.83 -12.08 20.03
N ALA A 698 33.56 -12.33 21.12
CA ALA A 698 35.01 -12.20 21.17
C ALA A 698 35.77 -13.21 20.27
N ALA A 699 35.11 -14.18 19.64
CA ALA A 699 35.71 -15.00 18.59
C ALA A 699 35.51 -14.36 17.20
N LEU A 700 34.32 -13.83 16.91
CA LEU A 700 34.03 -13.12 15.66
C LEU A 700 34.78 -11.79 15.57
N GLU A 701 34.86 -11.02 16.65
CA GLU A 701 35.61 -9.76 16.73
C GLU A 701 37.13 -9.96 16.47
N ARG A 702 37.65 -11.17 16.68
CA ARG A 702 39.05 -11.56 16.38
C ARG A 702 39.25 -12.07 14.95
N ARG A 703 38.21 -12.04 14.11
CA ARG A 703 38.24 -12.39 12.68
C ARG A 703 37.81 -11.24 11.79
N PHE A 704 36.82 -10.45 12.24
CA PHE A 704 36.33 -9.30 11.52
C PHE A 704 37.07 -8.00 11.85
N GLN A 705 37.10 -7.08 10.90
CA GLN A 705 37.61 -5.72 11.02
C GLN A 705 36.54 -4.73 10.52
N PRO A 706 36.00 -3.83 11.37
CA PRO A 706 35.02 -2.85 10.94
C PRO A 706 35.62 -1.82 9.96
N VAL A 707 34.79 -1.42 9.00
CA VAL A 707 34.95 -0.29 8.07
C VAL A 707 33.67 0.53 8.18
N GLN A 708 33.75 1.80 8.56
CA GLN A 708 32.56 2.68 8.61
C GLN A 708 32.30 3.26 7.21
N ILE A 709 31.05 3.28 6.78
CA ILE A 709 30.59 3.79 5.50
C ILE A 709 29.57 4.88 5.78
N ASP A 710 30.00 6.13 5.66
CA ASP A 710 29.18 7.30 5.93
C ASP A 710 28.29 7.67 4.73
N GLU A 711 27.21 8.40 5.00
CA GLU A 711 26.34 9.00 3.98
C GLU A 711 27.15 10.02 3.13
N PRO A 712 27.10 9.95 1.79
CA PRO A 712 27.82 10.90 0.93
C PRO A 712 27.19 12.30 1.05
N THR A 713 28.01 13.33 0.85
CA THR A 713 27.52 14.72 0.76
C THR A 713 26.63 14.90 -0.49
N VAL A 714 25.84 15.98 -0.53
CA VAL A 714 25.03 16.33 -1.71
C VAL A 714 25.90 16.46 -2.98
N GLU A 715 27.08 17.08 -2.88
CA GLU A 715 28.04 17.21 -4.00
C GLU A 715 28.59 15.85 -4.45
N SER A 716 28.89 14.97 -3.49
CA SER A 716 29.28 13.58 -3.75
C SER A 716 28.15 12.79 -4.41
N THR A 717 26.89 12.99 -4.00
CA THR A 717 25.73 12.36 -4.63
C THR A 717 25.48 12.87 -6.04
N ILE A 718 25.61 14.16 -6.32
CA ILE A 718 25.55 14.70 -7.69
C ILE A 718 26.62 14.05 -8.56
N SER A 719 27.83 13.83 -8.02
CA SER A 719 28.92 13.14 -8.73
C SER A 719 28.61 11.67 -9.01
N ILE A 720 27.97 10.96 -8.05
CA ILE A 720 27.49 9.58 -8.24
C ILE A 720 26.39 9.54 -9.31
N LEU A 721 25.37 10.39 -9.22
CA LEU A 721 24.28 10.47 -10.19
C LEU A 721 24.77 10.76 -11.61
N ARG A 722 25.76 11.66 -11.76
CA ARG A 722 26.39 11.96 -13.06
C ARG A 722 27.11 10.74 -13.66
N GLY A 723 27.77 9.93 -12.83
CA GLY A 723 28.41 8.69 -13.28
C GLY A 723 27.40 7.59 -13.65
N LEU A 724 26.23 7.57 -13.00
CA LEU A 724 25.13 6.64 -13.31
C LEU A 724 24.24 7.11 -14.48
N LYS A 725 24.29 8.38 -14.90
CA LYS A 725 23.42 8.98 -15.92
C LYS A 725 23.19 8.08 -17.14
N SER A 726 24.25 7.65 -17.82
CA SER A 726 24.12 6.87 -19.07
C SER A 726 23.44 5.51 -18.88
N ARG A 727 23.61 4.87 -17.71
CA ARG A 727 22.94 3.61 -17.37
C ARG A 727 21.43 3.80 -17.26
N TYR A 728 20.98 4.80 -16.52
CA TYR A 728 19.55 5.10 -16.36
C TYR A 728 18.91 5.62 -17.65
N GLU A 729 19.63 6.44 -18.45
CA GLU A 729 19.16 6.85 -19.78
C GLU A 729 18.92 5.67 -20.72
N VAL A 730 19.86 4.71 -20.77
CA VAL A 730 19.73 3.52 -21.64
C VAL A 730 18.69 2.53 -21.11
N HIS A 731 18.56 2.38 -19.78
CA HIS A 731 17.56 1.52 -19.15
C HIS A 731 16.13 1.97 -19.47
N HIS A 732 15.82 3.25 -19.21
CA HIS A 732 14.48 3.80 -19.42
C HIS A 732 14.23 4.26 -20.86
N GLY A 733 15.28 4.59 -21.62
CA GLY A 733 15.15 5.11 -22.98
C GLY A 733 14.62 6.54 -23.03
N VAL A 734 15.13 7.39 -22.13
CA VAL A 734 14.87 8.85 -22.01
C VAL A 734 16.21 9.56 -21.73
N GLU A 735 16.30 10.87 -21.91
CA GLU A 735 17.48 11.63 -21.43
C GLU A 735 17.32 12.11 -19.98
N ILE A 736 18.41 12.51 -19.32
CA ILE A 736 18.38 13.10 -17.98
C ILE A 736 19.23 14.36 -17.93
N SER A 737 18.60 15.51 -17.66
CA SER A 737 19.30 16.80 -17.54
C SER A 737 20.17 16.86 -16.28
N ASP A 738 21.31 17.56 -16.34
CA ASP A 738 22.16 17.76 -15.16
C ASP A 738 21.42 18.54 -14.04
N GLY A 739 20.54 19.46 -14.43
CA GLY A 739 19.64 20.16 -13.52
C GLY A 739 18.74 19.21 -12.73
N ALA A 740 18.22 18.14 -13.36
CA ALA A 740 17.48 17.11 -12.65
C ALA A 740 18.34 16.36 -11.63
N LEU A 741 19.58 16.00 -11.95
CA LEU A 741 20.50 15.32 -11.03
C LEU A 741 20.82 16.18 -9.80
N VAL A 742 21.09 17.48 -10.01
CA VAL A 742 21.29 18.46 -8.93
C VAL A 742 20.02 18.59 -8.08
N THR A 743 18.84 18.67 -8.72
CA THR A 743 17.56 18.76 -8.04
C THR A 743 17.28 17.51 -7.21
N ALA A 744 17.56 16.31 -7.73
CA ALA A 744 17.33 15.04 -7.03
C ALA A 744 18.18 14.91 -5.77
N ALA A 745 19.47 15.26 -5.85
CA ALA A 745 20.36 15.25 -4.70
C ALA A 745 19.95 16.29 -3.63
N VAL A 746 19.68 17.54 -4.04
CA VAL A 746 19.30 18.62 -3.10
C VAL A 746 17.93 18.38 -2.48
N TYR A 747 16.94 17.91 -3.26
CA TYR A 747 15.57 17.73 -2.78
C TYR A 747 15.41 16.46 -1.95
N SER A 748 16.04 15.35 -2.32
CA SER A 748 16.03 14.16 -1.45
C SER A 748 16.76 14.43 -0.12
N ALA A 749 17.83 15.23 -0.13
CA ALA A 749 18.50 15.66 1.11
C ALA A 749 17.61 16.56 1.99
N ARG A 750 16.83 17.47 1.39
CA ARG A 750 16.01 18.46 2.12
C ARG A 750 14.62 17.96 2.54
N TYR A 751 13.95 17.16 1.69
CA TYR A 751 12.54 16.82 1.82
C TYR A 751 12.29 15.35 2.21
N ILE A 752 13.30 14.46 2.10
CA ILE A 752 13.20 13.03 2.45
C ILE A 752 14.21 12.71 3.57
N SER A 753 13.75 12.77 4.82
CA SER A 753 14.60 12.73 6.02
C SER A 753 14.76 11.35 6.68
N ASP A 754 14.03 10.34 6.22
CA ASP A 754 14.00 8.98 6.78
C ASP A 754 14.85 7.96 5.99
N ARG A 755 15.27 8.31 4.77
CA ARG A 755 16.26 7.58 3.95
C ARG A 755 17.58 8.35 3.88
N PHE A 756 18.63 7.65 3.46
CA PHE A 756 20.00 8.17 3.33
C PHE A 756 20.42 8.26 1.86
N LEU A 757 21.29 9.22 1.53
CA LEU A 757 21.96 9.32 0.24
C LEU A 757 22.92 8.13 0.01
N PRO A 758 23.25 7.76 -1.24
CA PRO A 758 22.70 8.28 -2.49
C PRO A 758 21.36 7.64 -2.89
N ASP A 759 20.96 6.53 -2.25
CA ASP A 759 19.74 5.74 -2.54
C ASP A 759 18.50 6.61 -2.84
N LYS A 760 18.08 7.46 -1.89
CA LYS A 760 16.91 8.33 -2.05
C LYS A 760 17.01 9.39 -3.16
N ALA A 761 18.19 9.62 -3.73
CA ALA A 761 18.38 10.52 -4.88
C ALA A 761 18.36 9.75 -6.20
N ILE A 762 18.89 8.52 -6.22
CA ILE A 762 18.81 7.59 -7.35
C ILE A 762 17.33 7.21 -7.60
N ASP A 763 16.61 6.87 -6.54
CA ASP A 763 15.18 6.52 -6.51
C ASP A 763 14.28 7.61 -7.15
N LEU A 764 14.58 8.89 -6.90
CA LEU A 764 13.88 10.02 -7.53
C LEU A 764 14.16 10.15 -9.03
N VAL A 765 15.39 9.85 -9.47
CA VAL A 765 15.75 9.87 -10.89
C VAL A 765 15.12 8.69 -11.61
N ASP A 766 15.06 7.52 -10.97
CA ASP A 766 14.44 6.30 -11.51
C ASP A 766 12.91 6.46 -11.66
N GLU A 767 12.19 6.91 -10.62
CA GLU A 767 10.74 7.15 -10.74
C GLU A 767 10.44 8.26 -11.76
N ALA A 768 11.26 9.31 -11.86
CA ALA A 768 11.06 10.38 -12.84
C ALA A 768 11.35 9.93 -14.28
N ALA A 769 12.38 9.11 -14.51
CA ALA A 769 12.68 8.54 -15.82
C ALA A 769 11.61 7.55 -16.28
N SER A 770 11.15 6.69 -15.36
CA SER A 770 10.04 5.75 -15.58
C SER A 770 8.72 6.48 -15.89
N ALA A 771 8.38 7.52 -15.11
CA ALA A 771 7.19 8.34 -15.35
C ALA A 771 7.24 9.06 -16.70
N LEU A 772 8.40 9.61 -17.08
CA LEU A 772 8.58 10.24 -18.40
C LEU A 772 8.47 9.22 -19.54
N ARG A 773 9.03 8.01 -19.37
CA ARG A 773 8.92 6.96 -20.38
C ARG A 773 7.47 6.53 -20.62
N LEU A 774 6.68 6.37 -19.56
CA LEU A 774 5.24 6.06 -19.65
C LEU A 774 4.46 7.18 -20.37
N ALA A 775 4.78 8.45 -20.13
CA ALA A 775 4.17 9.58 -20.82
C ALA A 775 4.52 9.62 -22.32
N GLN A 776 5.74 9.23 -22.71
CA GLN A 776 6.17 9.16 -24.11
C GLN A 776 5.58 7.96 -24.87
N GLU A 777 5.28 6.85 -24.20
CA GLU A 777 4.64 5.68 -24.83
C GLU A 777 3.11 5.79 -24.95
N SER A 778 2.48 6.57 -24.07
CA SER A 778 1.05 6.89 -24.06
C SER A 778 0.68 7.95 -25.12
N LYS A 779 -0.63 8.12 -25.36
CA LYS A 779 -1.16 9.31 -26.04
C LYS A 779 -1.11 10.52 -25.08
N PRO A 780 -0.92 11.75 -25.57
CA PRO A 780 -1.05 12.96 -24.75
C PRO A 780 -2.46 13.10 -24.15
N ASP A 781 -2.57 13.61 -22.92
CA ASP A 781 -3.85 13.86 -22.24
C ASP A 781 -4.78 14.76 -23.07
N GLU A 782 -4.22 15.74 -23.79
CA GLU A 782 -4.93 16.62 -24.72
C GLU A 782 -5.60 15.82 -25.86
N LEU A 783 -4.86 14.89 -26.46
CA LEU A 783 -5.37 14.01 -27.51
C LEU A 783 -6.38 13.00 -26.96
N GLU A 784 -6.20 12.50 -25.73
CA GLU A 784 -7.19 11.64 -25.07
C GLU A 784 -8.49 12.38 -24.77
N ALA A 785 -8.42 13.59 -24.19
CA ALA A 785 -9.59 14.43 -23.92
C ALA A 785 -10.36 14.73 -25.22
N LEU A 786 -9.63 15.10 -26.27
CA LEU A 786 -10.19 15.37 -27.59
C LEU A 786 -10.86 14.14 -28.24
N ASN A 787 -10.27 12.94 -28.10
CA ASN A 787 -10.92 11.70 -28.52
C ASN A 787 -12.20 11.40 -27.72
N ARG A 788 -12.23 11.72 -26.41
CA ARG A 788 -13.43 11.57 -25.56
C ARG A 788 -14.52 12.58 -25.93
N GLU A 789 -14.15 13.81 -26.29
CA GLU A 789 -15.07 14.82 -26.85
C GLU A 789 -15.69 14.33 -28.18
N ILE A 790 -14.86 13.84 -29.11
CA ILE A 790 -15.32 13.27 -30.40
C ILE A 790 -16.35 12.16 -30.17
N VAL A 791 -16.05 11.17 -29.33
CA VAL A 791 -16.97 10.05 -29.04
C VAL A 791 -18.26 10.54 -28.38
N THR A 792 -18.20 11.56 -27.52
CA THR A 792 -19.39 12.15 -26.89
C THR A 792 -20.29 12.82 -27.92
N LEU A 793 -19.72 13.59 -28.85
CA LEU A 793 -20.45 14.23 -29.95
C LEU A 793 -21.06 13.21 -30.91
N GLU A 794 -20.35 12.11 -31.22
CA GLU A 794 -20.87 11.02 -32.05
C GLU A 794 -22.07 10.30 -31.40
N ILE A 795 -22.02 10.05 -30.08
CA ILE A 795 -23.14 9.48 -29.33
C ILE A 795 -24.35 10.43 -29.32
N GLU A 796 -24.13 11.74 -29.12
CA GLU A 796 -25.21 12.73 -29.14
C GLU A 796 -25.86 12.83 -30.53
N LEU A 797 -25.07 12.80 -31.60
CA LEU A 797 -25.56 12.81 -32.98
C LEU A 797 -26.35 11.55 -33.36
N GLU A 798 -25.92 10.37 -32.92
CA GLU A 798 -26.67 9.12 -33.13
C GLU A 798 -28.01 9.15 -32.36
N SER A 799 -28.08 9.81 -31.20
CA SER A 799 -29.33 10.00 -30.44
C SER A 799 -30.32 10.94 -31.14
N LEU A 800 -29.83 12.02 -31.76
CA LEU A 800 -30.64 13.01 -32.50
C LEU A 800 -30.98 12.56 -33.94
N LYS A 801 -30.64 11.33 -34.32
CA LYS A 801 -30.68 10.85 -35.71
C LYS A 801 -32.08 10.70 -36.28
N ASN A 802 -33.06 10.36 -35.43
CA ASN A 802 -34.46 10.14 -35.79
C ASN A 802 -35.40 11.27 -35.34
N GLU A 803 -34.87 12.28 -34.63
CA GLU A 803 -35.67 13.40 -34.14
C GLU A 803 -35.99 14.39 -35.29
N THR A 804 -37.18 14.99 -35.22
CA THR A 804 -37.77 15.75 -36.34
C THR A 804 -38.28 17.13 -35.98
N ASP A 805 -38.11 17.56 -34.72
CA ASP A 805 -38.41 18.93 -34.31
C ASP A 805 -37.29 19.91 -34.72
N VAL A 806 -37.65 21.20 -34.80
CA VAL A 806 -36.76 22.25 -35.30
C VAL A 806 -35.50 22.42 -34.43
N PHE A 807 -35.62 22.29 -33.10
CA PHE A 807 -34.49 22.47 -32.19
C PHE A 807 -33.52 21.28 -32.26
N SER A 808 -34.02 20.06 -32.42
CA SER A 808 -33.16 18.89 -32.65
C SER A 808 -32.41 18.96 -33.98
N VAL A 809 -33.04 19.46 -35.04
CA VAL A 809 -32.39 19.66 -36.35
C VAL A 809 -31.30 20.74 -36.29
N GLU A 810 -31.56 21.89 -35.66
CA GLU A 810 -30.54 22.94 -35.47
C GLU A 810 -29.39 22.48 -34.56
N ARG A 811 -29.71 21.78 -33.46
CA ARG A 811 -28.72 21.20 -32.54
C ARG A 811 -27.83 20.18 -33.25
N LYS A 812 -28.42 19.28 -34.05
CA LYS A 812 -27.70 18.29 -34.84
C LYS A 812 -26.74 18.95 -35.84
N ALA A 813 -27.20 19.93 -36.62
CA ALA A 813 -26.36 20.64 -37.57
C ALA A 813 -25.16 21.35 -36.90
N LYS A 814 -25.34 21.86 -35.67
CA LYS A 814 -24.23 22.41 -34.87
C LYS A 814 -23.26 21.31 -34.43
N LEU A 815 -23.75 20.21 -33.86
CA LEU A 815 -22.91 19.10 -33.38
C LEU A 815 -22.12 18.45 -34.53
N GLU A 816 -22.68 18.38 -35.74
CA GLU A 816 -21.96 17.91 -36.94
C GLU A 816 -20.77 18.82 -37.30
N ALA A 817 -20.93 20.14 -37.15
CA ALA A 817 -19.86 21.12 -37.36
C ALA A 817 -18.79 21.08 -36.24
N ASP A 818 -19.22 21.03 -34.98
CA ASP A 818 -18.32 20.92 -33.82
C ASP A 818 -17.50 19.61 -33.90
N LEU A 819 -18.12 18.49 -34.31
CA LEU A 819 -17.44 17.20 -34.52
C LEU A 819 -16.39 17.24 -35.64
N ALA A 820 -16.66 17.96 -36.74
CA ALA A 820 -15.72 18.07 -37.86
C ALA A 820 -14.44 18.80 -37.44
N ILE A 821 -14.57 19.93 -36.74
CA ILE A 821 -13.43 20.70 -36.19
C ILE A 821 -12.61 19.81 -35.24
N LYS A 822 -13.29 19.13 -34.31
CA LYS A 822 -12.66 18.28 -33.29
C LYS A 822 -11.88 17.11 -33.89
N LYS A 823 -12.36 16.52 -34.98
CA LYS A 823 -11.65 15.47 -35.72
C LYS A 823 -10.40 15.99 -36.43
N GLU A 824 -10.44 17.18 -37.01
CA GLU A 824 -9.26 17.79 -37.64
C GLU A 824 -8.17 18.11 -36.60
N GLU A 825 -8.55 18.70 -35.45
CA GLU A 825 -7.65 18.91 -34.30
C GLU A 825 -6.95 17.59 -33.88
N ALA A 826 -7.70 16.48 -33.85
CA ALA A 826 -7.19 15.18 -33.40
C ALA A 826 -6.23 14.52 -34.40
N GLU A 827 -6.49 14.67 -35.71
CA GLU A 827 -5.62 14.14 -36.77
C GLU A 827 -4.28 14.91 -36.83
N GLN A 828 -4.32 16.24 -36.64
CA GLN A 828 -3.12 17.07 -36.54
C GLN A 828 -2.25 16.67 -35.32
N LEU A 829 -2.83 16.60 -34.12
CA LEU A 829 -2.13 16.19 -32.89
C LEU A 829 -1.59 14.75 -32.97
N THR A 830 -2.37 13.82 -33.55
CA THR A 830 -1.93 12.43 -33.76
C THR A 830 -0.71 12.35 -34.68
N SER A 831 -0.69 13.15 -35.75
CA SER A 831 0.41 13.18 -36.71
C SER A 831 1.71 13.70 -36.08
N LEU A 832 1.62 14.75 -35.26
CA LEU A 832 2.76 15.29 -34.52
C LEU A 832 3.32 14.29 -33.50
N TRP A 833 2.44 13.64 -32.72
CA TRP A 833 2.83 12.60 -31.75
C TRP A 833 3.54 11.41 -32.41
N GLN A 834 3.05 10.93 -33.56
CA GLN A 834 3.71 9.85 -34.30
C GLN A 834 5.11 10.25 -34.83
N ALA A 835 5.26 11.48 -35.34
CA ALA A 835 6.54 11.99 -35.81
C ALA A 835 7.57 12.09 -34.68
N GLU A 836 7.14 12.57 -33.51
CA GLU A 836 8.00 12.74 -32.33
C GLU A 836 8.37 11.39 -31.69
N ARG A 837 7.42 10.46 -31.53
CA ARG A 837 7.72 9.09 -31.11
C ARG A 837 8.77 8.43 -32.00
N ALA A 838 8.66 8.61 -33.32
CA ALA A 838 9.66 8.12 -34.27
C ALA A 838 11.02 8.82 -34.15
N ARG A 839 11.11 10.06 -33.63
CA ARG A 839 12.37 10.73 -33.26
C ARG A 839 13.01 10.03 -32.05
N LEU A 840 12.24 9.82 -30.99
CA LEU A 840 12.70 9.23 -29.73
C LEU A 840 13.23 7.80 -29.90
N ASP A 841 12.51 6.94 -30.62
CA ASP A 841 12.95 5.55 -30.85
C ASP A 841 14.28 5.47 -31.64
N ARG A 842 14.54 6.41 -32.56
CA ARG A 842 15.86 6.50 -33.25
C ARG A 842 16.99 6.91 -32.29
N ILE A 843 16.74 7.83 -31.37
CA ILE A 843 17.74 8.28 -30.38
C ILE A 843 18.08 7.12 -29.42
N LYS A 844 17.07 6.35 -29.01
CA LYS A 844 17.23 5.16 -28.14
C LYS A 844 18.16 4.11 -28.76
N ASP A 845 17.96 3.75 -30.02
CA ASP A 845 18.82 2.80 -30.72
C ASP A 845 20.25 3.32 -30.93
N LEU A 846 20.43 4.63 -31.14
CA LEU A 846 21.77 5.24 -31.24
C LEU A 846 22.51 5.22 -29.90
N LYS A 847 21.86 5.61 -28.79
CA LYS A 847 22.48 5.56 -27.45
C LYS A 847 22.88 4.15 -27.05
N LYS A 848 22.04 3.15 -27.33
CA LYS A 848 22.37 1.73 -27.08
C LYS A 848 23.64 1.31 -27.83
N ARG A 849 23.71 1.58 -29.14
CA ARG A 849 24.87 1.23 -29.98
C ARG A 849 26.14 1.97 -29.56
N LEU A 850 26.02 3.18 -28.99
CA LEU A 850 27.13 3.95 -28.45
C LEU A 850 27.71 3.31 -27.18
N GLU A 851 26.87 2.89 -26.22
CA GLU A 851 27.34 2.19 -25.02
C GLU A 851 27.90 0.79 -25.34
N ASP A 852 27.28 0.05 -26.27
CA ASP A 852 27.83 -1.22 -26.78
C ASP A 852 29.25 -1.02 -27.35
N ALA A 853 29.47 0.07 -28.12
CA ALA A 853 30.78 0.40 -28.68
C ALA A 853 31.81 0.84 -27.62
N LYS A 854 31.38 1.58 -26.59
CA LYS A 854 32.23 1.95 -25.43
C LYS A 854 32.66 0.71 -24.64
N HIS A 855 31.75 -0.23 -24.39
CA HIS A 855 32.10 -1.48 -23.71
C HIS A 855 33.08 -2.32 -24.54
N GLN A 856 32.85 -2.47 -25.84
CA GLN A 856 33.80 -3.15 -26.75
C GLN A 856 35.18 -2.48 -26.75
N LEU A 857 35.26 -1.15 -26.62
CA LEU A 857 36.52 -0.42 -26.53
C LEU A 857 37.30 -0.80 -25.25
N GLU A 858 36.65 -0.94 -24.11
CA GLU A 858 37.29 -1.41 -22.88
C GLU A 858 37.75 -2.87 -22.96
N VAL A 859 36.96 -3.74 -23.61
CA VAL A 859 37.30 -5.16 -23.79
C VAL A 859 38.52 -5.28 -24.72
N ALA A 860 38.51 -4.58 -25.85
CA ALA A 860 39.64 -4.54 -26.79
C ALA A 860 40.92 -3.99 -26.13
N GLN A 861 40.82 -2.94 -25.30
CA GLN A 861 41.96 -2.43 -24.53
C GLN A 861 42.48 -3.46 -23.51
N ARG A 862 41.60 -4.14 -22.77
CA ARG A 862 41.97 -5.18 -21.80
C ARG A 862 42.60 -6.42 -22.45
N GLN A 863 42.19 -6.76 -23.67
CA GLN A 863 42.70 -7.92 -24.42
C GLN A 863 43.96 -7.59 -25.27
N GLY A 864 44.32 -6.31 -25.40
CA GLY A 864 45.45 -5.86 -26.23
C GLY A 864 45.14 -5.76 -27.73
N GLU A 865 43.86 -5.73 -28.11
CA GLU A 865 43.40 -5.58 -29.49
C GLU A 865 43.45 -4.11 -29.94
N TYR A 866 44.66 -3.54 -29.97
CA TYR A 866 44.88 -2.11 -30.18
C TYR A 866 44.30 -1.57 -31.51
N GLU A 867 44.17 -2.40 -32.55
CA GLU A 867 43.54 -1.99 -33.81
C GLU A 867 42.01 -1.79 -33.65
N LEU A 868 41.32 -2.75 -33.01
CA LEU A 868 39.89 -2.65 -32.72
C LEU A 868 39.62 -1.48 -31.76
N ALA A 869 40.42 -1.35 -30.70
CA ALA A 869 40.35 -0.23 -29.77
C ALA A 869 40.55 1.14 -30.48
N SER A 870 41.51 1.23 -31.42
CA SER A 870 41.72 2.44 -32.22
C SER A 870 40.52 2.75 -33.11
N ARG A 871 39.98 1.74 -33.81
CA ARG A 871 38.82 1.89 -34.71
C ARG A 871 37.56 2.33 -33.95
N LEU A 872 37.28 1.72 -32.80
CA LEU A 872 36.15 2.09 -31.95
C LEU A 872 36.32 3.52 -31.42
N ARG A 873 37.50 3.87 -30.87
CA ARG A 873 37.76 5.17 -30.25
C ARG A 873 37.79 6.36 -31.22
N PHE A 874 38.32 6.17 -32.43
CA PHE A 874 38.56 7.27 -33.38
C PHE A 874 37.62 7.27 -34.60
N SER A 875 36.81 6.22 -34.80
CA SER A 875 35.80 6.16 -35.87
C SER A 875 34.41 5.89 -35.30
N THR A 876 34.16 4.69 -34.76
CA THR A 876 32.79 4.24 -34.46
C THR A 876 32.09 5.07 -33.38
N ILE A 877 32.78 5.37 -32.28
CA ILE A 877 32.22 6.17 -31.17
C ILE A 877 31.98 7.62 -31.63
N PRO A 878 32.97 8.35 -32.22
CA PRO A 878 32.73 9.69 -32.77
C PRO A 878 31.68 9.77 -33.89
N GLU A 879 31.46 8.70 -34.65
CA GLU A 879 30.42 8.64 -35.69
C GLU A 879 29.01 8.50 -35.08
N LEU A 880 28.86 7.69 -34.02
CA LEU A 880 27.61 7.55 -33.28
C LEU A 880 27.29 8.80 -32.44
N GLU A 881 28.30 9.41 -31.82
CA GLU A 881 28.16 10.66 -31.07
C GLU A 881 27.67 11.82 -31.96
N ARG A 882 28.12 11.88 -33.23
CA ARG A 882 27.62 12.86 -34.23
C ARG A 882 26.20 12.59 -34.74
N GLN A 883 25.61 11.43 -34.46
CA GLN A 883 24.24 11.09 -34.86
C GLN A 883 23.23 11.35 -33.74
N LEU A 884 23.69 11.63 -32.52
CA LEU A 884 22.86 12.08 -31.40
C LEU A 884 22.64 13.60 -31.44
N PRO A 885 21.53 14.11 -30.85
CA PRO A 885 21.35 15.55 -30.66
C PRO A 885 22.44 16.16 -29.77
N THR A 886 22.87 17.38 -30.08
CA THR A 886 23.90 18.07 -29.29
C THR A 886 23.33 18.52 -27.93
N GLU A 887 24.00 18.19 -26.81
CA GLU A 887 23.64 18.75 -25.50
C GLU A 887 23.73 20.30 -25.53
N GLY A 888 22.57 20.97 -25.48
CA GLY A 888 22.47 22.42 -25.47
C GLY A 888 22.09 23.10 -26.80
N GLU A 889 21.75 22.35 -27.85
CA GLU A 889 20.96 22.94 -28.95
C GLU A 889 19.55 23.34 -28.43
N PRO A 890 19.05 24.55 -28.73
CA PRO A 890 17.74 25.02 -28.28
C PRO A 890 16.61 24.36 -29.10
N GLY A 891 16.35 23.09 -28.80
CA GLY A 891 15.28 22.30 -29.41
C GLY A 891 13.90 22.75 -28.94
N LEU A 892 13.36 23.81 -29.56
CA LEU A 892 11.99 24.32 -29.37
C LEU A 892 11.61 24.80 -27.95
N GLU A 893 12.55 24.85 -26.99
CA GLU A 893 12.26 25.28 -25.60
C GLU A 893 11.72 26.73 -25.48
N ASP A 894 11.95 27.60 -26.47
CA ASP A 894 11.42 28.98 -26.58
C ASP A 894 10.25 29.11 -27.58
N VAL A 895 9.68 28.02 -28.08
CA VAL A 895 8.50 28.03 -28.97
C VAL A 895 7.32 27.42 -28.24
N GLU A 896 6.17 28.12 -28.23
CA GLU A 896 4.90 27.59 -27.72
C GLU A 896 4.38 26.44 -28.60
N SER A 897 4.96 25.26 -28.43
CA SER A 897 4.48 24.02 -29.02
C SER A 897 3.11 23.67 -28.44
N PRO A 898 2.09 23.39 -29.28
CA PRO A 898 0.79 22.90 -28.80
C PRO A 898 0.85 21.59 -28.00
N LEU A 899 1.99 20.87 -28.06
CA LEU A 899 2.26 19.62 -27.35
C LEU A 899 3.27 19.83 -26.20
N SER A 900 3.12 20.91 -25.43
CA SER A 900 4.03 21.31 -24.34
C SER A 900 4.20 20.29 -23.20
N MET A 901 3.51 19.13 -23.25
CA MET A 901 3.62 18.04 -22.28
C MET A 901 4.66 16.96 -22.65
N LEU A 902 5.21 16.96 -23.88
CA LEU A 902 6.16 15.94 -24.34
C LEU A 902 7.60 16.50 -24.44
N HIS A 903 8.29 16.50 -23.30
CA HIS A 903 9.75 16.71 -23.22
C HIS A 903 10.53 15.40 -23.37
N ASP A 904 11.73 15.44 -23.96
CA ASP A 904 12.56 14.24 -24.20
C ASP A 904 13.49 13.83 -23.04
N ARG A 905 13.60 14.71 -22.04
CA ARG A 905 14.61 14.68 -20.98
C ARG A 905 14.02 14.90 -19.59
N VAL A 906 14.39 14.09 -18.60
CA VAL A 906 14.01 14.30 -17.20
C VAL A 906 14.56 15.65 -16.74
N THR A 907 13.66 16.53 -16.30
CA THR A 907 13.93 17.91 -15.86
C THR A 907 13.86 18.05 -14.34
N SER A 908 14.32 19.19 -13.81
CA SER A 908 14.05 19.60 -12.43
C SER A 908 12.56 19.60 -12.08
N ASN A 909 11.66 19.84 -13.05
CA ASN A 909 10.21 19.82 -12.82
C ASN A 909 9.70 18.39 -12.60
N ASP A 910 10.26 17.38 -13.27
CA ASP A 910 9.89 15.97 -13.10
C ASP A 910 10.30 15.45 -11.72
N ILE A 911 11.54 15.73 -11.31
CA ILE A 911 12.01 15.46 -9.95
C ILE A 911 11.12 16.17 -8.93
N SER A 912 10.71 17.42 -9.19
CA SER A 912 9.78 18.17 -8.33
C SER A 912 8.41 17.50 -8.25
N ARG A 913 7.88 16.95 -9.36
CA ARG A 913 6.63 16.18 -9.41
C ARG A 913 6.73 14.89 -8.59
N VAL A 914 7.84 14.15 -8.70
CA VAL A 914 8.06 12.91 -7.91
C VAL A 914 8.20 13.22 -6.41
N VAL A 915 9.03 14.20 -6.04
CA VAL A 915 9.17 14.63 -4.63
C VAL A 915 7.82 15.11 -4.07
N ALA A 916 7.04 15.85 -4.86
CA ALA A 916 5.70 16.28 -4.48
C ALA A 916 4.72 15.12 -4.27
N LYS A 917 4.78 14.07 -5.12
CA LYS A 917 3.96 12.85 -4.98
C LYS A 917 4.34 12.05 -3.73
N ALA A 918 5.64 11.85 -3.48
CA ALA A 918 6.16 11.09 -2.34
C ALA A 918 5.92 11.79 -0.99
N THR A 919 6.19 13.09 -0.91
CA THR A 919 6.08 13.89 0.35
C THR A 919 4.70 14.54 0.54
N GLY A 920 3.99 14.81 -0.55
CA GLY A 920 2.78 15.64 -0.60
C GLY A 920 3.02 17.15 -0.44
N ILE A 921 4.24 17.63 -0.69
CA ILE A 921 4.54 19.06 -0.80
C ILE A 921 4.12 19.52 -2.21
N PRO A 922 3.30 20.57 -2.38
CA PRO A 922 2.92 21.04 -3.72
C PRO A 922 4.12 21.41 -4.59
N VAL A 923 4.15 20.96 -5.85
CA VAL A 923 5.21 21.24 -6.84
C VAL A 923 5.47 22.75 -6.96
N GLN A 924 4.41 23.56 -6.87
CA GLN A 924 4.46 25.03 -6.92
C GLN A 924 5.35 25.66 -5.83
N ASN A 925 5.50 24.99 -4.69
CA ASN A 925 6.35 25.45 -3.57
C ASN A 925 7.82 24.99 -3.69
N LEU A 926 8.14 24.20 -4.73
CA LEU A 926 9.51 23.81 -5.07
C LEU A 926 10.09 24.69 -6.18
N LEU A 927 9.20 25.23 -7.04
CA LEU A 927 9.57 25.97 -8.24
C LEU A 927 9.59 27.50 -8.05
N LYS A 928 10.15 28.18 -9.06
CA LYS A 928 10.53 29.61 -9.08
C LYS A 928 9.40 30.58 -8.69
N GLY A 929 8.13 30.19 -8.88
CA GLY A 929 6.93 30.99 -8.58
C GLY A 929 6.56 31.13 -7.10
N GLU A 930 7.28 30.49 -6.17
CA GLU A 930 7.07 30.70 -4.73
C GLU A 930 7.24 32.18 -4.33
N ARG A 931 8.11 32.93 -5.03
CA ARG A 931 8.41 34.34 -4.72
C ARG A 931 7.19 35.25 -4.83
N ASP A 932 6.52 35.26 -5.98
CA ASP A 932 5.41 36.19 -6.23
C ASP A 932 4.20 35.85 -5.33
N LYS A 933 4.02 34.55 -5.03
CA LYS A 933 3.05 34.06 -4.04
C LYS A 933 3.35 34.65 -2.65
N LEU A 934 4.60 34.65 -2.19
CA LEU A 934 5.02 35.22 -0.89
C LEU A 934 5.00 36.76 -0.85
N VAL A 935 5.09 37.44 -2.00
CA VAL A 935 4.90 38.90 -2.10
C VAL A 935 3.44 39.28 -1.89
N HIS A 936 2.48 38.50 -2.41
CA HIS A 936 1.04 38.71 -2.28
C HIS A 936 0.38 37.80 -1.22
N MET A 937 1.10 37.55 -0.13
CA MET A 937 0.65 36.67 0.96
C MET A 937 -0.50 37.31 1.74
N GLU A 938 -0.36 38.58 2.14
CA GLU A 938 -1.37 39.36 2.85
C GLU A 938 -2.68 39.44 2.07
N ASP A 939 -2.60 39.77 0.77
CA ASP A 939 -3.75 39.88 -0.14
C ASP A 939 -4.48 38.55 -0.35
N THR A 940 -3.81 37.43 -0.07
CA THR A 940 -4.40 36.09 -0.14
C THR A 940 -5.01 35.66 1.20
N LEU A 941 -4.40 36.04 2.32
CA LEU A 941 -4.93 35.78 3.67
C LEU A 941 -6.14 36.67 4.00
N ARG A 942 -6.12 37.95 3.60
CA ARG A 942 -7.24 38.92 3.75
C ARG A 942 -8.57 38.41 3.19
N LYS A 943 -8.54 37.67 2.08
CA LYS A 943 -9.74 37.06 1.44
C LYS A 943 -10.49 36.05 2.34
N ARG A 944 -9.92 35.69 3.50
CA ARG A 944 -10.48 34.74 4.47
C ARG A 944 -10.37 35.20 5.94
N VAL A 945 -9.47 36.12 6.25
CA VAL A 945 -9.20 36.63 7.61
C VAL A 945 -9.43 38.13 7.63
N VAL A 946 -10.55 38.55 8.21
CA VAL A 946 -11.05 39.93 8.20
C VAL A 946 -10.70 40.66 9.50
N GLY A 947 -10.31 41.93 9.42
CA GLY A 947 -10.13 42.83 10.58
C GLY A 947 -8.85 42.62 11.41
N GLN A 948 -7.89 41.82 10.92
CA GLN A 948 -6.68 41.41 11.65
C GLN A 948 -5.38 41.71 10.89
N ASP A 949 -5.35 42.80 10.11
CA ASP A 949 -4.27 43.15 9.19
C ASP A 949 -2.88 43.22 9.83
N HIS A 950 -2.75 43.72 11.06
CA HIS A 950 -1.46 43.76 11.77
C HIS A 950 -0.95 42.35 12.11
N VAL A 951 -1.84 41.42 12.42
CA VAL A 951 -1.51 40.00 12.65
C VAL A 951 -1.10 39.33 11.34
N VAL A 952 -1.87 39.56 10.26
CA VAL A 952 -1.60 39.01 8.92
C VAL A 952 -0.24 39.49 8.38
N THR A 953 0.07 40.78 8.56
CA THR A 953 1.36 41.38 8.14
C THR A 953 2.52 40.75 8.91
N ALA A 954 2.45 40.70 10.24
CA ALA A 954 3.52 40.15 11.08
C ALA A 954 3.83 38.66 10.80
N ILE A 955 2.80 37.86 10.49
CA ILE A 955 3.00 36.46 10.06
C ILE A 955 3.66 36.39 8.68
N SER A 956 3.23 37.25 7.75
CA SER A 956 3.78 37.29 6.39
C SER A 956 5.25 37.67 6.39
N ASP A 957 5.66 38.64 7.21
CA ASP A 957 7.06 39.02 7.40
C ASP A 957 7.91 37.89 7.99
N ALA A 958 7.45 37.23 9.06
CA ALA A 958 8.19 36.10 9.66
C ALA A 958 8.37 34.94 8.67
N VAL A 959 7.33 34.62 7.89
CA VAL A 959 7.42 33.60 6.83
C VAL A 959 8.35 34.03 5.70
N ARG A 960 8.32 35.30 5.28
CA ARG A 960 9.27 35.86 4.28
C ARG A 960 10.72 35.77 4.76
N ILE A 961 11.00 36.11 6.02
CA ILE A 961 12.35 36.02 6.63
C ILE A 961 12.87 34.58 6.61
N SER A 962 12.03 33.60 7.00
CA SER A 962 12.40 32.19 6.99
C SER A 962 12.61 31.65 5.55
N ARG A 963 11.73 32.00 4.62
CA ARG A 963 11.83 31.60 3.19
C ARG A 963 13.02 32.25 2.48
N ALA A 964 13.45 33.43 2.90
CA ALA A 964 14.68 34.08 2.44
C ALA A 964 15.96 33.41 3.00
N GLY A 965 15.85 32.44 3.91
CA GLY A 965 17.00 31.77 4.54
C GLY A 965 17.74 32.63 5.58
N LEU A 966 17.12 33.71 6.05
CA LEU A 966 17.72 34.66 7.00
C LEU A 966 17.52 34.24 8.48
N GLN A 967 16.78 33.15 8.72
CA GLN A 967 16.50 32.59 10.04
C GLN A 967 17.54 31.52 10.42
N ALA A 968 17.79 31.33 11.72
CA ALA A 968 18.69 30.28 12.21
C ALA A 968 18.18 28.87 11.82
N PRO A 969 19.00 28.00 11.19
CA PRO A 969 18.57 26.73 10.60
C PRO A 969 18.26 25.61 11.60
N ASN A 970 18.11 25.95 12.89
CA ASN A 970 17.82 25.04 13.99
C ASN A 970 16.52 25.41 14.74
N ARG A 971 15.68 26.30 14.21
CA ARG A 971 14.37 26.66 14.80
C ARG A 971 13.23 26.36 13.81
N PRO A 972 11.96 26.26 14.25
CA PRO A 972 10.80 26.20 13.36
C PRO A 972 10.68 27.45 12.48
N VAL A 973 9.97 27.36 11.35
CA VAL A 973 9.81 28.43 10.34
C VAL A 973 9.36 29.75 10.95
N ALA A 974 8.42 29.70 11.89
CA ALA A 974 8.01 30.82 12.73
C ALA A 974 7.23 30.31 13.96
N SER A 975 7.12 31.13 15.01
CA SER A 975 6.41 30.80 16.24
C SER A 975 5.63 32.00 16.82
N PHE A 976 4.35 31.80 17.14
CA PHE A 976 3.41 32.89 17.45
C PHE A 976 2.53 32.67 18.69
N LEU A 977 2.55 33.64 19.61
CA LEU A 977 1.56 33.96 20.64
C LEU A 977 0.26 34.60 20.11
N PHE A 978 -0.81 33.86 19.80
CA PHE A 978 -2.11 34.43 19.40
C PHE A 978 -3.05 34.65 20.61
N MET A 979 -3.23 35.91 21.02
CA MET A 979 -4.08 36.31 22.15
C MET A 979 -5.36 37.02 21.67
N GLY A 980 -6.43 37.00 22.48
CA GLY A 980 -7.66 37.75 22.21
C GLY A 980 -8.95 36.97 22.51
N PRO A 981 -10.14 37.55 22.26
CA PRO A 981 -11.43 36.92 22.58
C PRO A 981 -11.71 35.63 21.79
N THR A 982 -12.78 34.91 22.16
CA THR A 982 -13.25 33.78 21.35
C THR A 982 -13.96 34.29 20.08
N GLY A 983 -13.79 33.59 18.96
CA GLY A 983 -14.51 33.92 17.71
C GLY A 983 -13.96 35.08 16.86
N VAL A 984 -12.80 35.65 17.18
CA VAL A 984 -12.15 36.75 16.41
C VAL A 984 -11.23 36.31 15.27
N GLY A 985 -11.07 35.01 15.04
CA GLY A 985 -10.35 34.47 13.86
C GLY A 985 -9.03 33.73 14.13
N LYS A 986 -8.53 33.64 15.37
CA LYS A 986 -7.26 32.96 15.75
C LYS A 986 -7.04 31.59 15.05
N THR A 987 -8.04 30.71 15.14
CA THR A 987 -8.05 29.38 14.49
C THR A 987 -8.16 29.45 12.96
N GLU A 988 -8.87 30.45 12.43
CA GLU A 988 -9.12 30.60 10.99
C GLU A 988 -7.90 31.14 10.24
N LEU A 989 -7.09 31.98 10.89
CA LEU A 989 -5.79 32.41 10.39
C LEU A 989 -4.80 31.24 10.28
N CYS A 990 -4.80 30.30 11.23
CA CYS A 990 -4.00 29.07 11.14
C CYS A 990 -4.39 28.21 9.93
N LYS A 991 -5.69 28.10 9.64
CA LYS A 991 -6.21 27.37 8.47
C LYS A 991 -5.90 28.09 7.16
N ALA A 992 -6.09 29.40 7.11
CA ALA A 992 -5.77 30.21 5.94
C ALA A 992 -4.27 30.12 5.60
N LEU A 993 -3.40 30.17 6.63
CA LEU A 993 -1.96 29.97 6.51
C LEU A 993 -1.60 28.55 6.02
N ALA A 994 -2.25 27.51 6.56
CA ALA A 994 -2.05 26.13 6.12
C ALA A 994 -2.48 25.91 4.66
N ALA A 995 -3.67 26.42 4.29
CA ALA A 995 -4.18 26.36 2.92
C ALA A 995 -3.29 27.15 1.94
N PHE A 996 -2.80 28.32 2.34
CA PHE A 996 -1.91 29.15 1.52
C PHE A 996 -0.54 28.50 1.32
N LEU A 997 0.12 28.06 2.40
CA LEU A 997 1.48 27.53 2.32
C LEU A 997 1.55 26.10 1.78
N PHE A 998 0.53 25.26 2.00
CA PHE A 998 0.60 23.84 1.66
C PHE A 998 -0.46 23.40 0.64
N ASN A 999 -1.25 24.33 0.07
CA ASN A 999 -2.37 24.11 -0.86
C ASN A 999 -3.46 23.13 -0.36
N ASP A 1000 -3.40 22.69 0.91
CA ASP A 1000 -4.31 21.73 1.53
C ASP A 1000 -4.41 22.08 3.03
N GLU A 1001 -5.59 22.51 3.48
CA GLU A 1001 -5.85 22.82 4.89
C GLU A 1001 -5.81 21.57 5.78
N GLN A 1002 -6.31 20.42 5.30
CA GLN A 1002 -6.47 19.20 6.08
C GLN A 1002 -5.14 18.44 6.22
N ARG A 1003 -4.26 18.51 5.22
CA ARG A 1003 -2.88 18.04 5.31
C ARG A 1003 -1.98 19.06 5.99
N GLY A 1004 -2.08 20.34 5.62
CA GLY A 1004 -1.21 21.41 6.12
C GLY A 1004 -1.45 21.82 7.58
N LEU A 1005 -2.59 21.52 8.19
CA LEU A 1005 -2.85 21.81 9.61
C LEU A 1005 -2.66 20.56 10.50
N ILE A 1006 -1.98 20.75 11.63
CA ILE A 1006 -1.98 19.86 12.80
C ILE A 1006 -2.62 20.66 13.93
N ASN A 1007 -3.80 20.26 14.40
CA ASN A 1007 -4.50 20.94 15.50
C ASN A 1007 -4.55 20.01 16.73
N ILE A 1008 -4.13 20.52 17.89
CA ILE A 1008 -4.17 19.81 19.17
C ILE A 1008 -4.78 20.74 20.23
N ASN A 1009 -5.86 20.31 20.88
CA ASN A 1009 -6.50 21.07 21.96
C ASN A 1009 -5.75 20.85 23.29
N MET A 1010 -5.22 21.92 23.88
CA MET A 1010 -4.45 21.89 25.11
C MET A 1010 -5.29 21.61 26.38
N SER A 1011 -6.63 21.74 26.30
CA SER A 1011 -7.54 21.29 27.36
C SER A 1011 -7.41 19.79 27.69
N GLU A 1012 -6.99 18.95 26.75
CA GLU A 1012 -6.73 17.52 27.02
C GLU A 1012 -5.45 17.27 27.85
N TYR A 1013 -4.62 18.29 28.02
CA TYR A 1013 -3.25 18.22 28.52
C TYR A 1013 -3.04 18.92 29.88
N HIS A 1014 -4.12 19.08 30.65
CA HIS A 1014 -4.12 19.66 32.00
C HIS A 1014 -3.42 18.80 33.07
N ASP A 1015 -3.33 17.49 32.85
CA ASP A 1015 -2.79 16.52 33.81
C ASP A 1015 -1.39 16.04 33.43
N ARG A 1016 -0.49 15.91 34.41
CA ARG A 1016 0.89 15.46 34.16
C ARG A 1016 0.99 14.10 33.45
N HIS A 1017 0.02 13.22 33.67
CA HIS A 1017 -0.08 11.94 32.97
C HIS A 1017 -0.50 12.08 31.50
N THR A 1018 -1.32 13.08 31.15
CA THR A 1018 -1.81 13.24 29.77
C THR A 1018 -0.78 13.88 28.85
N ILE A 1019 0.17 14.66 29.38
CA ILE A 1019 1.36 15.16 28.65
C ILE A 1019 2.12 14.02 27.95
N SER A 1020 2.19 12.84 28.58
CA SER A 1020 2.83 11.67 27.98
C SER A 1020 2.17 11.22 26.65
N ARG A 1021 0.91 11.57 26.41
CA ARG A 1021 0.23 11.35 25.12
C ARG A 1021 0.72 12.29 24.01
N LEU A 1022 1.42 13.39 24.32
CA LEU A 1022 1.87 14.39 23.34
C LEU A 1022 3.15 13.94 22.62
N ILE A 1023 4.16 13.46 23.38
CA ILE A 1023 5.46 12.97 22.88
C ILE A 1023 5.48 11.44 22.70
N GLY A 1024 4.73 10.72 23.53
CA GLY A 1024 4.76 9.26 23.67
C GLY A 1024 5.06 8.88 25.11
N ALA A 1025 4.44 7.81 25.63
CA ALA A 1025 4.66 7.40 27.01
C ALA A 1025 6.06 6.79 27.19
N ALA A 1026 6.67 6.96 28.36
CA ALA A 1026 8.04 6.51 28.63
C ALA A 1026 8.16 4.97 28.72
N PRO A 1027 9.37 4.38 28.50
CA PRO A 1027 9.60 2.94 28.60
C PRO A 1027 9.07 2.32 29.91
N GLY A 1028 8.04 1.48 29.79
CA GLY A 1028 7.39 0.80 30.92
C GLY A 1028 5.97 1.29 31.25
N TYR A 1029 5.54 2.44 30.72
CA TYR A 1029 4.17 2.93 30.88
C TYR A 1029 3.21 2.37 29.82
N VAL A 1030 1.92 2.30 30.17
CA VAL A 1030 0.85 1.97 29.21
C VAL A 1030 0.83 3.05 28.12
N GLY A 1031 0.90 2.63 26.86
CA GLY A 1031 1.02 3.54 25.71
C GLY A 1031 2.44 3.74 25.17
N PHE A 1032 3.50 3.10 25.74
CA PHE A 1032 4.88 3.24 25.20
C PHE A 1032 5.02 2.89 23.71
N GLU A 1033 4.27 1.89 23.23
CA GLU A 1033 4.26 1.50 21.81
C GLU A 1033 3.26 2.32 20.96
N GLU A 1034 2.58 3.31 21.54
CA GLU A 1034 1.83 4.34 20.81
C GLU A 1034 2.68 5.61 20.79
N GLY A 1035 3.13 6.03 19.59
CA GLY A 1035 3.85 7.30 19.43
C GLY A 1035 2.97 8.49 19.81
N GLY A 1036 3.59 9.56 20.31
CA GLY A 1036 2.85 10.74 20.77
C GLY A 1036 2.04 11.42 19.68
N GLN A 1037 0.91 12.04 20.06
CA GLN A 1037 0.02 12.69 19.10
C GLN A 1037 0.72 13.80 18.30
N LEU A 1038 1.57 14.59 18.94
CA LEU A 1038 2.33 15.66 18.27
C LEU A 1038 3.51 15.10 17.46
N THR A 1039 4.28 14.19 18.06
CA THR A 1039 5.48 13.60 17.43
C THR A 1039 5.15 12.70 16.24
N GLU A 1040 4.08 11.90 16.29
CA GLU A 1040 3.57 11.15 15.13
C GLU A 1040 2.95 12.07 14.08
N ALA A 1041 2.19 13.10 14.47
CA ALA A 1041 1.57 14.01 13.50
C ALA A 1041 2.64 14.76 12.69
N VAL A 1042 3.64 15.35 13.37
CA VAL A 1042 4.72 16.10 12.71
C VAL A 1042 5.64 15.16 11.93
N ARG A 1043 5.98 13.95 12.42
CA ARG A 1043 6.78 13.00 11.61
C ARG A 1043 6.06 12.56 10.31
N ARG A 1044 4.73 12.55 10.30
CA ARG A 1044 3.90 12.25 9.10
C ARG A 1044 3.60 13.47 8.23
N LYS A 1045 3.74 14.67 8.78
CA LYS A 1045 3.47 15.97 8.15
C LYS A 1045 4.56 16.98 8.61
N PRO A 1046 5.83 16.82 8.19
CA PRO A 1046 6.91 17.71 8.64
C PRO A 1046 6.76 19.14 8.11
N TYR A 1047 5.92 19.34 7.09
CA TYR A 1047 5.53 20.62 6.52
C TYR A 1047 4.08 20.91 6.96
N ALA A 1048 3.92 21.66 8.05
CA ALA A 1048 2.60 21.95 8.64
C ALA A 1048 2.58 23.23 9.50
N VAL A 1049 1.39 23.82 9.63
CA VAL A 1049 1.04 24.70 10.74
C VAL A 1049 0.63 23.82 11.92
N VAL A 1050 1.36 23.91 13.03
CA VAL A 1050 1.06 23.25 14.30
C VAL A 1050 0.29 24.24 15.17
N LEU A 1051 -1.02 24.07 15.23
CA LEU A 1051 -1.92 24.81 16.12
C LEU A 1051 -2.05 24.06 17.45
N LEU A 1052 -1.63 24.70 18.54
CA LEU A 1052 -1.89 24.29 19.91
C LEU A 1052 -2.93 25.25 20.51
N ASP A 1053 -4.18 24.79 20.61
CA ASP A 1053 -5.35 25.64 20.89
C ASP A 1053 -5.65 25.65 22.41
N GLU A 1054 -5.90 26.84 22.99
CA GLU A 1054 -6.21 27.07 24.41
C GLU A 1054 -5.06 26.73 25.40
N LEU A 1055 -3.84 27.21 25.13
CA LEU A 1055 -2.63 26.85 25.87
C LEU A 1055 -2.69 27.16 27.38
N GLU A 1056 -3.48 28.15 27.82
CA GLU A 1056 -3.66 28.48 29.24
C GLU A 1056 -4.30 27.35 30.09
N LYS A 1057 -4.79 26.29 29.44
CA LYS A 1057 -5.42 25.12 30.08
C LYS A 1057 -4.48 23.91 30.16
N ALA A 1058 -3.28 23.97 29.58
CA ALA A 1058 -2.28 22.91 29.68
C ALA A 1058 -1.56 22.89 31.04
N HIS A 1059 -1.04 21.74 31.41
CA HIS A 1059 -0.13 21.58 32.54
C HIS A 1059 1.20 22.30 32.28
N LYS A 1060 1.79 22.93 33.32
CA LYS A 1060 2.99 23.78 33.18
C LYS A 1060 4.19 23.07 32.52
N ASP A 1061 4.41 21.78 32.80
CA ASP A 1061 5.45 20.95 32.13
C ASP A 1061 5.36 20.95 30.59
N VAL A 1062 4.21 21.27 29.97
CA VAL A 1062 4.09 21.41 28.50
C VAL A 1062 4.98 22.54 27.96
N ALA A 1063 5.19 23.63 28.73
CA ALA A 1063 6.09 24.71 28.32
C ALA A 1063 7.53 24.23 28.08
N MET A 1064 8.00 23.23 28.84
CA MET A 1064 9.34 22.64 28.68
C MET A 1064 9.49 21.87 27.36
N ILE A 1065 8.39 21.28 26.88
CA ILE A 1065 8.33 20.59 25.58
C ILE A 1065 8.41 21.60 24.44
N LEU A 1066 7.67 22.71 24.57
CA LEU A 1066 7.68 23.79 23.58
C LEU A 1066 9.03 24.49 23.51
N LEU A 1067 9.70 24.71 24.66
CA LEU A 1067 11.07 25.24 24.71
C LEU A 1067 12.04 24.41 23.86
N GLN A 1068 12.06 23.08 24.00
CA GLN A 1068 12.93 22.23 23.18
C GLN A 1068 12.61 22.35 21.68
N ILE A 1069 11.32 22.36 21.32
CA ILE A 1069 10.90 22.48 19.91
C ILE A 1069 11.29 23.85 19.32
N LEU A 1070 11.21 24.93 20.09
CA LEU A 1070 11.52 26.30 19.66
C LEU A 1070 13.02 26.61 19.61
N ASP A 1071 13.86 25.86 20.34
CA ASP A 1071 15.33 26.04 20.40
C ASP A 1071 16.11 25.03 19.54
N GLU A 1072 15.77 23.75 19.60
CA GLU A 1072 16.46 22.68 18.84
C GLU A 1072 15.80 22.40 17.49
N GLY A 1073 14.62 22.99 17.23
CA GLY A 1073 13.84 22.77 16.01
C GLY A 1073 13.41 21.31 15.85
N SER A 1074 13.49 20.51 16.91
CA SER A 1074 13.35 19.07 16.88
C SER A 1074 13.21 18.52 18.29
N ILE A 1075 12.64 17.33 18.43
CA ILE A 1075 12.47 16.66 19.73
C ILE A 1075 12.64 15.16 19.60
N THR A 1076 13.15 14.50 20.65
CA THR A 1076 13.26 13.03 20.68
C THR A 1076 11.96 12.44 21.25
N ASP A 1077 11.29 11.57 20.49
CA ASP A 1077 10.11 10.84 20.97
C ASP A 1077 10.48 9.79 22.03
N SER A 1078 9.49 9.23 22.74
CA SER A 1078 9.77 8.25 23.80
C SER A 1078 10.36 6.93 23.30
N GLN A 1079 10.34 6.69 21.99
CA GLN A 1079 10.94 5.53 21.31
C GLN A 1079 12.37 5.83 20.83
N GLY A 1080 12.91 7.01 21.13
CA GLY A 1080 14.28 7.43 20.78
C GLY A 1080 14.41 8.01 19.37
N ARG A 1081 13.31 8.29 18.67
CA ARG A 1081 13.35 8.85 17.31
C ARG A 1081 13.38 10.37 17.38
N LYS A 1082 14.30 10.98 16.64
CA LYS A 1082 14.31 12.44 16.48
C LYS A 1082 13.24 12.86 15.46
N VAL A 1083 12.30 13.70 15.88
CA VAL A 1083 11.27 14.31 15.02
C VAL A 1083 11.69 15.75 14.73
N ASP A 1084 11.64 16.14 13.45
CA ASP A 1084 12.04 17.46 12.97
C ASP A 1084 10.83 18.41 12.89
N PHE A 1085 10.99 19.63 13.41
CA PHE A 1085 10.01 20.72 13.44
C PHE A 1085 10.50 21.95 12.66
N LYS A 1086 11.71 21.96 12.10
CA LYS A 1086 12.29 23.10 11.36
C LYS A 1086 11.43 23.59 10.20
N ASN A 1087 10.65 22.68 9.61
CA ASN A 1087 9.75 22.96 8.49
C ASN A 1087 8.30 23.25 8.91
N THR A 1088 8.02 23.39 10.22
CA THR A 1088 6.70 23.71 10.77
C THR A 1088 6.59 25.17 11.20
N ILE A 1089 5.36 25.70 11.23
CA ILE A 1089 5.03 26.97 11.90
C ILE A 1089 4.26 26.65 13.17
N ILE A 1090 4.67 27.21 14.31
CA ILE A 1090 4.04 26.96 15.62
C ILE A 1090 3.08 28.09 15.95
N CYS A 1091 1.78 27.82 15.95
CA CYS A 1091 0.74 28.77 16.39
C CYS A 1091 0.18 28.31 17.74
N LEU A 1092 0.42 29.07 18.80
CA LEU A 1092 -0.18 28.84 20.10
C LEU A 1092 -1.35 29.83 20.26
N THR A 1093 -2.53 29.38 20.69
CA THR A 1093 -3.62 30.31 21.03
C THR A 1093 -3.80 30.41 22.52
N SER A 1094 -4.19 31.60 22.99
CA SER A 1094 -4.70 31.77 24.34
C SER A 1094 -5.90 32.71 24.40
N ASN A 1095 -6.76 32.51 25.39
CA ASN A 1095 -7.88 33.38 25.72
C ASN A 1095 -7.62 34.26 26.96
N LEU A 1096 -6.40 34.23 27.53
CA LEU A 1096 -5.99 35.15 28.59
C LEU A 1096 -6.19 36.61 28.15
N GLY A 1097 -6.64 37.45 29.08
CA GLY A 1097 -6.94 38.86 28.81
C GLY A 1097 -8.25 39.09 28.05
N SER A 1098 -9.07 38.06 27.77
CA SER A 1098 -10.40 38.27 27.18
C SER A 1098 -11.35 39.07 28.09
N ASP A 1099 -11.09 39.06 29.40
CA ASP A 1099 -11.71 39.90 30.42
C ASP A 1099 -11.36 41.38 30.23
N ILE A 1100 -10.06 41.69 30.16
CA ILE A 1100 -9.53 43.04 29.86
C ILE A 1100 -10.13 43.56 28.55
N LEU A 1101 -10.03 42.74 27.50
CA LEU A 1101 -10.50 43.08 26.17
C LEU A 1101 -12.03 43.17 26.08
N ALA A 1102 -12.81 42.61 27.02
CA ALA A 1102 -14.26 42.78 27.01
C ALA A 1102 -14.69 44.23 27.26
N HIS A 1103 -13.90 45.01 28.02
CA HIS A 1103 -14.23 46.38 28.38
C HIS A 1103 -14.39 47.30 27.15
N ALA A 1104 -15.28 48.29 27.27
CA ALA A 1104 -15.57 49.25 26.20
C ALA A 1104 -14.40 50.22 25.91
N SER A 1105 -13.53 50.46 26.90
CA SER A 1105 -12.32 51.28 26.76
C SER A 1105 -11.13 50.53 26.15
N ALA A 1106 -11.19 49.20 26.00
CA ALA A 1106 -10.08 48.39 25.51
C ALA A 1106 -9.91 48.42 23.98
N CYS A 1107 -10.84 49.02 23.25
CA CYS A 1107 -10.81 49.15 21.80
C CYS A 1107 -11.38 50.50 21.33
N ASP A 1108 -11.00 50.94 20.14
CA ASP A 1108 -11.64 52.07 19.46
C ASP A 1108 -13.00 51.69 18.84
N GLY A 1109 -13.66 52.65 18.18
CA GLY A 1109 -14.94 52.44 17.48
C GLY A 1109 -14.88 51.45 16.31
N ASN A 1110 -13.68 51.15 15.81
CA ASN A 1110 -13.42 50.19 14.73
C ASN A 1110 -13.01 48.81 15.27
N GLY A 1111 -12.96 48.63 16.60
CA GLY A 1111 -12.56 47.38 17.25
C GLY A 1111 -11.05 47.17 17.39
N VAL A 1112 -10.23 48.15 17.00
CA VAL A 1112 -8.77 48.11 17.14
C VAL A 1112 -8.40 48.26 18.62
N ILE A 1113 -7.54 47.40 19.13
CA ILE A 1113 -7.17 47.39 20.56
C ILE A 1113 -6.21 48.54 20.88
N THR A 1114 -6.43 49.22 22.01
CA THR A 1114 -5.57 50.34 22.44
C THR A 1114 -4.22 49.85 22.99
N SER A 1115 -3.23 50.74 23.05
CA SER A 1115 -1.91 50.45 23.62
C SER A 1115 -1.99 49.91 25.04
N GLU A 1116 -2.82 50.52 25.87
CA GLU A 1116 -2.92 50.26 27.30
C GLU A 1116 -3.54 48.88 27.55
N ALA A 1117 -4.63 48.55 26.84
CA ALA A 1117 -5.27 47.25 26.92
C ALA A 1117 -4.42 46.13 26.30
N LYS A 1118 -3.61 46.42 25.28
CA LYS A 1118 -2.64 45.47 24.73
C LYS A 1118 -1.56 45.15 25.77
N ASP A 1119 -1.03 46.16 26.45
CA ASP A 1119 0.05 45.99 27.43
C ASP A 1119 -0.45 45.27 28.70
N GLU A 1120 -1.67 45.55 29.17
CA GLU A 1120 -2.31 44.81 30.28
C GLU A 1120 -2.54 43.32 29.94
N VAL A 1121 -2.89 43.01 28.69
CA VAL A 1121 -2.99 41.62 28.20
C VAL A 1121 -1.63 40.93 28.17
N LEU A 1122 -0.56 41.64 27.77
CA LEU A 1122 0.81 41.11 27.77
C LEU A 1122 1.36 40.91 29.19
N GLU A 1123 1.00 41.77 30.15
CA GLU A 1123 1.29 41.59 31.57
C GLU A 1123 0.62 40.31 32.10
N ARG A 1124 -0.70 40.15 31.89
CA ARG A 1124 -1.45 38.94 32.29
C ARG A 1124 -0.89 37.64 31.69
N VAL A 1125 -0.36 37.70 30.46
CA VAL A 1125 0.31 36.58 29.79
C VAL A 1125 1.68 36.28 30.41
N SER A 1126 2.40 37.31 30.85
CA SER A 1126 3.68 37.21 31.56
C SER A 1126 3.56 36.71 33.00
N GLU A 1127 2.42 36.95 33.67
CA GLU A 1127 2.08 36.35 34.97
C GLU A 1127 1.82 34.83 34.86
N HIS A 1128 1.23 34.39 33.75
CA HIS A 1128 0.76 33.00 33.59
C HIS A 1128 1.83 32.06 33.01
N PHE A 1129 2.55 32.49 31.98
CA PHE A 1129 3.53 31.67 31.27
C PHE A 1129 4.98 31.98 31.69
N PRO A 1130 5.88 30.97 31.71
CA PRO A 1130 7.28 31.19 32.07
C PRO A 1130 7.96 32.14 31.07
N PRO A 1131 8.70 33.19 31.52
CA PRO A 1131 9.38 34.13 30.64
C PRO A 1131 10.33 33.46 29.65
N GLU A 1132 10.91 32.31 29.99
CA GLU A 1132 11.73 31.50 29.10
C GLU A 1132 10.97 31.14 27.81
N LEU A 1133 9.70 30.72 27.93
CA LEU A 1133 8.88 30.34 26.77
C LEU A 1133 8.55 31.55 25.90
N LEU A 1134 8.16 32.67 26.54
CA LEU A 1134 7.77 33.89 25.83
C LEU A 1134 8.96 34.47 25.03
N ASN A 1135 10.17 34.43 25.60
CA ASN A 1135 11.41 34.83 24.93
C ASN A 1135 11.89 33.88 23.82
N ARG A 1136 11.21 32.76 23.56
CA ARG A 1136 11.48 31.86 22.41
C ARG A 1136 10.44 31.98 21.28
N LEU A 1137 9.38 32.76 21.47
CA LEU A 1137 8.41 33.07 20.42
C LEU A 1137 8.94 34.19 19.52
N ASP A 1138 8.70 34.09 18.21
CA ASP A 1138 9.13 35.13 17.25
C ASP A 1138 8.20 36.36 17.26
N SER A 1139 6.94 36.20 17.71
CA SER A 1139 6.03 37.32 17.98
C SER A 1139 4.87 36.94 18.92
N MET A 1140 4.40 37.93 19.68
CA MET A 1140 3.17 37.88 20.48
C MET A 1140 2.16 38.89 19.90
N LEU A 1141 1.02 38.39 19.41
CA LEU A 1141 0.06 39.12 18.59
C LEU A 1141 -1.35 39.07 19.23
N VAL A 1142 -1.86 40.22 19.63
CA VAL A 1142 -3.22 40.38 20.16
C VAL A 1142 -4.19 40.68 19.01
N PHE A 1143 -5.31 39.95 18.94
CA PHE A 1143 -6.32 40.07 17.89
C PHE A 1143 -7.38 41.11 18.24
N ASN A 1144 -7.70 41.99 17.30
CA ASN A 1144 -8.73 43.03 17.41
C ASN A 1144 -10.13 42.44 17.66
N LYS A 1145 -11.05 43.25 18.20
CA LYS A 1145 -12.48 42.98 18.08
C LYS A 1145 -12.89 43.12 16.61
N LEU A 1146 -13.91 42.37 16.20
CA LEU A 1146 -14.49 42.51 14.87
C LEU A 1146 -15.43 43.73 14.85
N SER A 1147 -15.22 44.66 13.91
CA SER A 1147 -16.15 45.77 13.66
C SER A 1147 -17.47 45.27 13.06
N ARG A 1148 -18.52 46.11 13.04
CA ARG A 1148 -19.79 45.78 12.35
C ARG A 1148 -19.54 45.43 10.87
N GLU A 1149 -18.63 46.14 10.23
CA GLU A 1149 -18.21 45.91 8.84
C GLU A 1149 -17.49 44.56 8.69
N SER A 1150 -16.54 44.25 9.59
CA SER A 1150 -15.87 42.94 9.61
C SER A 1150 -16.85 41.78 9.81
N ILE A 1151 -17.91 41.97 10.60
CA ILE A 1151 -18.96 40.96 10.82
C ILE A 1151 -19.79 40.76 9.54
N LEU A 1152 -20.16 41.83 8.84
CA LEU A 1152 -20.87 41.77 7.56
C LEU A 1152 -20.04 41.08 6.47
N GLU A 1153 -18.74 41.35 6.39
CA GLU A 1153 -17.83 40.62 5.50
C GLU A 1153 -17.77 39.11 5.83
N VAL A 1154 -17.74 38.74 7.11
CA VAL A 1154 -17.80 37.32 7.51
C VAL A 1154 -19.15 36.68 7.16
N VAL A 1155 -20.27 37.41 7.24
CA VAL A 1155 -21.56 36.94 6.70
C VAL A 1155 -21.47 36.71 5.20
N SER A 1156 -20.94 37.68 4.45
CA SER A 1156 -20.77 37.60 2.99
C SER A 1156 -19.90 36.40 2.57
N LEU A 1157 -18.79 36.15 3.26
CA LEU A 1157 -17.95 34.96 3.06
C LEU A 1157 -18.73 33.66 3.30
N ARG A 1158 -19.60 33.59 4.32
CA ARG A 1158 -20.43 32.40 4.59
C ARG A 1158 -21.59 32.23 3.62
N LEU A 1159 -22.12 33.29 3.03
CA LEU A 1159 -23.09 33.20 1.94
C LEU A 1159 -22.39 32.76 0.64
N LYS A 1160 -21.16 33.21 0.39
CA LYS A 1160 -20.32 32.77 -0.74
C LYS A 1160 -19.94 31.28 -0.64
N ASP A 1161 -19.63 30.79 0.57
CA ASP A 1161 -19.45 29.35 0.86
C ASP A 1161 -20.68 28.50 0.49
N VAL A 1162 -21.89 29.07 0.50
CA VAL A 1162 -23.14 28.41 0.08
C VAL A 1162 -23.35 28.53 -1.43
N ALA A 1163 -23.18 29.74 -1.99
CA ALA A 1163 -23.35 29.99 -3.43
C ALA A 1163 -22.44 29.09 -4.29
N GLU A 1164 -21.17 28.90 -3.91
CA GLU A 1164 -20.24 28.05 -4.66
C GLU A 1164 -20.66 26.55 -4.65
N ARG A 1165 -21.44 26.10 -3.64
CA ARG A 1165 -22.02 24.74 -3.60
C ARG A 1165 -23.28 24.61 -4.47
N LEU A 1166 -24.00 25.71 -4.68
CA LEU A 1166 -25.22 25.79 -5.51
C LEU A 1166 -24.90 25.96 -7.01
N LYS A 1167 -23.68 26.40 -7.33
CA LYS A 1167 -23.13 26.61 -8.68
C LYS A 1167 -23.37 25.44 -9.65
N ASN A 1168 -23.18 24.19 -9.19
CA ASN A 1168 -23.41 23.00 -10.02
C ASN A 1168 -24.89 22.80 -10.39
N ARG A 1169 -25.81 23.32 -9.58
CA ARG A 1169 -27.26 23.39 -9.85
C ARG A 1169 -27.66 24.66 -10.62
N ARG A 1170 -26.70 25.50 -11.02
CA ARG A 1170 -26.91 26.82 -11.63
C ARG A 1170 -27.78 27.79 -10.81
N ILE A 1171 -27.95 27.53 -9.51
CA ILE A 1171 -28.76 28.37 -8.62
C ILE A 1171 -27.92 29.57 -8.16
N VAL A 1172 -28.50 30.76 -8.26
CA VAL A 1172 -27.89 32.04 -7.83
C VAL A 1172 -28.58 32.53 -6.56
N LEU A 1173 -27.81 33.01 -5.58
CA LEU A 1173 -28.35 33.66 -4.39
C LEU A 1173 -28.40 35.18 -4.57
N ASP A 1174 -29.58 35.76 -4.42
CA ASP A 1174 -29.81 37.19 -4.26
C ASP A 1174 -30.13 37.47 -2.78
N VAL A 1175 -29.16 38.02 -2.04
CA VAL A 1175 -29.30 38.34 -0.61
C VAL A 1175 -29.05 39.83 -0.41
N ASP A 1176 -30.08 40.56 0.02
CA ASP A 1176 -30.01 42.01 0.18
C ASP A 1176 -29.24 42.46 1.42
N ALA A 1177 -29.02 43.77 1.53
CA ALA A 1177 -28.28 44.36 2.65
C ALA A 1177 -29.00 44.17 3.99
N ASP A 1178 -30.34 44.14 4.01
CA ASP A 1178 -31.12 43.97 5.24
C ASP A 1178 -31.03 42.53 5.75
N ALA A 1179 -31.11 41.51 4.88
CA ALA A 1179 -30.87 40.12 5.26
C ALA A 1179 -29.43 39.87 5.72
N GLN A 1180 -28.44 40.52 5.11
CA GLN A 1180 -27.04 40.46 5.57
C GLN A 1180 -26.86 41.12 6.95
N ASN A 1181 -27.51 42.25 7.22
CA ASN A 1181 -27.51 42.88 8.55
C ASN A 1181 -28.22 42.01 9.59
N TRP A 1182 -29.35 41.39 9.26
CA TRP A 1182 -30.06 40.47 10.15
C TRP A 1182 -29.19 39.26 10.53
N LEU A 1183 -28.51 38.65 9.54
CA LEU A 1183 -27.56 37.55 9.77
C LEU A 1183 -26.36 37.97 10.63
N ALA A 1184 -25.90 39.21 10.50
CA ALA A 1184 -24.83 39.77 11.35
C ALA A 1184 -25.30 39.99 12.79
N GLU A 1185 -26.50 40.56 12.98
CA GLU A 1185 -27.06 40.88 14.30
C GLU A 1185 -27.44 39.62 15.10
N GLN A 1186 -28.01 38.59 14.45
CA GLN A 1186 -28.28 37.29 15.09
C GLN A 1186 -27.01 36.42 15.26
N GLY A 1187 -26.03 36.58 14.36
CA GLY A 1187 -24.83 35.75 14.31
C GLY A 1187 -23.66 36.22 15.18
N TYR A 1188 -23.72 37.44 15.72
CA TYR A 1188 -22.67 38.05 16.54
C TYR A 1188 -23.01 38.12 18.02
N SER A 1189 -21.99 38.02 18.87
CA SER A 1189 -22.09 38.32 20.29
C SER A 1189 -20.78 38.93 20.79
N GLN A 1190 -20.85 39.94 21.65
CA GLN A 1190 -19.67 40.56 22.28
C GLN A 1190 -18.80 39.55 23.07
N VAL A 1191 -19.39 38.43 23.52
CA VAL A 1191 -18.70 37.38 24.30
C VAL A 1191 -18.14 36.26 23.41
N TYR A 1192 -18.82 35.94 22.31
CA TYR A 1192 -18.52 34.76 21.46
C TYR A 1192 -18.04 35.09 20.04
N GLY A 1193 -17.92 36.38 19.71
CA GLY A 1193 -17.49 36.88 18.41
C GLY A 1193 -18.40 36.41 17.27
N ALA A 1194 -17.80 36.18 16.09
CA ALA A 1194 -18.49 35.71 14.89
C ALA A 1194 -18.86 34.20 14.92
N ARG A 1195 -18.70 33.52 16.05
CA ARG A 1195 -18.82 32.05 16.15
C ARG A 1195 -20.23 31.53 15.86
N ALA A 1196 -21.27 32.34 16.04
CA ALA A 1196 -22.65 31.93 15.78
C ALA A 1196 -23.11 32.15 14.33
N ILE A 1197 -22.45 33.01 13.53
CA ILE A 1197 -22.83 33.29 12.12
C ILE A 1197 -22.97 32.00 11.30
N ALA A 1198 -22.02 31.07 11.42
CA ALA A 1198 -22.06 29.79 10.69
C ALA A 1198 -23.17 28.83 11.17
N ARG A 1199 -23.77 29.08 12.35
CA ARG A 1199 -24.98 28.39 12.83
C ARG A 1199 -26.24 29.07 12.26
N VAL A 1200 -26.32 30.40 12.30
CA VAL A 1200 -27.47 31.16 11.77
C VAL A 1200 -27.61 30.92 10.26
N VAL A 1201 -26.55 31.09 9.46
CA VAL A 1201 -26.57 30.77 8.01
C VAL A 1201 -26.96 29.30 7.74
N ARG A 1202 -26.71 28.38 8.68
CA ARG A 1202 -27.18 26.99 8.56
C ARG A 1202 -28.66 26.84 8.89
N THR A 1203 -29.13 27.44 9.98
CA THR A 1203 -30.50 27.31 10.46
C THR A 1203 -31.48 28.09 9.59
N ASP A 1204 -31.13 29.31 9.23
CA ASP A 1204 -32.06 30.31 8.69
C ASP A 1204 -31.92 30.50 7.16
N VAL A 1205 -30.88 29.93 6.54
CA VAL A 1205 -30.73 29.86 5.07
C VAL A 1205 -30.69 28.42 4.56
N LEU A 1206 -29.72 27.60 5.00
CA LEU A 1206 -29.54 26.27 4.42
C LEU A 1206 -30.72 25.30 4.66
N PHE A 1207 -31.35 25.30 5.84
CA PHE A 1207 -32.49 24.41 6.08
C PHE A 1207 -33.76 24.83 5.31
N PRO A 1208 -34.20 26.11 5.28
CA PRO A 1208 -35.32 26.53 4.45
C PRO A 1208 -35.09 26.31 2.94
N MET A 1209 -33.86 26.58 2.44
CA MET A 1209 -33.52 26.27 1.04
C MET A 1209 -33.63 24.77 0.74
N ALA A 1210 -33.12 23.90 1.61
CA ALA A 1210 -33.22 22.45 1.42
C ALA A 1210 -34.68 21.98 1.39
N GLN A 1211 -35.56 22.55 2.22
CA GLN A 1211 -36.98 22.21 2.23
C GLN A 1211 -37.70 22.68 0.95
N LYS A 1212 -37.38 23.88 0.44
CA LYS A 1212 -37.96 24.42 -0.80
C LYS A 1212 -37.48 23.68 -2.05
N LEU A 1213 -36.21 23.28 -2.10
CA LEU A 1213 -35.67 22.37 -3.12
C LEU A 1213 -36.37 21.01 -3.11
N LEU A 1214 -36.62 20.42 -1.93
CA LEU A 1214 -37.33 19.14 -1.82
C LEU A 1214 -38.84 19.24 -2.14
N ARG A 1215 -39.44 20.42 -2.00
CA ARG A 1215 -40.84 20.71 -2.41
C ARG A 1215 -40.96 21.12 -3.89
N GLY A 1216 -39.86 21.26 -4.61
CA GLY A 1216 -39.83 21.70 -6.01
C GLY A 1216 -40.26 23.16 -6.25
N THR A 1217 -40.34 23.98 -5.18
CA THR A 1217 -40.66 25.42 -5.28
C THR A 1217 -39.44 26.28 -5.61
N ILE A 1218 -38.24 25.72 -5.40
CA ILE A 1218 -36.96 26.17 -5.96
C ILE A 1218 -36.40 25.02 -6.79
N ARG A 1219 -35.82 25.32 -7.95
CA ARG A 1219 -35.36 24.39 -8.97
C ARG A 1219 -33.96 24.76 -9.46
N ASP A 1220 -33.31 23.82 -10.13
CA ASP A 1220 -31.97 24.06 -10.71
C ASP A 1220 -32.07 25.13 -11.82
N GLY A 1221 -31.20 26.15 -11.75
CA GLY A 1221 -31.23 27.35 -12.60
C GLY A 1221 -31.91 28.59 -12.00
N ASP A 1222 -32.55 28.49 -10.82
CA ASP A 1222 -33.25 29.62 -10.21
C ASP A 1222 -32.33 30.72 -9.65
N VAL A 1223 -32.82 31.97 -9.69
CA VAL A 1223 -32.34 33.05 -8.81
C VAL A 1223 -33.19 33.04 -7.55
N VAL A 1224 -32.60 32.66 -6.42
CA VAL A 1224 -33.27 32.56 -5.12
C VAL A 1224 -33.05 33.84 -4.33
N LYS A 1225 -34.14 34.56 -4.05
CA LYS A 1225 -34.11 35.77 -3.23
C LYS A 1225 -34.26 35.44 -1.75
N ILE A 1226 -33.41 36.05 -0.93
CA ILE A 1226 -33.46 36.00 0.53
C ILE A 1226 -33.65 37.43 1.03
N ARG A 1227 -34.66 37.64 1.89
CA ARG A 1227 -35.12 38.92 2.43
C ARG A 1227 -35.48 38.77 3.91
N VAL A 1228 -35.56 39.87 4.64
CA VAL A 1228 -36.08 39.86 6.02
C VAL A 1228 -37.61 39.79 6.00
N SER A 1229 -38.23 39.04 6.91
CA SER A 1229 -39.69 38.98 7.06
C SER A 1229 -40.29 40.30 7.57
N GLU A 1230 -41.59 40.54 7.35
CA GLU A 1230 -42.27 41.79 7.74
C GLU A 1230 -42.22 42.05 9.27
N ASP A 1231 -42.26 40.99 10.07
CA ASP A 1231 -42.10 41.02 11.53
C ASP A 1231 -40.65 41.17 12.01
N ARG A 1232 -39.68 41.09 11.08
CA ARG A 1232 -38.23 41.06 11.28
C ARG A 1232 -37.70 39.90 12.16
N MET A 1233 -38.50 38.88 12.40
CA MET A 1233 -38.12 37.72 13.24
C MET A 1233 -37.45 36.59 12.47
N THR A 1234 -37.52 36.58 11.13
CA THR A 1234 -36.97 35.49 10.29
C THR A 1234 -36.42 36.02 8.95
N LEU A 1235 -35.77 35.12 8.20
CA LEU A 1235 -35.52 35.34 6.77
C LEU A 1235 -36.61 34.66 5.94
N ASN A 1236 -37.24 35.43 5.06
CA ASN A 1236 -38.07 34.90 4.00
C ASN A 1236 -37.18 34.50 2.81
N ILE A 1237 -37.42 33.32 2.25
CA ILE A 1237 -36.82 32.87 0.99
C ILE A 1237 -37.98 32.72 0.02
N GLU A 1238 -38.00 33.51 -1.05
CA GLU A 1238 -39.11 33.47 -2.02
C GLU A 1238 -39.22 32.09 -2.69
N ASP A 1239 -40.45 31.66 -2.98
CA ASP A 1239 -40.71 30.49 -3.83
C ASP A 1239 -40.80 30.95 -5.29
N ASN A 1240 -39.98 30.39 -6.17
CA ASN A 1240 -39.96 30.75 -7.59
C ASN A 1240 -41.04 29.98 -8.39
N HIS A 1241 -41.43 28.80 -7.91
CA HIS A 1241 -42.39 27.90 -8.57
C HIS A 1241 -43.45 27.42 -7.57
N SER A 1242 -44.63 27.05 -8.06
CA SER A 1242 -45.60 26.30 -7.25
C SER A 1242 -45.02 24.95 -6.81
N PRO A 1243 -45.43 24.41 -5.65
CA PRO A 1243 -44.96 23.10 -5.18
C PRO A 1243 -45.23 22.00 -6.20
N ASP A 1244 -44.33 21.02 -6.27
CA ASP A 1244 -44.49 19.90 -7.20
C ASP A 1244 -45.71 19.05 -6.80
N PRO A 1245 -46.65 18.74 -7.72
CA PRO A 1245 -47.82 17.91 -7.41
C PRO A 1245 -47.44 16.50 -6.94
N SER A 1246 -46.25 15.97 -7.28
CA SER A 1246 -45.74 14.70 -6.76
C SER A 1246 -45.28 14.76 -5.30
N ALA A 1247 -45.04 15.96 -4.76
CA ALA A 1247 -44.73 16.17 -3.34
C ALA A 1247 -45.99 16.44 -2.49
N LEU A 1248 -47.10 16.87 -3.11
CA LEU A 1248 -48.35 17.20 -2.41
C LEU A 1248 -49.20 15.98 -2.02
N THR A 1249 -48.94 14.80 -2.60
CA THR A 1249 -49.72 13.58 -2.37
C THR A 1249 -49.59 12.94 -0.98
N SER A 1250 -48.79 13.52 -0.06
CA SER A 1250 -48.61 13.00 1.30
C SER A 1250 -49.30 13.80 2.41
N GLU A 1251 -49.73 15.04 2.18
CA GLU A 1251 -50.34 15.90 3.24
C GLU A 1251 -51.88 15.80 3.27
N THR A 1252 -52.55 15.41 2.17
CA THR A 1252 -54.02 15.32 2.08
C THR A 1252 -54.66 14.09 2.74
N ALA A 1253 -53.87 13.15 3.27
CA ALA A 1253 -54.36 11.89 3.82
C ALA A 1253 -54.78 11.93 5.32
N LEU A 1254 -54.76 13.11 5.97
CA LEU A 1254 -54.89 13.23 7.43
C LEU A 1254 -56.08 14.07 7.94
N THR A 1255 -56.97 14.55 7.06
CA THR A 1255 -58.11 15.41 7.46
C THR A 1255 -59.48 14.74 7.42
N GLU A 1256 -59.58 13.46 7.07
CA GLU A 1256 -60.83 12.67 7.12
C GLU A 1256 -60.82 11.60 8.23
N HIS A 1257 -60.84 12.04 9.50
CA HIS A 1257 -61.53 11.33 10.61
C HIS A 1257 -61.53 12.20 11.88
N GLY A 1258 -62.63 12.93 12.10
CA GLY A 1258 -62.79 13.75 13.31
C GLY A 1258 -63.33 12.96 14.50
N LEU A 1259 -62.57 12.93 15.60
CA LEU A 1259 -63.07 12.74 16.97
C LEU A 1259 -62.31 13.69 17.93
N PRO A 1260 -63.00 14.40 18.84
CA PRO A 1260 -62.36 15.36 19.73
C PRO A 1260 -61.82 14.70 21.01
N ILE A 1261 -60.67 15.18 21.49
CA ILE A 1261 -60.21 14.99 22.86
C ILE A 1261 -59.68 16.34 23.36
N GLU A 1262 -60.14 16.77 24.53
CA GLU A 1262 -59.80 18.07 25.13
C GLU A 1262 -58.45 18.01 25.88
N THR A 1263 -57.76 19.15 25.94
CA THR A 1263 -56.55 19.37 26.77
C THR A 1263 -56.91 19.56 28.26
N PRO A 1264 -55.96 19.28 29.18
CA PRO A 1264 -55.02 20.33 29.60
C PRO A 1264 -53.60 20.21 29.02
#